data_AF-A0A494C0N4-F1
#
_entry.id   AF-A0A494C0N4-F1
#
_cell.length_a   1.000
_cell.length_b   1.000
_cell.length_c   1.000
_cell.angle_alpha   90.00
_cell.angle_beta   90.00
_cell.angle_gamma   90.00
#
_symmetry.space_group_name_H-M   'P 1'
#
loop_
_entity.id
_entity.type
_entity.pdbx_description
1 polymer ?
#
loop_
_entity_poly.entity_id
_entity_poly.type
_entity_poly.pdbx_seq_one_letter_code
_entity_poly.pdbx_strand_id
1 'polypeptide(L)'
;MDSQELKTLINYYCQERYFHHVLLVASEGIKRYGSDPVFRFYHAYGTLMEGKTQEALREFEAIKNKQDVSLCSLLALIYAHKMSPNPDREAILESDARVKEQRKGAGEKALYHAGLFLWHIGRHDKAREYIDRMIKISDGSKQGHVLKAWLDITRGKEPYTKKALKYFEEGLQDGNDTFALLGKAQCLEMRQNYSGALETVNQIIVNFPSFLPAFVKKMKLQLALQDWDQTVETAQRLLLQDSQNVEALRMQALYYVCREGDIEKASTKLENLGNTLDAMEPQNAQLFYNITLAFSRTCGRSQLILQKIQTLLERAFSLNPQQSEFATELGYQMILQGRVKEALKWYKTAMTLDETSVSALVGFIQCQLIEGQLQDADQQLEFLNEIQQSIGKSAELIYLHAVLAMKKNKRQEEVINLLNDVLDTHFSQLEGLPLGIQYFEKLNPDFLLEIVMEYLSFCPMQPASPGQPLCPLLRRCISVLETVVRTVPGLLQTVFLIAKVKYLSGDIEAAFNNLQHCLEHNPSYADAHLLLAQVYLSQEKVKLCSQSLELCLSYDFKVRDYPLYHLIKAQSQKKMGEIADAIKTLHMAMSLPGMKRIGASTKSKDRKTEVDTSHRLSIFLELIDVHRLNGEQHEATKVLQDAIHEFSGTSEEVRVTIANADLALAQGDIERALSILQNVTAEQPYFIEAREKMADIYLKHRKDKMLYITCFREIAERMANPRSFLLLGDAYMNILEPEEAIVAYEQALNQNPKDGTLASKMGKALIKTHNYSMAITYYEAALKTGQKNYLCYDLAELLLKLKWYDKAEKVLQHALAHEPVNELSALMEDGRCQVLLAKVYSKMEKLGDAITALQQARELQARVLKRVQMEQPDAVPAQKHLAAEICAEIAKHSVAQRDYEKAIKFYREALVHCETDNKIMLELARLYLAQDDPDSCLRQCALLLQSDQDNEAATMMMADLMFRKQDYEQAVFHLQQLLERKPDNYMTLSRLIDLLRRCGKLEDVPRFFSMAEKRNSRAKLEPGFQYCKGLYLWYTGEPNDALRHFNKARKDRDWGQNALYNMIEICLNPDNETVGGEVFENLDGDLGNSTEKQESVQLAVRTAEKLLKELKPQTVQGHVQLRIMENYCLMATKQKSNVEQALNTFTEIAASEKEHIPALLGMATAYMILKQTPRARNQLKRIAKMNWNAIDAEEFEKSWLLLADIYIQSAKYDMAEDLLKRCLRHNRSCCKAYEYMGYIMEKEQAYTDAALNYEMAWKYSNRTNPAVGFDCLM
;
A
#
# COMPACT_ATOMS: atom_id res chain seq x y z
N MET A 1 -2.44 45.23 47.42
CA MET A 1 -1.19 45.57 46.76
C MET A 1 -0.45 46.59 47.60
N ASP A 2 0.80 46.29 47.91
CA ASP A 2 1.69 47.17 48.66
C ASP A 2 2.25 48.29 47.77
N SER A 3 2.76 49.36 48.37
CA SER A 3 3.34 50.51 47.64
C SER A 3 4.46 50.09 46.66
N GLN A 4 5.27 49.09 47.04
CA GLN A 4 6.33 48.56 46.18
C GLN A 4 5.75 47.81 44.96
N GLU A 5 4.69 47.03 45.12
CA GLU A 5 4.03 46.30 44.03
C GLU A 5 3.38 47.24 43.00
N LEU A 6 2.78 48.35 43.46
CA LEU A 6 2.25 49.36 42.53
C LEU A 6 3.38 50.04 41.73
N LYS A 7 4.54 50.27 42.34
CA LYS A 7 5.72 50.83 41.65
C LYS A 7 6.32 49.84 40.65
N THR A 8 6.37 48.55 40.97
CA THR A 8 6.83 47.53 40.01
C THR A 8 5.85 47.35 38.86
N LEU A 9 4.54 47.46 39.12
CA LEU A 9 3.48 47.44 38.11
C LEU A 9 3.58 48.63 37.15
N ILE A 10 3.82 49.84 37.66
CA ILE A 10 4.10 51.03 36.84
C ILE A 10 5.34 50.81 35.97
N ASN A 11 6.43 50.30 36.55
CA ASN A 11 7.65 50.04 35.78
C ASN A 11 7.44 49.00 34.67
N TYR A 12 6.61 47.98 34.90
CA TYR A 12 6.24 47.00 33.89
C TYR A 12 5.46 47.65 32.73
N TYR A 13 4.40 48.41 33.03
CA TYR A 13 3.60 49.07 31.99
C TYR A 13 4.38 50.15 31.23
N CYS A 14 5.32 50.85 31.88
CA CYS A 14 6.24 51.77 31.20
C CYS A 14 7.14 51.03 30.19
N GLN A 15 7.64 49.84 30.54
CA GLN A 15 8.47 49.03 29.61
C GLN A 15 7.67 48.51 28.43
N GLU A 16 6.46 48.00 28.68
CA GLU A 16 5.57 47.48 27.66
C GLU A 16 4.80 48.58 26.89
N ARG A 17 4.98 49.86 27.27
CA ARG A 17 4.37 51.06 26.67
C ARG A 17 2.84 51.15 26.77
N TYR A 18 2.27 50.66 27.87
CA TYR A 18 0.86 50.82 28.22
C TYR A 18 0.67 52.09 29.06
N PHE A 19 0.60 53.25 28.39
CA PHE A 19 0.69 54.55 29.05
C PHE A 19 -0.57 54.94 29.82
N HIS A 20 -1.75 54.52 29.37
CA HIS A 20 -2.99 54.77 30.10
C HIS A 20 -3.08 53.86 31.35
N HIS A 21 -2.59 52.63 31.27
CA HIS A 21 -2.47 51.78 32.47
C HIS A 21 -1.53 52.39 33.51
N VAL A 22 -0.44 53.04 33.09
CA VAL A 22 0.43 53.79 34.01
C VAL A 22 -0.35 54.89 34.73
N LEU A 23 -1.23 55.63 34.03
CA LEU A 23 -2.10 56.64 34.65
C LEU A 23 -3.06 56.05 35.67
N LEU A 24 -3.73 54.95 35.32
CA LEU A 24 -4.69 54.28 36.21
C LEU A 24 -4.00 53.82 37.50
N VAL A 25 -2.87 53.10 37.39
CA VAL A 25 -2.11 52.60 38.54
C VAL A 25 -1.51 53.76 39.35
N ALA A 26 -0.99 54.79 38.70
CA ALA A 26 -0.48 55.98 39.38
C ALA A 26 -1.59 56.73 40.13
N SER A 27 -2.80 56.84 39.55
CA SER A 27 -3.96 57.46 40.21
C SER A 27 -4.41 56.67 41.44
N GLU A 28 -4.38 55.34 41.38
CA GLU A 28 -4.66 54.47 42.52
C GLU A 28 -3.58 54.62 43.60
N GLY A 29 -2.31 54.68 43.21
CA GLY A 29 -1.19 54.98 44.09
C GLY A 29 -1.32 56.34 44.79
N ILE A 30 -1.77 57.37 44.08
CA ILE A 30 -2.05 58.71 44.65
C ILE A 30 -3.21 58.64 45.64
N LYS A 31 -4.29 57.90 45.34
CA LYS A 31 -5.44 57.73 46.24
C LYS A 31 -5.06 57.02 47.54
N ARG A 32 -4.22 55.99 47.47
CA ARG A 32 -3.81 55.17 48.64
C ARG A 32 -2.64 55.76 49.42
N TYR A 33 -1.69 56.41 48.74
CA TYR A 33 -0.41 56.86 49.28
C TYR A 33 -0.10 58.32 48.88
N GLY A 34 -1.07 59.23 49.01
CA GLY A 34 -1.03 60.59 48.45
C GLY A 34 0.14 61.51 48.86
N SER A 35 0.95 61.10 49.84
CA SER A 35 2.20 61.76 50.25
C SER A 35 3.41 61.40 49.36
N ASP A 36 3.37 60.29 48.62
CA ASP A 36 4.51 59.81 47.83
C ASP A 36 4.62 60.56 46.48
N PRO A 37 5.72 61.29 46.22
CA PRO A 37 5.89 62.05 44.99
C PRO A 37 6.13 61.19 43.74
N VAL A 38 6.50 59.91 43.89
CA VAL A 38 6.81 59.02 42.76
C VAL A 38 5.56 58.70 41.94
N PHE A 39 4.41 58.48 42.59
CA PHE A 39 3.15 58.23 41.87
C PHE A 39 2.68 59.46 41.09
N ARG A 40 2.88 60.68 41.62
CA ARG A 40 2.57 61.92 40.88
C ARG A 40 3.49 62.13 39.66
N PHE A 41 4.75 61.71 39.76
CA PHE A 41 5.67 61.76 38.62
C PHE A 41 5.26 60.82 37.49
N TYR A 42 4.92 59.57 37.83
CA TYR A 42 4.49 58.61 36.81
C TYR A 42 3.11 58.93 36.24
N HIS A 43 2.24 59.59 37.03
CA HIS A 43 1.02 60.19 36.50
C HIS A 43 1.34 61.25 35.44
N ALA A 44 2.20 62.22 35.75
CA ALA A 44 2.64 63.25 34.80
C ALA A 44 3.32 62.64 33.56
N TYR A 45 4.09 61.57 33.73
CA TYR A 45 4.72 60.83 32.64
C TYR A 45 3.69 60.12 31.75
N GLY A 46 2.70 59.43 32.31
CA GLY A 46 1.61 58.84 31.53
C GLY A 46 0.85 59.89 30.72
N THR A 47 0.54 61.04 31.32
CA THR A 47 -0.15 62.17 30.67
C THR A 47 0.69 62.73 29.51
N LEU A 48 2.01 62.79 29.68
CA LEU A 48 2.93 63.21 28.63
C LEU A 48 2.89 62.25 27.44
N MET A 49 2.92 60.94 27.72
CA MET A 49 2.95 59.90 26.70
C MET A 49 1.60 59.72 25.98
N GLU A 50 0.47 60.13 26.59
CA GLU A 50 -0.83 60.27 25.91
C GLU A 50 -0.92 61.49 24.97
N GLY A 51 0.13 62.32 24.89
CA GLY A 51 0.15 63.51 24.03
C GLY A 51 -0.39 64.79 24.68
N LYS A 52 -0.86 64.75 25.94
CA LYS A 52 -1.32 65.92 26.71
C LYS A 52 -0.14 66.69 27.32
N THR A 53 0.72 67.21 26.44
CA THR A 53 2.02 67.83 26.79
C THR A 53 1.91 69.00 27.77
N GLN A 54 0.91 69.88 27.61
CA GLN A 54 0.75 71.06 28.49
C GLN A 54 0.32 70.69 29.93
N GLU A 55 -0.53 69.68 30.08
CA GLU A 55 -0.96 69.20 31.40
C GLU A 55 0.20 68.52 32.12
N ALA A 56 0.96 67.69 31.40
CA ALA A 56 2.15 67.04 31.94
C ALA A 56 3.22 68.06 32.38
N LEU A 57 3.46 69.12 31.61
CA LEU A 57 4.41 70.19 31.98
C LEU A 57 4.03 70.84 33.33
N ARG A 58 2.73 71.16 33.53
CA ARG A 58 2.24 71.71 34.81
C ARG A 58 2.45 70.76 35.98
N GLU A 59 2.17 69.47 35.79
CA GLU A 59 2.36 68.47 36.84
C GLU A 59 3.84 68.29 37.18
N PHE A 60 4.74 68.22 36.19
CA PHE A 60 6.18 68.13 36.42
C PHE A 60 6.73 69.38 37.13
N GLU A 61 6.24 70.58 36.80
CA GLU A 61 6.62 71.81 37.48
C GLU A 61 6.23 71.83 38.96
N ALA A 62 5.10 71.22 39.32
CA ALA A 62 4.62 71.14 40.70
C ALA A 62 5.48 70.22 41.59
N ILE A 63 6.19 69.26 40.99
CA ILE A 63 6.99 68.26 41.72
C ILE A 63 8.51 68.47 41.60
N LYS A 64 8.98 69.40 40.75
CA LYS A 64 10.41 69.62 40.45
C LYS A 64 11.29 69.91 41.67
N ASN A 65 10.73 70.42 42.76
CA ASN A 65 11.47 70.78 43.98
C ASN A 65 11.50 69.67 45.05
N LYS A 66 10.84 68.53 44.85
CA LYS A 66 10.82 67.43 45.83
C LYS A 66 12.08 66.57 45.73
N GLN A 67 12.78 66.38 46.85
CA GLN A 67 14.13 65.77 46.90
C GLN A 67 14.24 64.39 46.21
N ASP A 68 13.26 63.50 46.39
CA ASP A 68 13.32 62.14 45.85
C ASP A 68 13.12 62.05 44.33
N VAL A 69 12.52 63.08 43.71
CA VAL A 69 12.03 63.03 42.31
C VAL A 69 12.49 64.25 41.51
N SER A 70 13.30 65.13 42.09
CA SER A 70 13.70 66.41 41.47
C SER A 70 14.47 66.20 40.16
N LEU A 71 15.44 65.27 40.15
CA LEU A 71 16.27 64.98 38.99
C LEU A 71 15.46 64.40 37.83
N CYS A 72 14.60 63.41 38.08
CA CYS A 72 13.76 62.83 37.02
C CYS A 72 12.70 63.83 36.54
N SER A 73 12.14 64.65 37.42
CA SER A 73 11.18 65.71 37.04
C SER A 73 11.81 66.76 36.12
N LEU A 74 13.03 67.21 36.40
CA LEU A 74 13.75 68.14 35.53
C LEU A 74 14.12 67.50 34.17
N LEU A 75 14.58 66.24 34.18
CA LEU A 75 14.83 65.49 32.94
C LEU A 75 13.54 65.28 32.13
N ALA A 76 12.40 65.10 32.79
CA ALA A 76 11.10 64.96 32.16
C ALA A 76 10.58 66.27 31.57
N LEU A 77 10.80 67.40 32.24
CA LEU A 77 10.52 68.73 31.67
C LEU A 77 11.30 68.96 30.38
N ILE A 78 12.60 68.64 30.36
CA ILE A 78 13.44 68.75 29.16
C ILE A 78 12.88 67.88 28.03
N TYR A 79 12.43 66.68 28.35
CA TYR A 79 11.85 65.78 27.35
C TYR A 79 10.49 66.28 26.85
N ALA A 80 9.62 66.75 27.74
CA ALA A 80 8.31 67.29 27.41
C ALA A 80 8.39 68.55 26.52
N HIS A 81 9.30 69.48 26.82
CA HIS A 81 9.55 70.64 25.96
C HIS A 81 10.08 70.24 24.57
N LYS A 82 10.90 69.17 24.48
CA LYS A 82 11.39 68.65 23.19
C LYS A 82 10.31 67.96 22.36
N MET A 83 9.31 67.38 23.01
CA MET A 83 8.16 66.73 22.35
C MET A 83 7.07 67.72 21.95
N SER A 84 7.07 68.93 22.51
CA SER A 84 6.11 69.96 22.14
C SER A 84 6.36 70.47 20.71
N PRO A 85 5.31 70.80 19.93
CA PRO A 85 5.44 71.27 18.55
C PRO A 85 6.27 72.57 18.45
N ASN A 86 6.26 73.40 19.51
CA ASN A 86 7.08 74.60 19.66
C ASN A 86 7.98 74.46 20.89
N PRO A 87 9.22 73.94 20.75
CA PRO A 87 10.10 73.71 21.88
C PRO A 87 10.60 75.02 22.48
N ASP A 88 10.30 75.25 23.76
CA ASP A 88 10.85 76.35 24.55
C ASP A 88 12.33 76.10 24.85
N ARG A 89 13.20 76.72 24.05
CA ARG A 89 14.66 76.53 24.13
C ARG A 89 15.25 77.14 25.41
N GLU A 90 14.64 78.20 25.94
CA GLU A 90 15.12 78.86 27.16
C GLU A 90 14.82 78.00 28.39
N ALA A 91 13.59 77.48 28.49
CA ALA A 91 13.20 76.55 29.55
C ALA A 91 14.02 75.24 29.55
N ILE A 92 14.38 74.74 28.35
CA ILE A 92 15.27 73.57 28.21
C ILE A 92 16.67 73.88 28.76
N LEU A 93 17.26 75.02 28.39
CA LEU A 93 18.61 75.41 28.83
C LEU A 93 18.67 75.66 30.33
N GLU A 94 17.64 76.30 30.89
CA GLU A 94 17.52 76.52 32.34
C GLU A 94 17.41 75.19 33.09
N SER A 95 16.54 74.29 32.61
CA SER A 95 16.37 72.96 33.21
C SER A 95 17.65 72.11 33.09
N ASP A 96 18.38 72.16 31.97
CA ASP A 96 19.66 71.47 31.78
C ASP A 96 20.75 72.00 32.75
N ALA A 97 20.79 73.31 32.99
CA ALA A 97 21.71 73.90 33.98
C ALA A 97 21.38 73.42 35.41
N ARG A 98 20.09 73.43 35.78
CA ARG A 98 19.61 72.94 37.08
C ARG A 98 19.87 71.44 37.28
N VAL A 99 19.74 70.61 36.25
CA VAL A 99 20.10 69.18 36.31
C VAL A 99 21.59 69.00 36.65
N LYS A 100 22.50 69.78 36.04
CA LYS A 100 23.94 69.69 36.32
C LYS A 100 24.28 70.06 37.76
N GLU A 101 23.59 71.06 38.32
CA GLU A 101 23.77 71.49 39.71
C GLU A 101 23.22 70.44 40.69
N GLN A 102 21.96 70.04 40.55
CA GLN A 102 21.33 69.05 41.43
C GLN A 102 22.00 67.67 41.35
N ARG A 103 22.57 67.29 40.20
CA ARG A 103 23.32 66.03 40.04
C ARG A 103 24.53 65.95 40.97
N LYS A 104 25.11 67.09 41.41
CA LYS A 104 26.27 67.10 42.32
C LYS A 104 25.90 66.72 43.76
N GLY A 105 24.73 67.12 44.25
CA GLY A 105 24.24 66.90 45.61
C GLY A 105 23.09 65.90 45.76
N ALA A 106 22.80 65.09 44.73
CA ALA A 106 21.66 64.19 44.72
C ALA A 106 21.84 62.96 45.63
N GLY A 107 20.77 62.61 46.36
CA GLY A 107 20.68 61.38 47.14
C GLY A 107 20.41 60.13 46.28
N GLU A 108 20.47 58.96 46.92
CA GLU A 108 20.33 57.65 46.27
C GLU A 108 19.02 57.50 45.48
N LYS A 109 17.87 57.82 46.10
CA LYS A 109 16.53 57.70 45.48
C LYS A 109 16.34 58.61 44.26
N ALA A 110 16.88 59.82 44.30
CA ALA A 110 16.82 60.77 43.20
C ALA A 110 17.61 60.28 41.98
N LEU A 111 18.78 59.66 42.20
CA LEU A 111 19.58 59.04 41.15
C LEU A 111 18.90 57.78 40.58
N TYR A 112 18.26 56.97 41.43
CA TYR A 112 17.51 55.78 41.02
C TYR A 112 16.34 56.13 40.10
N HIS A 113 15.46 57.05 40.49
CA HIS A 113 14.32 57.46 39.68
C HIS A 113 14.73 58.19 38.39
N ALA A 114 15.82 58.97 38.41
CA ALA A 114 16.40 59.54 37.20
C ALA A 114 16.92 58.46 36.23
N GLY A 115 17.57 57.41 36.75
CA GLY A 115 17.99 56.26 35.95
C GLY A 115 16.81 55.49 35.36
N LEU A 116 15.75 55.24 36.15
CA LEU A 116 14.53 54.58 35.67
C LEU A 116 13.85 55.37 34.56
N PHE A 117 13.69 56.68 34.72
CA PHE A 117 13.09 57.53 33.69
C PHE A 117 13.90 57.54 32.39
N LEU A 118 15.23 57.68 32.49
CA LEU A 118 16.12 57.62 31.32
C LEU A 118 16.07 56.26 30.64
N TRP A 119 15.88 55.19 31.40
CA TRP A 119 15.68 53.85 30.87
C TRP A 119 14.36 53.72 30.11
N HIS A 120 13.25 54.19 30.67
CA HIS A 120 11.92 54.18 30.03
C HIS A 120 11.88 54.98 28.71
N ILE A 121 12.69 56.04 28.59
CA ILE A 121 12.84 56.81 27.35
C ILE A 121 13.80 56.16 26.33
N GLY A 122 14.47 55.06 26.69
CA GLY A 122 15.42 54.36 25.82
C GLY A 122 16.83 54.96 25.82
N ARG A 123 17.17 55.87 26.75
CA ARG A 123 18.51 56.46 26.88
C ARG A 123 19.39 55.61 27.82
N HIS A 124 19.67 54.37 27.41
CA HIS A 124 20.36 53.37 28.23
C HIS A 124 21.75 53.79 28.73
N ASP A 125 22.56 54.44 27.89
CA ASP A 125 23.93 54.87 28.27
C ASP A 125 23.90 55.95 29.36
N LYS A 126 23.02 56.94 29.21
CA LYS A 126 22.84 57.99 30.22
C LYS A 126 22.24 57.41 31.48
N ALA A 127 21.26 56.51 31.39
CA ALA A 127 20.69 55.83 32.56
C ALA A 127 21.79 55.12 33.37
N ARG A 128 22.70 54.41 32.70
CA ARG A 128 23.81 53.71 33.34
C ARG A 128 24.73 54.64 34.13
N GLU A 129 25.08 55.82 33.62
CA GLU A 129 25.91 56.78 34.35
C GLU A 129 25.32 57.19 35.71
N TYR A 130 23.99 57.35 35.77
CA TYR A 130 23.29 57.73 37.00
C TYR A 130 23.26 56.57 37.99
N ILE A 131 23.06 55.34 37.51
CA ILE A 131 23.04 54.14 38.34
C ILE A 131 24.44 53.75 38.84
N ASP A 132 25.48 53.85 38.01
CA ASP A 132 26.86 53.62 38.45
C ASP A 132 27.29 54.63 39.52
N ARG A 133 26.81 55.88 39.44
CA ARG A 133 27.04 56.87 40.49
C ARG A 133 26.27 56.55 41.77
N MET A 134 25.02 56.08 41.67
CA MET A 134 24.23 55.62 42.81
C MET A 134 24.95 54.48 43.55
N ILE A 135 25.43 53.46 42.83
CA ILE A 135 26.14 52.31 43.41
C ILE A 135 27.44 52.76 44.12
N LYS A 136 28.18 53.73 43.56
CA LYS A 136 29.38 54.30 44.18
C LYS A 136 29.11 55.10 45.46
N ILE A 137 27.95 55.73 45.58
CA ILE A 137 27.58 56.55 46.76
C ILE A 137 27.05 55.69 47.91
N SER A 138 26.38 54.58 47.59
CA SER A 138 25.62 53.75 48.54
C SER A 138 26.31 52.43 48.91
N ASP A 139 27.56 52.23 48.49
CA ASP A 139 28.37 51.02 48.72
C ASP A 139 27.62 49.70 48.43
N GLY A 140 26.98 49.64 47.25
CA GLY A 140 26.30 48.42 46.76
C GLY A 140 24.80 48.33 47.01
N SER A 141 24.03 49.43 46.86
CA SER A 141 22.56 49.39 46.96
C SER A 141 21.93 48.32 46.07
N LYS A 142 21.08 47.46 46.68
CA LYS A 142 20.36 46.35 46.03
C LYS A 142 19.54 46.82 44.82
N GLN A 143 18.83 47.95 44.94
CA GLN A 143 18.02 48.52 43.86
C GLN A 143 18.88 49.00 42.68
N GLY A 144 20.09 49.49 42.96
CA GLY A 144 21.06 49.89 41.95
C GLY A 144 21.59 48.71 41.13
N HIS A 145 21.94 47.59 41.80
CA HIS A 145 22.37 46.36 41.13
C HIS A 145 21.27 45.76 40.25
N VAL A 146 20.03 45.70 40.74
CA VAL A 146 18.87 45.19 39.98
C VAL A 146 18.60 46.03 38.73
N LEU A 147 18.61 47.37 38.84
CA LEU A 147 18.39 48.24 37.68
C LEU A 147 19.57 48.22 36.70
N LYS A 148 20.80 48.09 37.19
CA LYS A 148 21.97 47.88 36.34
C LYS A 148 21.86 46.59 35.53
N ALA A 149 21.35 45.52 36.16
CA ALA A 149 21.10 44.25 35.50
C ALA A 149 20.02 44.36 34.40
N TRP A 150 18.94 45.12 34.64
CA TRP A 150 17.93 45.44 33.62
C TRP A 150 18.48 46.26 32.45
N LEU A 151 19.35 47.24 32.71
CA LEU A 151 20.05 48.01 31.68
C LEU A 151 20.99 47.14 30.85
N ASP A 152 21.59 46.11 31.45
CA ASP A 152 22.46 45.16 30.77
C ASP A 152 21.67 44.16 29.90
N ILE A 153 20.48 43.71 30.34
CA ILE A 153 19.57 42.89 29.52
C ILE A 153 19.05 43.69 28.31
N THR A 154 18.57 44.91 28.52
CA THR A 154 17.89 45.70 27.48
C THR A 154 18.79 46.10 26.30
N ARG A 155 20.11 45.92 26.42
CA ARG A 155 21.07 46.11 25.29
C ARG A 155 21.35 44.85 24.47
N GLY A 156 20.84 43.68 24.88
CA GLY A 156 20.78 42.48 24.04
C GLY A 156 22.11 41.77 23.72
N LYS A 157 23.22 42.07 24.41
CA LYS A 157 24.52 41.41 24.14
C LYS A 157 24.76 40.23 25.09
N GLU A 158 24.95 39.02 24.55
CA GLU A 158 25.19 37.77 25.30
C GLU A 158 26.16 37.87 26.50
N PRO A 159 27.36 38.50 26.42
CA PRO A 159 28.29 38.53 27.55
C PRO A 159 27.76 39.29 28.77
N TYR A 160 26.81 40.20 28.59
CA TYR A 160 26.20 40.97 29.68
C TYR A 160 25.09 40.19 30.37
N THR A 161 24.45 39.22 29.71
CA THR A 161 23.42 38.37 30.32
C THR A 161 23.96 37.48 31.44
N LYS A 162 25.25 37.06 31.36
CA LYS A 162 25.95 36.31 32.41
C LYS A 162 26.19 37.12 33.68
N LYS A 163 26.54 38.39 33.52
CA LYS A 163 26.76 39.32 34.63
C LYS A 163 25.44 39.80 35.23
N ALA A 164 24.45 40.08 34.39
CA ALA A 164 23.11 40.48 34.82
C ALA A 164 22.44 39.43 35.71
N LEU A 165 22.52 38.13 35.37
CA LEU A 165 21.94 37.07 36.19
C LEU A 165 22.56 37.00 37.59
N LYS A 166 23.89 37.19 37.72
CA LYS A 166 24.56 37.28 39.02
C LYS A 166 24.04 38.46 39.84
N TYR A 167 23.89 39.63 39.21
CA TYR A 167 23.34 40.82 39.88
C TYR A 167 21.88 40.64 40.32
N PHE A 168 21.05 39.89 39.56
CA PHE A 168 19.71 39.54 40.02
C PHE A 168 19.74 38.55 41.18
N GLU A 169 20.63 37.55 41.17
CA GLU A 169 20.78 36.59 42.28
C GLU A 169 21.30 37.26 43.56
N GLU A 170 22.30 38.15 43.46
CA GLU A 170 22.80 38.97 44.56
C GLU A 170 21.71 39.89 45.12
N GLY A 171 20.86 40.46 44.25
CA GLY A 171 19.70 41.27 44.64
C GLY A 171 18.60 40.48 45.39
N LEU A 172 18.56 39.15 45.24
CA LEU A 172 17.54 38.26 45.80
C LEU A 172 17.97 37.53 47.08
N GLN A 173 19.21 37.68 47.56
CA GLN A 173 19.76 36.89 48.69
C GLN A 173 19.01 37.05 50.03
N ASP A 174 18.29 38.16 50.25
CA ASP A 174 17.58 38.43 51.52
C ASP A 174 16.08 38.77 51.37
N GLY A 175 15.46 38.58 50.20
CA GLY A 175 14.03 38.93 50.02
C GLY A 175 13.41 38.61 48.65
N ASN A 176 12.08 38.49 48.64
CA ASN A 176 11.27 38.20 47.45
C ASN A 176 10.89 39.49 46.68
N ASP A 177 11.85 40.19 46.07
CA ASP A 177 11.55 41.36 45.23
C ASP A 177 10.98 40.94 43.86
N THR A 178 9.71 41.30 43.60
CA THR A 178 9.01 41.03 42.34
C THR A 178 9.77 41.56 41.11
N PHE A 179 10.40 42.74 41.22
CA PHE A 179 11.10 43.37 40.09
C PHE A 179 12.41 42.65 39.73
N ALA A 180 13.10 42.10 40.72
CA ALA A 180 14.30 41.30 40.52
C ALA A 180 13.96 39.89 40.00
N LEU A 181 12.88 39.26 40.50
CA LEU A 181 12.41 37.96 40.01
C LEU A 181 11.96 38.02 38.54
N LEU A 182 11.26 39.09 38.12
CA LEU A 182 10.93 39.31 36.70
C LEU A 182 12.19 39.47 35.83
N GLY A 183 13.20 40.17 36.34
CA GLY A 183 14.47 40.35 35.64
C GLY A 183 15.27 39.06 35.51
N LYS A 184 15.22 38.20 36.54
CA LYS A 184 15.77 36.84 36.49
C LYS A 184 15.05 36.00 35.43
N ALA A 185 13.72 36.04 35.37
CA ALA A 185 12.94 35.35 34.35
C ALA A 185 13.31 35.81 32.93
N GLN A 186 13.41 37.13 32.70
CA GLN A 186 13.83 37.70 31.41
C GLN A 186 15.27 37.30 31.03
N CYS A 187 16.19 37.23 32.01
CA CYS A 187 17.56 36.73 31.79
C CYS A 187 17.56 35.27 31.29
N LEU A 188 16.73 34.42 31.89
CA LEU A 188 16.64 33.00 31.54
C LEU A 188 16.03 32.79 30.16
N GLU A 189 15.00 33.59 29.82
CA GLU A 189 14.38 33.61 28.49
C GLU A 189 15.39 33.99 27.40
N MET A 190 16.19 35.05 27.60
CA MET A 190 17.24 35.47 26.64
C MET A 190 18.33 34.41 26.44
N ARG A 191 18.49 33.47 27.39
CA ARG A 191 19.39 32.32 27.27
C ARG A 191 18.69 31.06 26.74
N GLN A 192 17.45 31.18 26.29
CA GLN A 192 16.62 30.08 25.82
C GLN A 192 16.33 29.00 26.88
N ASN A 193 16.50 29.32 28.18
CA ASN A 193 16.11 28.44 29.28
C ASN A 193 14.69 28.79 29.76
N TYR A 194 13.69 28.38 28.98
CA TYR A 194 12.29 28.73 29.23
C TYR A 194 11.70 28.00 30.44
N SER A 195 12.11 26.77 30.73
CA SER A 195 11.64 26.01 31.90
C SER A 195 12.09 26.67 33.21
N GLY A 196 13.37 27.04 33.31
CA GLY A 196 13.88 27.80 34.46
C GLY A 196 13.21 29.17 34.61
N ALA A 197 12.93 29.85 33.49
CA ALA A 197 12.16 31.10 33.52
C ALA A 197 10.74 30.88 34.07
N LEU A 198 10.06 29.82 33.64
CA LEU A 198 8.71 29.47 34.07
C LEU A 198 8.66 29.12 35.56
N GLU A 199 9.66 28.42 36.10
CA GLU A 199 9.80 28.18 37.54
C GLU A 199 9.90 29.50 38.33
N THR A 200 10.74 30.44 37.89
CA THR A 200 10.86 31.75 38.54
C THR A 200 9.56 32.56 38.48
N VAL A 201 8.80 32.46 37.38
CA VAL A 201 7.49 33.12 37.28
C VAL A 201 6.45 32.47 38.17
N ASN A 202 6.44 31.13 38.29
CA ASN A 202 5.55 30.44 39.23
C ASN A 202 5.84 30.84 40.68
N GLN A 203 7.11 31.06 41.05
CA GLN A 203 7.48 31.61 42.36
C GLN A 203 6.86 33.00 42.58
N ILE A 204 6.84 33.87 41.57
CA ILE A 204 6.16 35.17 41.65
C ILE A 204 4.66 35.00 41.85
N ILE A 205 4.02 34.09 41.10
CA ILE A 205 2.57 33.87 41.19
C ILE A 205 2.16 33.34 42.58
N VAL A 206 2.96 32.46 43.18
CA VAL A 206 2.70 31.91 44.53
C VAL A 206 2.89 33.00 45.59
N ASN A 207 3.96 33.79 45.49
CA ASN A 207 4.27 34.82 46.48
C ASN A 207 3.38 36.07 46.34
N PHE A 208 2.95 36.40 45.12
CA PHE A 208 2.21 37.63 44.79
C PHE A 208 1.04 37.35 43.82
N PRO A 209 -0.07 36.73 44.28
CA PRO A 209 -1.17 36.34 43.40
C PRO A 209 -1.90 37.51 42.71
N SER A 210 -1.86 38.72 43.28
CA SER A 210 -2.48 39.92 42.70
C SER A 210 -1.65 40.55 41.58
N PHE A 211 -0.40 40.14 41.38
CA PHE A 211 0.49 40.71 40.37
C PHE A 211 0.25 40.06 38.99
N LEU A 212 -0.77 40.57 38.28
CA LEU A 212 -1.22 40.06 36.98
C LEU A 212 -0.12 39.94 35.90
N PRO A 213 0.88 40.83 35.79
CA PRO A 213 1.94 40.69 34.78
C PRO A 213 2.73 39.37 34.86
N ALA A 214 2.78 38.71 36.02
CA ALA A 214 3.40 37.39 36.12
C ALA A 214 2.62 36.32 35.34
N PHE A 215 1.28 36.39 35.30
CA PHE A 215 0.46 35.51 34.47
C PHE A 215 0.65 35.81 32.97
N VAL A 216 0.76 37.08 32.59
CA VAL A 216 1.09 37.47 31.20
C VAL A 216 2.46 36.92 30.79
N LYS A 217 3.46 37.02 31.68
CA LYS A 217 4.80 36.47 31.42
C LYS A 217 4.78 34.94 31.33
N LYS A 218 4.04 34.27 32.21
CA LYS A 218 3.85 32.81 32.18
C LYS A 218 3.25 32.35 30.85
N MET A 219 2.18 33.03 30.40
CA MET A 219 1.52 32.77 29.13
C MET A 219 2.49 32.92 27.94
N LYS A 220 3.31 33.98 27.90
CA LYS A 220 4.33 34.18 26.84
C LYS A 220 5.42 33.09 26.86
N LEU A 221 5.85 32.64 28.06
CA LEU A 221 6.84 31.57 28.19
C LEU A 221 6.31 30.18 27.82
N GLN A 222 5.04 29.88 28.14
CA GLN A 222 4.38 28.64 27.72
C GLN A 222 4.25 28.58 26.20
N LEU A 223 3.95 29.72 25.55
CA LEU A 223 3.98 29.82 24.09
C LEU A 223 5.38 29.58 23.53
N ALA A 224 6.43 30.12 24.16
CA ALA A 224 7.82 29.87 23.75
C ALA A 224 8.21 28.38 23.86
N LEU A 225 7.60 27.64 24.79
CA LEU A 225 7.71 26.18 24.92
C LEU A 225 6.82 25.39 23.93
N GLN A 226 6.06 26.08 23.08
CA GLN A 226 5.10 25.51 22.11
C GLN A 226 3.89 24.80 22.74
N ASP A 227 3.60 25.09 24.01
CA ASP A 227 2.45 24.51 24.74
C ASP A 227 1.24 25.46 24.66
N TRP A 228 0.46 25.33 23.59
CA TRP A 228 -0.73 26.15 23.35
C TRP A 228 -1.85 25.90 24.36
N ASP A 229 -2.02 24.67 24.83
CA ASP A 229 -3.13 24.31 25.71
C ASP A 229 -2.97 25.02 27.06
N GLN A 230 -1.78 24.94 27.66
CA GLN A 230 -1.49 25.67 28.90
C GLN A 230 -1.48 27.19 28.72
N THR A 231 -1.09 27.67 27.53
CA THR A 231 -1.11 29.11 27.20
C THR A 231 -2.54 29.63 27.23
N VAL A 232 -3.50 28.90 26.63
CA VAL A 232 -4.92 29.28 26.60
C VAL A 232 -5.54 29.17 27.99
N GLU A 233 -5.25 28.13 28.76
CA GLU A 233 -5.73 28.01 30.14
C GLU A 233 -5.26 29.19 31.00
N THR A 234 -3.99 29.59 30.86
CA THR A 234 -3.43 30.74 31.58
C THR A 234 -4.08 32.04 31.13
N ALA A 235 -4.35 32.21 29.83
CA ALA A 235 -5.08 33.36 29.29
C ALA A 235 -6.53 33.42 29.81
N GLN A 236 -7.24 32.28 29.87
CA GLN A 236 -8.59 32.20 30.42
C GLN A 236 -8.61 32.52 31.92
N ARG A 237 -7.66 31.98 32.68
CA ARG A 237 -7.50 32.30 34.11
C ARG A 237 -7.25 33.79 34.34
N LEU A 238 -6.44 34.41 33.48
CA LEU A 238 -6.19 35.85 33.53
C LEU A 238 -7.46 36.65 33.25
N LEU A 239 -8.28 36.23 32.28
CA LEU A 239 -9.56 36.87 31.95
C LEU A 239 -10.63 36.70 33.02
N LEU A 240 -10.59 35.63 33.81
CA LEU A 240 -11.46 35.46 34.99
C LEU A 240 -11.12 36.46 36.11
N GLN A 241 -9.85 36.87 36.21
CA GLN A 241 -9.40 37.88 37.19
C GLN A 241 -9.59 39.30 36.65
N ASP A 242 -9.31 39.50 35.37
CA ASP A 242 -9.40 40.79 34.67
C ASP A 242 -9.98 40.56 33.26
N SER A 243 -11.30 40.78 33.14
CA SER A 243 -12.01 40.59 31.86
C SER A 243 -11.57 41.53 30.74
N GLN A 244 -10.88 42.63 31.07
CA GLN A 244 -10.45 43.66 30.11
C GLN A 244 -8.95 43.57 29.80
N ASN A 245 -8.30 42.45 30.12
CA ASN A 245 -6.88 42.28 29.88
C ASN A 245 -6.54 42.16 28.38
N VAL A 246 -5.87 43.18 27.85
CA VAL A 246 -5.51 43.30 26.42
C VAL A 246 -4.62 42.14 25.94
N GLU A 247 -3.58 41.77 26.70
CA GLU A 247 -2.64 40.72 26.28
C GLU A 247 -3.30 39.32 26.28
N ALA A 248 -4.20 39.06 27.23
CA ALA A 248 -4.94 37.80 27.29
C ALA A 248 -5.90 37.65 26.09
N LEU A 249 -6.65 38.71 25.76
CA LEU A 249 -7.52 38.72 24.58
C LEU A 249 -6.73 38.62 23.28
N ARG A 250 -5.57 39.29 23.19
CA ARG A 250 -4.64 39.17 22.06
C ARG A 250 -4.17 37.73 21.87
N MET A 251 -3.78 37.05 22.94
CA MET A 251 -3.37 35.63 22.86
C MET A 251 -4.50 34.69 22.52
N GLN A 252 -5.72 34.92 23.03
CA GLN A 252 -6.89 34.13 22.63
C GLN A 252 -7.20 34.31 21.14
N ALA A 253 -7.18 35.55 20.64
CA ALA A 253 -7.39 35.80 19.22
C ALA A 253 -6.28 35.15 18.37
N LEU A 254 -5.01 35.23 18.79
CA LEU A 254 -3.90 34.56 18.10
C LEU A 254 -4.02 33.03 18.13
N TYR A 255 -4.50 32.45 19.23
CA TYR A 255 -4.76 31.01 19.31
C TYR A 255 -5.80 30.54 18.30
N TYR A 256 -6.93 31.26 18.19
CA TYR A 256 -7.96 30.90 17.21
C TYR A 256 -7.47 31.06 15.76
N VAL A 257 -6.63 32.05 15.47
CA VAL A 257 -6.04 32.22 14.13
C VAL A 257 -4.95 31.17 13.85
N CYS A 258 -3.99 31.00 14.76
CA CYS A 258 -2.79 30.21 14.48
C CYS A 258 -2.96 28.72 14.77
N ARG A 259 -3.74 28.33 15.78
CA ARG A 259 -3.84 26.93 16.24
C ARG A 259 -5.13 26.26 15.78
N GLU A 260 -6.29 26.83 16.06
CA GLU A 260 -7.58 26.23 15.67
C GLU A 260 -7.96 26.51 14.20
N GLY A 261 -7.64 27.69 13.68
CA GLY A 261 -8.10 28.11 12.34
C GLY A 261 -9.57 28.57 12.29
N ASP A 262 -10.23 28.75 13.45
CA ASP A 262 -11.63 29.22 13.53
C ASP A 262 -11.70 30.74 13.36
N ILE A 263 -11.98 31.16 12.11
CA ILE A 263 -12.03 32.57 11.69
C ILE A 263 -13.16 33.34 12.39
N GLU A 264 -14.30 32.71 12.64
CA GLU A 264 -15.46 33.37 13.25
C GLU A 264 -15.17 33.70 14.72
N LYS A 265 -14.70 32.71 15.49
CA LYS A 265 -14.29 32.95 16.88
C LYS A 265 -13.14 33.94 16.94
N ALA A 266 -12.14 33.81 16.07
CA ALA A 266 -11.04 34.77 15.99
C ALA A 266 -11.54 36.20 15.77
N SER A 267 -12.47 36.42 14.84
CA SER A 267 -13.07 37.73 14.55
C SER A 267 -13.78 38.31 15.77
N THR A 268 -14.57 37.51 16.50
CA THR A 268 -15.26 37.99 17.72
C THR A 268 -14.27 38.38 18.83
N LYS A 269 -13.20 37.60 19.00
CA LYS A 269 -12.16 37.90 19.99
C LYS A 269 -11.33 39.13 19.61
N LEU A 270 -11.07 39.33 18.33
CA LEU A 270 -10.36 40.51 17.81
C LEU A 270 -11.23 41.77 17.92
N GLU A 271 -12.54 41.67 17.74
CA GLU A 271 -13.48 42.77 18.00
C GLU A 271 -13.54 43.13 19.49
N ASN A 272 -13.60 42.13 20.38
CA ASN A 272 -13.52 42.36 21.82
C ASN A 272 -12.18 43.02 22.20
N LEU A 273 -11.07 42.58 21.60
CA LEU A 273 -9.75 43.18 21.78
C LEU A 273 -9.76 44.65 21.36
N GLY A 274 -10.33 44.97 20.19
CA GLY A 274 -10.49 46.35 19.71
C GLY A 274 -11.27 47.23 20.70
N ASN A 275 -12.42 46.74 21.17
CA ASN A 275 -13.24 47.45 22.15
C ASN A 275 -12.50 47.67 23.49
N THR A 276 -11.73 46.67 23.95
CA THR A 276 -10.91 46.81 25.17
C THR A 276 -9.74 47.77 24.99
N LEU A 277 -9.14 47.83 23.79
CA LEU A 277 -8.09 48.79 23.48
C LEU A 277 -8.62 50.23 23.49
N ASP A 278 -9.79 50.47 22.91
CA ASP A 278 -10.44 51.78 22.97
C ASP A 278 -10.82 52.18 24.41
N ALA A 279 -11.19 51.21 25.26
CA ALA A 279 -11.52 51.48 26.67
C ALA A 279 -10.28 51.72 27.54
N MET A 280 -9.22 50.93 27.34
CA MET A 280 -8.06 50.89 28.24
C MET A 280 -6.83 51.65 27.74
N GLU A 281 -6.68 51.90 26.43
CA GLU A 281 -5.55 52.63 25.82
C GLU A 281 -6.00 53.50 24.61
N PRO A 282 -6.96 54.44 24.79
CA PRO A 282 -7.61 55.15 23.67
C PRO A 282 -6.70 56.04 22.82
N GLN A 283 -5.57 56.51 23.38
CA GLN A 283 -4.68 57.48 22.71
C GLN A 283 -3.40 56.82 22.16
N ASN A 284 -3.22 55.51 22.33
CA ASN A 284 -1.96 54.82 22.04
C ASN A 284 -1.91 54.27 20.60
N ALA A 285 -1.72 55.15 19.61
CA ALA A 285 -1.68 54.78 18.19
C ALA A 285 -0.70 53.64 17.86
N GLN A 286 0.48 53.63 18.48
CA GLN A 286 1.50 52.62 18.25
C GLN A 286 1.07 51.22 18.73
N LEU A 287 0.28 51.14 19.80
CA LEU A 287 -0.22 49.86 20.32
C LEU A 287 -1.24 49.23 19.36
N PHE A 288 -2.18 50.03 18.83
CA PHE A 288 -3.10 49.58 17.79
C PHE A 288 -2.34 49.01 16.58
N TYR A 289 -1.32 49.74 16.11
CA TYR A 289 -0.45 49.29 15.04
C TYR A 289 0.28 47.97 15.36
N ASN A 290 0.99 47.89 16.48
CA ASN A 290 1.77 46.69 16.85
C ASN A 290 0.87 45.45 17.02
N ILE A 291 -0.38 45.62 17.44
CA ILE A 291 -1.33 44.50 17.54
C ILE A 291 -1.73 44.00 16.15
N THR A 292 -1.94 44.91 15.20
CA THR A 292 -2.37 44.57 13.83
C THR A 292 -1.35 43.74 13.04
N LEU A 293 -0.05 43.94 13.29
CA LEU A 293 1.03 43.31 12.51
C LEU A 293 0.97 41.78 12.54
N ALA A 294 0.98 41.17 13.73
CA ALA A 294 0.98 39.72 13.86
C ALA A 294 -0.22 39.07 13.15
N PHE A 295 -1.42 39.66 13.30
CA PHE A 295 -2.62 39.14 12.65
C PHE A 295 -2.61 39.35 11.13
N SER A 296 -2.10 40.50 10.65
CA SER A 296 -2.02 40.74 9.20
C SER A 296 -1.17 39.68 8.49
N ARG A 297 -0.09 39.21 9.14
CA ARG A 297 0.82 38.21 8.58
C ARG A 297 0.31 36.77 8.72
N THR A 298 -0.51 36.46 9.74
CA THR A 298 -0.99 35.09 10.01
C THR A 298 -2.42 34.80 9.52
N CYS A 299 -3.19 35.81 9.11
CA CYS A 299 -4.63 35.66 8.81
C CYS A 299 -4.99 34.86 7.54
N GLY A 300 -4.02 34.44 6.72
CA GLY A 300 -4.28 33.64 5.51
C GLY A 300 -5.23 34.31 4.51
N ARG A 301 -5.16 35.64 4.38
CA ARG A 301 -6.04 36.46 3.51
C ARG A 301 -7.54 36.38 3.82
N SER A 302 -7.91 35.99 5.03
CA SER A 302 -9.30 36.01 5.48
C SER A 302 -9.87 37.43 5.49
N GLN A 303 -10.93 37.67 4.70
CA GLN A 303 -11.53 38.99 4.58
C GLN A 303 -12.13 39.52 5.90
N LEU A 304 -12.69 38.64 6.73
CA LEU A 304 -13.32 39.03 8.01
C LEU A 304 -12.27 39.59 8.98
N ILE A 305 -11.15 38.89 9.13
CA ILE A 305 -10.05 39.30 10.01
C ILE A 305 -9.39 40.59 9.47
N LEU A 306 -9.12 40.64 8.15
CA LEU A 306 -8.52 41.82 7.51
C LEU A 306 -9.39 43.08 7.67
N GLN A 307 -10.72 42.98 7.56
CA GLN A 307 -11.62 44.11 7.78
C GLN A 307 -11.55 44.64 9.22
N LYS A 308 -11.53 43.75 10.22
CA LYS A 308 -11.45 44.16 11.63
C LYS A 308 -10.11 44.81 11.95
N ILE A 309 -9.01 44.25 11.46
CA ILE A 309 -7.67 44.82 11.62
C ILE A 309 -7.55 46.18 10.92
N GLN A 310 -8.15 46.31 9.73
CA GLN A 310 -8.19 47.58 9.00
C GLN A 310 -8.84 48.68 9.86
N THR A 311 -9.96 48.41 10.55
CA THR A 311 -10.60 49.40 11.42
C THR A 311 -9.68 49.87 12.57
N LEU A 312 -8.91 48.97 13.16
CA LEU A 312 -7.93 49.31 14.22
C LEU A 312 -6.78 50.15 13.67
N LEU A 313 -6.34 49.88 12.44
CA LEU A 313 -5.23 50.60 11.82
C LEU A 313 -5.66 51.99 11.31
N GLU A 314 -6.88 52.12 10.76
CA GLU A 314 -7.48 53.41 10.43
C GLU A 314 -7.66 54.28 11.69
N ARG A 315 -8.06 53.66 12.81
CA ARG A 315 -8.09 54.31 14.13
C ARG A 315 -6.71 54.81 14.54
N ALA A 316 -5.66 53.98 14.43
CA ALA A 316 -4.29 54.37 14.72
C ALA A 316 -3.82 55.56 13.86
N PHE A 317 -4.11 55.52 12.55
CA PHE A 317 -3.78 56.60 11.63
C PHE A 317 -4.53 57.91 11.97
N SER A 318 -5.80 57.82 12.40
CA SER A 318 -6.56 59.00 12.83
C SER A 318 -5.98 59.69 14.08
N LEU A 319 -5.35 58.92 14.97
CA LEU A 319 -4.72 59.42 16.20
C LEU A 319 -3.37 60.10 15.90
N ASN A 320 -2.58 59.57 14.96
CA ASN A 320 -1.32 60.19 14.53
C ASN A 320 -1.11 60.09 13.00
N PRO A 321 -1.62 61.08 12.23
CA PRO A 321 -1.53 61.07 10.77
C PRO A 321 -0.14 61.30 10.16
N GLN A 322 0.85 61.68 10.98
CA GLN A 322 2.20 62.04 10.51
C GLN A 322 3.14 60.82 10.36
N GLN A 323 2.73 59.64 10.83
CA GLN A 323 3.56 58.44 10.80
C GLN A 323 3.38 57.68 9.47
N SER A 324 4.46 57.56 8.68
CA SER A 324 4.44 56.86 7.37
C SER A 324 4.17 55.35 7.50
N GLU A 325 4.64 54.72 8.59
CA GLU A 325 4.52 53.28 8.85
C GLU A 325 3.05 52.78 8.83
N PHE A 326 2.12 53.58 9.34
CA PHE A 326 0.71 53.22 9.39
C PHE A 326 0.09 53.19 7.99
N ALA A 327 0.44 54.16 7.14
CA ALA A 327 0.01 54.21 5.76
C ALA A 327 0.62 53.06 4.93
N THR A 328 1.87 52.65 5.21
CA THR A 328 2.48 51.49 4.54
C THR A 328 1.77 50.18 4.86
N GLU A 329 1.40 49.96 6.13
CA GLU A 329 0.67 48.74 6.52
C GLU A 329 -0.78 48.73 6.01
N LEU A 330 -1.44 49.89 5.91
CA LEU A 330 -2.75 50.00 5.23
C LEU A 330 -2.62 49.61 3.75
N GLY A 331 -1.55 50.08 3.08
CA GLY A 331 -1.23 49.67 1.72
C GLY A 331 -1.08 48.16 1.59
N TYR A 332 -0.34 47.53 2.51
CA TYR A 332 -0.11 46.08 2.51
C TYR A 332 -1.40 45.29 2.76
N GLN A 333 -2.23 45.70 3.72
CA GLN A 333 -3.54 45.06 3.97
C GLN A 333 -4.46 45.13 2.75
N MET A 334 -4.42 46.23 1.98
CA MET A 334 -5.17 46.35 0.73
C MET A 334 -4.68 45.39 -0.35
N ILE A 335 -3.38 45.08 -0.41
CA ILE A 335 -2.83 44.01 -1.25
C ILE A 335 -3.41 42.65 -0.82
N LEU A 336 -3.40 42.34 0.48
CA LEU A 336 -3.96 41.09 1.01
C LEU A 336 -5.46 40.92 0.70
N GLN A 337 -6.22 42.01 0.67
CA GLN A 337 -7.63 42.03 0.25
C GLN A 337 -7.83 41.97 -1.28
N GLY A 338 -6.76 42.04 -2.08
CA GLY A 338 -6.79 42.06 -3.54
C GLY A 338 -7.16 43.41 -4.18
N ARG A 339 -7.12 44.51 -3.42
CA ARG A 339 -7.48 45.87 -3.84
C ARG A 339 -6.25 46.72 -4.21
N VAL A 340 -5.55 46.31 -5.26
CA VAL A 340 -4.26 46.90 -5.69
C VAL A 340 -4.34 48.42 -5.95
N LYS A 341 -5.44 48.92 -6.53
CA LYS A 341 -5.61 50.35 -6.81
C LYS A 341 -5.73 51.21 -5.54
N GLU A 342 -6.29 50.67 -4.48
CA GLU A 342 -6.38 51.35 -3.17
C GLU A 342 -5.03 51.29 -2.47
N ALA A 343 -4.33 50.15 -2.54
CA ALA A 343 -2.96 50.00 -2.05
C ALA A 343 -2.01 51.05 -2.65
N LEU A 344 -2.05 51.26 -3.97
CA LEU A 344 -1.25 52.29 -4.66
C LEU A 344 -1.48 53.71 -4.11
N LYS A 345 -2.71 54.04 -3.67
CA LYS A 345 -2.99 55.35 -3.06
C LYS A 345 -2.32 55.46 -1.70
N TRP A 346 -2.44 54.43 -0.87
CA TRP A 346 -1.84 54.41 0.46
C TRP A 346 -0.31 54.43 0.43
N TYR A 347 0.32 53.70 -0.48
CA TYR A 347 1.78 53.78 -0.67
C TYR A 347 2.24 55.15 -1.15
N LYS A 348 1.49 55.81 -2.05
CA LYS A 348 1.77 57.20 -2.42
C LYS A 348 1.66 58.15 -1.23
N THR A 349 0.64 57.98 -0.38
CA THR A 349 0.52 58.80 0.83
C THR A 349 1.66 58.55 1.81
N ALA A 350 2.12 57.30 1.96
CA ALA A 350 3.26 56.98 2.81
C ALA A 350 4.55 57.65 2.31
N MET A 351 4.80 57.61 0.99
CA MET A 351 5.95 58.28 0.38
C MET A 351 5.90 59.81 0.51
N THR A 352 4.70 60.42 0.49
CA THR A 352 4.58 61.88 0.72
C THR A 352 4.84 62.28 2.17
N LEU A 353 4.62 61.37 3.13
CA LEU A 353 4.90 61.59 4.54
C LEU A 353 6.39 61.39 4.84
N ASP A 354 7.01 60.38 4.22
CA ASP A 354 8.43 60.07 4.34
C ASP A 354 9.02 59.60 3.00
N GLU A 355 9.74 60.51 2.34
CA GLU A 355 10.41 60.25 1.06
C GLU A 355 11.54 59.21 1.17
N THR A 356 12.03 58.92 2.39
CA THR A 356 13.13 57.97 2.63
C THR A 356 12.65 56.54 2.92
N SER A 357 11.34 56.31 2.97
CA SER A 357 10.75 55.02 3.37
C SER A 357 10.91 53.93 2.28
N VAL A 358 11.86 53.02 2.48
CA VAL A 358 12.11 51.90 1.56
C VAL A 358 10.93 50.94 1.47
N SER A 359 10.25 50.65 2.59
CA SER A 359 9.10 49.74 2.65
C SER A 359 7.90 50.24 1.81
N ALA A 360 7.67 51.55 1.78
CA ALA A 360 6.62 52.15 0.96
C ALA A 360 6.89 51.98 -0.53
N LEU A 361 8.15 52.17 -0.95
CA LEU A 361 8.57 52.01 -2.34
C LEU A 361 8.55 50.54 -2.78
N VAL A 362 8.96 49.60 -1.91
CA VAL A 362 8.87 48.15 -2.16
C VAL A 362 7.43 47.73 -2.43
N GLY A 363 6.48 48.13 -1.56
CA GLY A 363 5.07 47.84 -1.74
C GLY A 363 4.46 48.51 -2.98
N PHE A 364 4.96 49.70 -3.35
CA PHE A 364 4.59 50.38 -4.58
C PHE A 364 5.02 49.60 -5.84
N ILE A 365 6.29 49.14 -5.88
CA ILE A 365 6.81 48.31 -6.97
C ILE A 365 6.04 46.99 -7.06
N GLN A 366 5.72 46.35 -5.92
CA GLN A 366 4.90 45.14 -5.90
C GLN A 366 3.55 45.38 -6.58
N CYS A 367 2.88 46.50 -6.29
CA CYS A 367 1.63 46.87 -6.96
C CYS A 367 1.80 47.05 -8.47
N GLN A 368 2.88 47.71 -8.92
CA GLN A 368 3.18 47.91 -10.35
C GLN A 368 3.42 46.57 -11.07
N LEU A 369 4.16 45.65 -10.43
CA LEU A 369 4.37 44.31 -10.96
C LEU A 369 3.06 43.55 -11.07
N ILE A 370 2.14 43.66 -10.11
CA ILE A 370 0.82 43.04 -10.17
C ILE A 370 -0.03 43.64 -11.31
N GLU A 371 0.01 44.96 -11.54
CA GLU A 371 -0.69 45.62 -12.65
C GLU A 371 -0.04 45.41 -14.04
N GLY A 372 1.15 44.80 -14.09
CA GLY A 372 1.86 44.47 -15.33
C GLY A 372 2.73 45.61 -15.90
N GLN A 373 3.02 46.64 -15.10
CA GLN A 373 3.91 47.76 -15.47
C GLN A 373 5.39 47.36 -15.31
N LEU A 374 5.86 46.44 -16.16
CA LEU A 374 7.17 45.81 -16.01
C LEU A 374 8.37 46.76 -16.20
N GLN A 375 8.24 47.77 -17.07
CA GLN A 375 9.35 48.69 -17.37
C GLN A 375 9.63 49.66 -16.22
N ASP A 376 8.57 50.23 -15.63
CA ASP A 376 8.70 51.15 -14.51
C ASP A 376 9.22 50.44 -13.26
N ALA A 377 8.74 49.21 -13.02
CA ALA A 377 9.21 48.37 -11.92
C ALA A 377 10.68 47.99 -12.04
N ASP A 378 11.17 47.71 -13.26
CA ASP A 378 12.57 47.38 -13.53
C ASP A 378 13.51 48.56 -13.17
N GLN A 379 13.17 49.77 -13.63
CA GLN A 379 13.96 50.98 -13.34
C GLN A 379 14.01 51.29 -11.84
N GLN A 380 12.89 51.12 -11.13
CA GLN A 380 12.82 51.36 -9.69
C GLN A 380 13.57 50.29 -8.88
N LEU A 381 13.57 49.04 -9.33
CA LEU A 381 14.35 47.97 -8.70
C LEU A 381 15.85 48.13 -8.94
N GLU A 382 16.28 48.57 -10.13
CA GLU A 382 17.68 48.90 -10.41
C GLU A 382 18.19 50.02 -9.49
N PHE A 383 17.42 51.09 -9.34
CA PHE A 383 17.72 52.18 -8.40
C PHE A 383 17.86 51.68 -6.95
N LEU A 384 16.96 50.80 -6.50
CA LEU A 384 17.02 50.24 -5.15
C LEU A 384 18.23 49.32 -4.95
N ASN A 385 18.64 48.58 -5.97
CA ASN A 385 19.81 47.70 -5.90
C ASN A 385 21.11 48.51 -5.74
N GLU A 386 21.22 49.68 -6.39
CA GLU A 386 22.36 50.59 -6.18
C GLU A 386 22.40 51.14 -4.73
N ILE A 387 21.23 51.44 -4.16
CA ILE A 387 21.11 51.91 -2.77
C ILE A 387 21.31 50.77 -1.75
N GLN A 388 21.01 49.52 -2.11
CA GLN A 388 21.05 48.34 -1.24
C GLN A 388 22.44 48.07 -0.65
N GLN A 389 23.53 48.51 -1.33
CA GLN A 389 24.89 48.45 -0.78
C GLN A 389 25.05 49.24 0.54
N SER A 390 24.19 50.23 0.78
CA SER A 390 24.19 51.04 2.00
C SER A 390 23.16 50.59 3.06
N ILE A 391 22.09 49.90 2.65
CA ILE A 391 20.92 49.56 3.50
C ILE A 391 20.94 48.09 3.98
N GLY A 392 21.64 47.20 3.28
CA GLY A 392 21.70 45.77 3.57
C GLY A 392 20.75 44.94 2.70
N LYS A 393 20.95 43.62 2.65
CA LYS A 393 20.12 42.71 1.84
C LYS A 393 18.75 42.48 2.48
N SER A 394 17.67 42.69 1.72
CA SER A 394 16.29 42.38 2.15
C SER A 394 15.66 41.29 1.28
N ALA A 395 14.95 40.36 1.93
CA ALA A 395 14.29 39.23 1.26
C ALA A 395 13.18 39.69 0.29
N GLU A 396 12.38 40.69 0.69
CA GLU A 396 11.30 41.25 -0.13
C GLU A 396 11.81 41.85 -1.45
N LEU A 397 12.95 42.55 -1.45
CA LEU A 397 13.53 43.08 -2.69
C LEU A 397 14.02 41.98 -3.63
N ILE A 398 14.71 40.97 -3.11
CA ILE A 398 15.20 39.83 -3.91
C ILE A 398 14.00 39.07 -4.51
N TYR A 399 12.91 38.95 -3.76
CA TYR A 399 11.67 38.35 -4.24
C TYR A 399 11.06 39.12 -5.43
N LEU A 400 10.98 40.46 -5.36
CA LEU A 400 10.49 41.25 -6.49
C LEU A 400 11.36 41.10 -7.75
N HIS A 401 12.68 40.93 -7.59
CA HIS A 401 13.57 40.60 -8.72
C HIS A 401 13.29 39.21 -9.30
N ALA A 402 13.01 38.21 -8.46
CA ALA A 402 12.62 36.87 -8.90
C ALA A 402 11.29 36.90 -9.69
N VAL A 403 10.28 37.62 -9.18
CA VAL A 403 8.99 37.81 -9.85
C VAL A 403 9.16 38.54 -11.19
N LEU A 404 9.98 39.59 -11.25
CA LEU A 404 10.26 40.30 -12.49
C LEU A 404 10.99 39.40 -13.51
N ALA A 405 11.97 38.61 -13.06
CA ALA A 405 12.69 37.66 -13.91
C ALA A 405 11.73 36.60 -14.49
N MET A 406 10.80 36.11 -13.68
CA MET A 406 9.75 35.19 -14.11
C MET A 406 8.82 35.82 -15.14
N LYS A 407 8.31 37.04 -14.89
CA LYS A 407 7.43 37.76 -15.85
C LYS A 407 8.13 38.13 -17.16
N LYS A 408 9.47 38.24 -17.16
CA LYS A 408 10.30 38.44 -18.36
C LYS A 408 10.69 37.13 -19.07
N ASN A 409 10.22 35.97 -18.60
CA ASN A 409 10.57 34.64 -19.13
C ASN A 409 12.09 34.38 -19.21
N LYS A 410 12.84 34.79 -18.17
CA LYS A 410 14.26 34.46 -18.04
C LYS A 410 14.46 32.97 -17.75
N ARG A 411 15.72 32.50 -17.77
CA ARG A 411 16.07 31.08 -17.55
C ARG A 411 15.58 30.61 -16.17
N GLN A 412 15.00 29.42 -16.11
CA GLN A 412 14.43 28.84 -14.87
C GLN A 412 15.45 28.75 -13.73
N GLU A 413 16.70 28.38 -14.04
CA GLU A 413 17.79 28.27 -13.05
C GLU A 413 18.09 29.60 -12.34
N GLU A 414 18.04 30.72 -13.07
CA GLU A 414 18.27 32.06 -12.51
C GLU A 414 17.18 32.43 -11.50
N VAL A 415 15.91 32.14 -11.83
CA VAL A 415 14.77 32.40 -10.94
C VAL A 415 14.85 31.53 -9.69
N ILE A 416 15.18 30.24 -9.83
CA ILE A 416 15.33 29.32 -8.70
C ILE A 416 16.43 29.76 -7.75
N ASN A 417 17.58 30.22 -8.28
CA ASN A 417 18.68 30.73 -7.46
C ASN A 417 18.27 31.97 -6.66
N LEU A 418 17.56 32.92 -7.30
CA LEU A 418 17.03 34.09 -6.60
C LEU A 418 16.05 33.69 -5.49
N LEU A 419 15.12 32.76 -5.76
CA LEU A 419 14.18 32.29 -4.73
C LEU A 419 14.90 31.58 -3.56
N ASN A 420 15.99 30.85 -3.84
CA ASN A 420 16.80 30.23 -2.80
C ASN A 420 17.44 31.29 -1.89
N ASP A 421 18.01 32.34 -2.49
CA ASP A 421 18.60 33.47 -1.75
C ASP A 421 17.54 34.21 -0.91
N VAL A 422 16.29 34.32 -1.40
CA VAL A 422 15.17 34.89 -0.62
C VAL A 422 14.93 34.08 0.65
N LEU A 423 14.82 32.76 0.55
CA LEU A 423 14.56 31.91 1.71
C LEU A 423 15.71 31.97 2.73
N ASP A 424 16.95 31.87 2.27
CA ASP A 424 18.12 31.90 3.15
C ASP A 424 18.23 33.25 3.88
N THR A 425 17.98 34.37 3.18
CA THR A 425 17.96 35.70 3.81
C THR A 425 16.79 35.89 4.77
N HIS A 426 15.61 35.35 4.45
CA HIS A 426 14.43 35.43 5.32
C HIS A 426 14.60 34.64 6.62
N PHE A 427 15.03 33.38 6.53
CA PHE A 427 15.23 32.54 7.73
C PHE A 427 16.38 33.02 8.62
N SER A 428 17.40 33.69 8.06
CA SER A 428 18.46 34.29 8.88
C SER A 428 17.94 35.35 9.88
N GLN A 429 16.80 35.99 9.60
CA GLN A 429 16.16 36.95 10.51
C GLN A 429 15.43 36.28 11.68
N LEU A 430 15.15 34.98 11.59
CA LEU A 430 14.44 34.20 12.60
C LEU A 430 15.38 33.49 13.59
N GLU A 431 16.67 33.39 13.25
CA GLU A 431 17.66 32.72 14.10
C GLU A 431 17.77 33.39 15.47
N GLY A 432 17.52 32.62 16.53
CA GLY A 432 17.64 33.07 17.93
C GLY A 432 16.38 33.68 18.55
N LEU A 433 15.28 33.84 17.80
CA LEU A 433 14.00 34.36 18.34
C LEU A 433 13.14 33.24 18.97
N PRO A 434 12.60 33.44 20.19
CA PRO A 434 11.61 32.52 20.77
C PRO A 434 10.28 32.56 20.02
N LEU A 435 9.51 31.47 20.06
CA LEU A 435 8.14 31.49 19.54
C LEU A 435 7.29 32.48 20.34
N GLY A 436 6.80 33.52 19.66
CA GLY A 436 6.02 34.60 20.26
C GLY A 436 5.51 35.56 19.20
N ILE A 437 4.94 36.68 19.62
CA ILE A 437 4.34 37.69 18.72
C ILE A 437 5.34 38.16 17.66
N GLN A 438 6.55 38.56 18.08
CA GLN A 438 7.60 39.04 17.16
C GLN A 438 8.05 37.96 16.18
N TYR A 439 8.00 36.69 16.58
CA TYR A 439 8.30 35.57 15.69
C TYR A 439 7.25 35.44 14.59
N PHE A 440 5.96 35.55 14.92
CA PHE A 440 4.88 35.54 13.90
C PHE A 440 4.98 36.71 12.93
N GLU A 441 5.33 37.91 13.42
CA GLU A 441 5.54 39.10 12.59
C GLU A 441 6.68 38.89 11.58
N LYS A 442 7.82 38.33 12.03
CA LYS A 442 8.99 38.09 11.18
C LYS A 442 8.87 36.86 10.29
N LEU A 443 8.17 35.82 10.73
CA LEU A 443 7.98 34.60 9.96
C LEU A 443 7.22 34.89 8.66
N ASN A 444 6.23 35.77 8.74
CA ASN A 444 5.33 36.15 7.64
C ASN A 444 4.87 34.94 6.78
N PRO A 445 3.96 34.10 7.32
CA PRO A 445 3.44 32.93 6.62
C PRO A 445 2.93 33.22 5.20
N ASP A 446 2.22 34.33 4.98
CA ASP A 446 1.68 34.69 3.65
C ASP A 446 2.81 34.87 2.61
N PHE A 447 3.89 35.56 2.97
CA PHE A 447 5.06 35.74 2.10
C PHE A 447 5.74 34.41 1.76
N LEU A 448 5.88 33.51 2.74
CA LEU A 448 6.42 32.16 2.50
C LEU A 448 5.53 31.34 1.58
N LEU A 449 4.21 31.48 1.70
CA LEU A 449 3.26 30.81 0.81
C LEU A 449 3.37 31.33 -0.62
N GLU A 450 3.53 32.64 -0.83
CA GLU A 450 3.77 33.20 -2.17
C GLU A 450 5.02 32.59 -2.82
N ILE A 451 6.14 32.50 -2.08
CA ILE A 451 7.37 31.89 -2.56
C ILE A 451 7.16 30.40 -2.93
N VAL A 452 6.46 29.64 -2.09
CA VAL A 452 6.16 28.22 -2.34
C VAL A 452 5.27 28.06 -3.58
N MET A 453 4.30 28.95 -3.79
CA MET A 453 3.47 28.95 -5.00
C MET A 453 4.31 29.17 -6.26
N GLU A 454 5.29 30.08 -6.21
CA GLU A 454 6.22 30.28 -7.34
C GLU A 454 7.08 29.04 -7.57
N TYR A 455 7.61 28.39 -6.53
CA TYR A 455 8.34 27.12 -6.69
C TYR A 455 7.48 26.00 -7.29
N LEU A 456 6.22 25.92 -6.88
CA LEU A 456 5.28 24.93 -7.39
C LEU A 456 4.96 25.10 -8.87
N SER A 457 5.03 26.33 -9.41
CA SER A 457 4.86 26.59 -10.85
C SER A 457 5.93 25.91 -11.72
N PHE A 458 7.13 25.67 -11.16
CA PHE A 458 8.23 24.98 -11.84
C PHE A 458 8.26 23.46 -11.57
N CYS A 459 7.38 22.94 -10.71
CA CYS A 459 7.36 21.52 -10.37
C CYS A 459 6.48 20.72 -11.36
N PRO A 460 6.83 19.45 -11.63
CA PRO A 460 5.99 18.58 -12.46
C PRO A 460 4.63 18.37 -11.78
N MET A 461 3.55 18.45 -12.57
CA MET A 461 2.17 18.36 -12.09
C MET A 461 1.68 16.92 -11.85
N GLN A 462 2.42 15.91 -12.32
CA GLN A 462 2.12 14.51 -12.08
C GLN A 462 2.85 14.00 -10.83
N PRO A 463 2.22 13.13 -10.02
CA PRO A 463 2.86 12.56 -8.85
C PRO A 463 4.05 11.70 -9.25
N ALA A 464 5.13 11.79 -8.48
CA ALA A 464 6.29 10.94 -8.64
C ALA A 464 5.89 9.46 -8.45
N SER A 465 6.35 8.58 -9.35
CA SER A 465 6.13 7.15 -9.21
C SER A 465 6.89 6.60 -7.98
N PRO A 466 6.40 5.54 -7.32
CA PRO A 466 7.08 4.95 -6.16
C PRO A 466 8.55 4.63 -6.46
N GLY A 467 9.48 5.19 -5.66
CA GLY A 467 10.93 5.00 -5.82
C GLY A 467 11.66 6.09 -6.61
N GLN A 468 10.99 7.13 -7.13
CA GLN A 468 11.67 8.30 -7.71
C GLN A 468 12.36 9.14 -6.63
N PRO A 469 13.59 9.66 -6.86
CA PRO A 469 14.18 10.64 -5.96
C PRO A 469 13.37 11.94 -6.00
N LEU A 470 13.05 12.47 -4.82
CA LEU A 470 12.34 13.74 -4.65
C LEU A 470 13.07 14.88 -5.37
N CYS A 471 12.34 15.67 -6.16
CA CYS A 471 12.86 16.90 -6.71
C CYS A 471 13.39 17.81 -5.57
N PRO A 472 14.62 18.36 -5.67
CA PRO A 472 15.16 19.26 -4.65
C PRO A 472 14.24 20.45 -4.33
N LEU A 473 13.49 20.93 -5.33
CA LEU A 473 12.50 22.00 -5.18
C LEU A 473 11.34 21.58 -4.27
N LEU A 474 10.78 20.39 -4.49
CA LEU A 474 9.73 19.84 -3.64
C LEU A 474 10.25 19.64 -2.21
N ARG A 475 11.49 19.17 -2.02
CA ARG A 475 12.08 19.03 -0.68
C ARG A 475 12.21 20.38 0.04
N ARG A 476 12.61 21.44 -0.66
CA ARG A 476 12.64 22.80 -0.11
C ARG A 476 11.22 23.28 0.25
N CYS A 477 10.24 23.09 -0.63
CA CYS A 477 8.84 23.41 -0.35
C CYS A 477 8.33 22.69 0.89
N ILE A 478 8.62 21.39 1.05
CA ILE A 478 8.29 20.62 2.25
C ILE A 478 8.90 21.26 3.48
N SER A 479 10.20 21.58 3.48
CA SER A 479 10.86 22.17 4.65
C SER A 479 10.25 23.51 5.06
N VAL A 480 9.94 24.38 4.10
CA VAL A 480 9.29 25.67 4.36
C VAL A 480 7.88 25.45 4.90
N LEU A 481 7.06 24.65 4.23
CA LEU A 481 5.69 24.39 4.64
C LEU A 481 5.62 23.69 6.01
N GLU A 482 6.50 22.74 6.31
CA GLU A 482 6.56 22.06 7.62
C GLU A 482 6.89 23.05 8.75
N THR A 483 7.77 24.05 8.50
CA THR A 483 8.02 25.10 9.49
C THR A 483 6.78 25.97 9.75
N VAL A 484 6.00 26.27 8.71
CA VAL A 484 4.77 27.05 8.83
C VAL A 484 3.66 26.24 9.48
N VAL A 485 3.45 24.97 9.10
CA VAL A 485 2.44 24.10 9.74
C VAL A 485 2.75 23.86 11.22
N ARG A 486 4.03 23.71 11.59
CA ARG A 486 4.43 23.55 13.00
C ARG A 486 4.10 24.79 13.84
N THR A 487 4.20 25.98 13.25
CA THR A 487 4.04 27.26 13.96
C THR A 487 2.62 27.81 13.90
N VAL A 488 1.94 27.63 12.76
CA VAL A 488 0.59 28.11 12.44
C VAL A 488 -0.22 26.97 11.76
N PRO A 489 -0.57 25.90 12.49
CA PRO A 489 -1.34 24.78 11.93
C PRO A 489 -2.77 25.15 11.50
N GLY A 490 -3.35 26.21 12.06
CA GLY A 490 -4.68 26.72 11.71
C GLY A 490 -4.76 27.34 10.31
N LEU A 491 -3.62 27.58 9.64
CA LEU A 491 -3.58 28.10 8.28
C LEU A 491 -3.85 26.98 7.26
N LEU A 492 -5.14 26.77 6.96
CA LEU A 492 -5.61 25.70 6.08
C LEU A 492 -4.97 25.74 4.68
N GLN A 493 -4.61 26.91 4.16
CA GLN A 493 -3.91 27.02 2.88
C GLN A 493 -2.54 26.34 2.91
N THR A 494 -1.78 26.45 4.00
CA THR A 494 -0.49 25.78 4.15
C THR A 494 -0.65 24.27 4.24
N VAL A 495 -1.66 23.78 4.97
CA VAL A 495 -1.98 22.35 5.06
C VAL A 495 -2.46 21.80 3.71
N PHE A 496 -3.21 22.59 2.94
CA PHE A 496 -3.56 22.22 1.56
C PHE A 496 -2.32 22.13 0.66
N LEU A 497 -1.41 23.12 0.74
CA LEU A 497 -0.17 23.11 -0.06
C LEU A 497 0.76 21.98 0.34
N ILE A 498 0.84 21.62 1.63
CA ILE A 498 1.62 20.46 2.06
C ILE A 498 1.02 19.18 1.51
N ALA A 499 -0.31 19.05 1.50
CA ALA A 499 -0.97 17.91 0.88
C ALA A 499 -0.68 17.82 -0.63
N LYS A 500 -0.71 18.97 -1.34
CA LYS A 500 -0.36 19.04 -2.76
C LYS A 500 1.09 18.62 -3.02
N VAL A 501 2.03 19.12 -2.22
CA VAL A 501 3.45 18.76 -2.34
C VAL A 501 3.68 17.28 -2.00
N LYS A 502 3.03 16.75 -0.97
CA LYS A 502 3.12 15.32 -0.60
C LYS A 502 2.52 14.43 -1.70
N TYR A 503 1.40 14.84 -2.30
CA TYR A 503 0.83 14.16 -3.46
C TYR A 503 1.82 14.15 -4.64
N LEU A 504 2.39 15.31 -5.00
CA LEU A 504 3.40 15.40 -6.06
C LEU A 504 4.66 14.58 -5.76
N SER A 505 5.02 14.42 -4.48
CA SER A 505 6.12 13.56 -4.07
C SER A 505 5.84 12.05 -4.14
N GLY A 506 4.60 11.65 -4.43
CA GLY A 506 4.18 10.24 -4.45
C GLY A 506 3.77 9.69 -3.08
N ASP A 507 3.79 10.50 -2.02
CA ASP A 507 3.31 10.14 -0.68
C ASP A 507 1.79 10.41 -0.59
N ILE A 508 1.03 9.49 -1.15
CA ILE A 508 -0.43 9.59 -1.28
C ILE A 508 -1.11 9.52 0.09
N GLU A 509 -0.56 8.75 1.04
CA GLU A 509 -1.13 8.58 2.38
C GLU A 509 -0.99 9.87 3.20
N ALA A 510 0.20 10.48 3.21
CA ALA A 510 0.39 11.76 3.88
C ALA A 510 -0.44 12.87 3.22
N ALA A 511 -0.57 12.86 1.88
CA ALA A 511 -1.45 13.80 1.18
C ALA A 511 -2.91 13.65 1.61
N PHE A 512 -3.40 12.40 1.69
CA PHE A 512 -4.77 12.09 2.11
C PHE A 512 -5.05 12.56 3.55
N ASN A 513 -4.16 12.26 4.50
CA ASN A 513 -4.33 12.65 5.91
C ASN A 513 -4.38 14.18 6.07
N ASN A 514 -3.52 14.92 5.36
CA ASN A 514 -3.53 16.38 5.38
C ASN A 514 -4.80 16.95 4.73
N LEU A 515 -5.32 16.32 3.67
CA LEU A 515 -6.60 16.71 3.06
C LEU A 515 -7.79 16.45 3.96
N GLN A 516 -7.81 15.30 4.65
CA GLN A 516 -8.86 15.02 5.64
C GLN A 516 -8.84 16.06 6.76
N HIS A 517 -7.67 16.40 7.28
CA HIS A 517 -7.53 17.48 8.25
C HIS A 517 -8.09 18.82 7.71
N CYS A 518 -7.77 19.20 6.47
CA CYS A 518 -8.35 20.40 5.85
C CYS A 518 -9.89 20.36 5.80
N LEU A 519 -10.48 19.21 5.50
CA LEU A 519 -11.93 19.03 5.34
C LEU A 519 -12.67 18.90 6.68
N GLU A 520 -12.01 18.39 7.73
CA GLU A 520 -12.55 18.39 9.10
C GLU A 520 -12.75 19.80 9.63
N HIS A 521 -11.80 20.71 9.36
CA HIS A 521 -11.89 22.12 9.76
C HIS A 521 -12.80 22.93 8.84
N ASN A 522 -12.70 22.73 7.52
CA ASN A 522 -13.59 23.40 6.57
C ASN A 522 -14.10 22.43 5.49
N PRO A 523 -15.31 21.87 5.67
CA PRO A 523 -15.93 20.97 4.70
C PRO A 523 -16.21 21.64 3.34
N SER A 524 -16.34 22.97 3.29
CA SER A 524 -16.64 23.75 2.09
C SER A 524 -15.42 24.06 1.22
N TYR A 525 -14.23 23.58 1.59
CA TYR A 525 -13.00 23.93 0.90
C TYR A 525 -12.89 23.20 -0.46
N ALA A 526 -13.29 23.89 -1.53
CA ALA A 526 -13.42 23.32 -2.87
C ALA A 526 -12.09 22.76 -3.44
N ASP A 527 -10.97 23.47 -3.26
CA ASP A 527 -9.66 23.04 -3.77
C ASP A 527 -9.18 21.74 -3.09
N ALA A 528 -9.50 21.55 -1.81
CA ALA A 528 -9.18 20.32 -1.08
C ALA A 528 -9.97 19.12 -1.62
N HIS A 529 -11.27 19.29 -1.93
CA HIS A 529 -12.06 18.25 -2.59
C HIS A 529 -11.54 17.92 -4.00
N LEU A 530 -11.07 18.93 -4.74
CA LEU A 530 -10.49 18.73 -6.07
C LEU A 530 -9.19 17.91 -6.02
N LEU A 531 -8.27 18.24 -5.10
CA LEU A 531 -7.03 17.48 -4.90
C LEU A 531 -7.32 16.07 -4.34
N LEU A 532 -8.35 15.93 -3.49
CA LEU A 532 -8.81 14.63 -3.00
C LEU A 532 -9.35 13.76 -4.16
N ALA A 533 -10.04 14.35 -5.13
CA ALA A 533 -10.45 13.65 -6.34
C ALA A 533 -9.25 13.15 -7.16
N GLN A 534 -8.16 13.93 -7.24
CA GLN A 534 -6.90 13.49 -7.88
C GLN A 534 -6.23 12.34 -7.12
N VAL A 535 -6.24 12.40 -5.78
CA VAL A 535 -5.75 11.31 -4.92
C VAL A 535 -6.55 10.04 -5.18
N TYR A 536 -7.89 10.10 -5.17
CA TYR A 536 -8.73 8.94 -5.48
C TYR A 536 -8.55 8.43 -6.90
N LEU A 537 -8.36 9.30 -7.89
CA LEU A 537 -8.07 8.91 -9.26
C LEU A 537 -6.74 8.12 -9.35
N SER A 538 -5.71 8.56 -8.62
CA SER A 538 -4.40 7.88 -8.57
C SER A 538 -4.45 6.53 -7.85
N GLN A 539 -5.33 6.39 -6.85
CA GLN A 539 -5.64 5.12 -6.17
C GLN A 539 -6.64 4.23 -6.93
N GLU A 540 -7.08 4.66 -8.12
CA GLU A 540 -8.11 3.98 -8.93
C GLU A 540 -9.50 3.85 -8.26
N LYS A 541 -9.77 4.65 -7.22
CA LYS A 541 -11.06 4.71 -6.51
C LYS A 541 -12.05 5.64 -7.22
N VAL A 542 -12.51 5.22 -8.40
CA VAL A 542 -13.27 6.08 -9.33
C VAL A 542 -14.61 6.59 -8.76
N LYS A 543 -15.32 5.78 -7.97
CA LYS A 543 -16.60 6.19 -7.34
C LYS A 543 -16.44 7.29 -6.28
N LEU A 544 -15.37 7.24 -5.49
CA LEU A 544 -15.09 8.28 -4.49
C LEU A 544 -14.55 9.54 -5.18
N CYS A 545 -13.83 9.38 -6.29
CA CYS A 545 -13.44 10.48 -7.17
C CYS A 545 -14.67 11.24 -7.71
N SER A 546 -15.70 10.55 -8.22
CA SER A 546 -16.91 11.24 -8.69
C SER A 546 -17.67 11.94 -7.56
N GLN A 547 -17.81 11.30 -6.38
CA GLN A 547 -18.44 11.91 -5.20
C GLN A 547 -17.71 13.19 -4.75
N SER A 548 -16.38 13.17 -4.66
CA SER A 548 -15.59 14.35 -4.29
C SER A 548 -15.69 15.47 -5.32
N LEU A 549 -15.77 15.15 -6.62
CA LEU A 549 -16.02 16.16 -7.68
C LEU A 549 -17.43 16.77 -7.58
N GLU A 550 -18.45 16.00 -7.22
CA GLU A 550 -19.80 16.51 -7.00
C GLU A 550 -19.86 17.42 -5.78
N LEU A 551 -19.22 17.03 -4.67
CA LEU A 551 -19.10 17.87 -3.48
C LEU A 551 -18.35 19.17 -3.78
N CYS A 552 -17.21 19.09 -4.49
CA CYS A 552 -16.46 20.26 -4.94
C CYS A 552 -17.35 21.25 -5.71
N LEU A 553 -18.15 20.75 -6.66
CA LEU A 553 -19.06 21.56 -7.45
C LEU A 553 -20.21 22.17 -6.63
N SER A 554 -20.67 21.47 -5.59
CA SER A 554 -21.75 21.94 -4.73
C SER A 554 -21.32 23.13 -3.85
N TYR A 555 -20.05 23.20 -3.46
CA TYR A 555 -19.51 24.27 -2.62
C TYR A 555 -19.03 25.49 -3.40
N ASP A 556 -18.44 25.30 -4.59
CA ASP A 556 -18.06 26.41 -5.47
C ASP A 556 -18.41 26.15 -6.94
N PHE A 557 -19.39 26.91 -7.45
CA PHE A 557 -19.82 26.84 -8.84
C PHE A 557 -18.75 27.36 -9.82
N LYS A 558 -17.77 28.17 -9.37
CA LYS A 558 -16.69 28.70 -10.22
C LYS A 558 -15.70 27.63 -10.65
N VAL A 559 -15.68 26.47 -9.98
CA VAL A 559 -14.86 25.31 -10.35
C VAL A 559 -15.21 24.81 -11.76
N ARG A 560 -16.40 25.12 -12.31
CA ARG A 560 -16.75 24.83 -13.71
C ARG A 560 -15.85 25.55 -14.72
N ASP A 561 -15.24 26.66 -14.34
CA ASP A 561 -14.32 27.39 -15.19
C ASP A 561 -12.89 26.84 -15.10
N TYR A 562 -12.64 25.86 -14.21
CA TYR A 562 -11.33 25.25 -14.02
C TYR A 562 -11.11 24.07 -14.98
N PRO A 563 -10.08 24.15 -15.84
CA PRO A 563 -9.72 23.05 -16.75
C PRO A 563 -9.41 21.73 -16.06
N LEU A 564 -8.78 21.81 -14.89
CA LEU A 564 -8.36 20.65 -14.10
C LEU A 564 -9.56 19.84 -13.61
N TYR A 565 -10.68 20.49 -13.27
CA TYR A 565 -11.91 19.82 -12.86
C TYR A 565 -12.46 18.93 -13.99
N HIS A 566 -12.57 19.47 -15.19
CA HIS A 566 -13.07 18.72 -16.35
C HIS A 566 -12.11 17.60 -16.75
N LEU A 567 -10.80 17.82 -16.62
CA LEU A 567 -9.79 16.78 -16.87
C LEU A 567 -9.98 15.58 -15.92
N ILE A 568 -10.07 15.81 -14.62
CA ILE A 568 -10.25 14.73 -13.62
C ILE A 568 -11.60 14.03 -13.83
N LYS A 569 -12.66 14.80 -14.13
CA LYS A 569 -13.99 14.26 -14.42
C LYS A 569 -13.97 13.35 -15.65
N ALA A 570 -13.33 13.78 -16.74
CA ALA A 570 -13.21 12.98 -17.95
C ALA A 570 -12.36 11.73 -17.75
N GLN A 571 -11.25 11.83 -17.00
CA GLN A 571 -10.43 10.66 -16.63
C GLN A 571 -11.21 9.65 -15.77
N SER A 572 -12.02 10.14 -14.84
CA SER A 572 -12.92 9.31 -14.04
C SER A 572 -13.96 8.59 -14.91
N GLN A 573 -14.66 9.32 -15.79
CA GLN A 573 -15.61 8.75 -16.76
C GLN A 573 -14.96 7.72 -17.68
N LYS A 574 -13.76 7.99 -18.19
CA LYS A 574 -12.96 7.05 -18.99
C LYS A 574 -12.72 5.74 -18.24
N LYS A 575 -12.30 5.80 -16.96
CA LYS A 575 -12.08 4.60 -16.14
C LYS A 575 -13.37 3.85 -15.80
N MET A 576 -14.54 4.53 -15.76
CA MET A 576 -15.84 3.87 -15.60
C MET A 576 -16.38 3.22 -16.90
N GLY A 577 -15.73 3.47 -18.04
CA GLY A 577 -16.20 2.99 -19.36
C GLY A 577 -17.22 3.92 -20.04
N GLU A 578 -17.51 5.09 -19.45
CA GLU A 578 -18.43 6.10 -19.98
C GLU A 578 -17.73 7.00 -21.01
N ILE A 579 -17.21 6.40 -22.08
CA ILE A 579 -16.35 7.07 -23.08
C ILE A 579 -17.05 8.25 -23.74
N ALA A 580 -18.33 8.10 -24.13
CA ALA A 580 -19.09 9.16 -24.81
C ALA A 580 -19.30 10.41 -23.93
N ASP A 581 -19.48 10.23 -22.62
CA ASP A 581 -19.63 11.35 -21.69
C ASP A 581 -18.29 12.00 -21.36
N ALA A 582 -17.20 11.23 -21.33
CA ALA A 582 -15.85 11.78 -21.25
C ALA A 582 -15.53 12.72 -22.43
N ILE A 583 -15.93 12.33 -23.66
CA ILE A 583 -15.79 13.19 -24.86
C ILE A 583 -16.52 14.51 -24.67
N LYS A 584 -17.78 14.48 -24.20
CA LYS A 584 -18.57 15.70 -23.98
C LYS A 584 -17.91 16.60 -22.93
N THR A 585 -17.45 16.03 -21.81
CA THR A 585 -16.76 16.77 -20.74
C THR A 585 -15.48 17.45 -21.26
N LEU A 586 -14.68 16.76 -22.08
CA LEU A 586 -13.46 17.32 -22.66
C LEU A 586 -13.74 18.40 -23.71
N HIS A 587 -14.80 18.27 -24.51
CA HIS A 587 -15.24 19.33 -25.42
C HIS A 587 -15.71 20.58 -24.66
N MET A 588 -16.39 20.40 -23.51
CA MET A 588 -16.73 21.51 -22.61
C MET A 588 -15.45 22.17 -22.09
N ALA A 589 -14.44 21.39 -21.68
CA ALA A 589 -13.15 21.92 -21.25
C ALA A 589 -12.47 22.75 -22.35
N MET A 590 -12.49 22.27 -23.60
CA MET A 590 -11.93 22.95 -24.77
C MET A 590 -12.63 24.27 -25.14
N SER A 591 -13.88 24.44 -24.70
CA SER A 591 -14.64 25.68 -24.92
C SER A 591 -14.31 26.79 -23.91
N LEU A 592 -13.51 26.49 -22.87
CA LEU A 592 -13.15 27.45 -21.84
C LEU A 592 -12.21 28.56 -22.37
N PRO A 593 -12.33 29.81 -21.86
CA PRO A 593 -11.45 30.91 -22.24
C PRO A 593 -9.96 30.57 -21.96
N GLY A 594 -9.08 30.80 -22.93
CA GLY A 594 -7.64 30.56 -22.80
C GLY A 594 -7.14 29.19 -23.31
N MET A 595 -8.04 28.31 -23.78
CA MET A 595 -7.68 26.99 -24.31
C MET A 595 -7.03 27.00 -25.71
N LYS A 596 -7.43 27.92 -26.60
CA LYS A 596 -6.87 28.05 -27.96
C LYS A 596 -6.10 29.36 -28.10
N ARG A 597 -4.92 29.31 -28.74
CA ARG A 597 -4.05 30.50 -28.96
C ARG A 597 -4.56 31.45 -30.06
N ILE A 598 -5.50 31.03 -30.91
CA ILE A 598 -5.87 31.77 -32.12
C ILE A 598 -7.31 32.29 -32.05
N GLY A 599 -7.47 33.62 -32.07
CA GLY A 599 -8.75 34.29 -32.29
C GLY A 599 -9.22 35.30 -31.23
N ALA A 600 -8.33 36.07 -30.58
CA ALA A 600 -8.75 37.19 -29.73
C ALA A 600 -9.17 38.42 -30.57
N SER A 601 -10.29 38.32 -31.29
CA SER A 601 -11.04 39.48 -31.79
C SER A 601 -12.36 39.64 -31.04
N THR A 602 -12.34 39.55 -29.71
CA THR A 602 -13.44 40.09 -28.89
C THR A 602 -12.88 40.68 -27.62
N LYS A 603 -13.00 42.01 -27.54
CA LYS A 603 -12.78 42.81 -26.34
C LYS A 603 -13.70 42.28 -25.22
N SER A 604 -13.20 41.44 -24.33
CA SER A 604 -13.75 41.27 -22.99
C SER A 604 -12.67 41.67 -21.99
N LYS A 605 -13.05 42.56 -21.09
CA LYS A 605 -12.17 43.27 -20.14
C LYS A 605 -12.06 42.55 -18.80
N ASP A 606 -12.44 41.27 -18.73
CA ASP A 606 -12.41 40.51 -17.50
C ASP A 606 -11.21 39.55 -17.47
N ARG A 607 -10.63 39.47 -16.26
CA ARG A 607 -9.34 38.85 -15.90
C ARG A 607 -9.03 37.60 -16.73
N LYS A 608 -7.94 37.65 -17.49
CA LYS A 608 -7.30 36.46 -18.06
C LYS A 608 -6.85 35.57 -16.90
N THR A 609 -7.59 34.52 -16.59
CA THR A 609 -7.02 33.35 -15.92
C THR A 609 -6.12 32.67 -16.95
N GLU A 610 -4.83 32.95 -16.89
CA GLU A 610 -3.84 32.23 -17.71
C GLU A 610 -3.87 30.77 -17.29
N VAL A 611 -4.48 29.93 -18.12
CA VAL A 611 -4.49 28.48 -17.93
C VAL A 611 -3.09 27.96 -18.19
N ASP A 612 -2.53 27.23 -17.23
CA ASP A 612 -1.21 26.61 -17.35
C ASP A 612 -1.11 25.75 -18.62
N THR A 613 0.02 25.85 -19.32
CA THR A 613 0.26 25.21 -20.61
C THR A 613 0.23 23.68 -20.47
N SER A 614 0.65 23.14 -19.32
CA SER A 614 0.63 21.70 -19.03
C SER A 614 -0.79 21.14 -18.82
N HIS A 615 -1.67 21.89 -18.13
CA HIS A 615 -3.08 21.52 -17.99
C HIS A 615 -3.80 21.54 -19.33
N ARG A 616 -3.52 22.55 -20.15
CA ARG A 616 -4.04 22.66 -21.51
C ARG A 616 -3.64 21.45 -22.34
N LEU A 617 -2.36 21.09 -22.35
CA LEU A 617 -1.89 19.91 -23.09
C LEU A 617 -2.52 18.62 -22.59
N SER A 618 -2.64 18.43 -21.28
CA SER A 618 -3.21 17.21 -20.69
C SER A 618 -4.66 16.98 -21.15
N ILE A 619 -5.44 18.04 -21.38
CA ILE A 619 -6.79 17.95 -21.96
C ILE A 619 -6.75 17.50 -23.42
N PHE A 620 -5.85 18.05 -24.24
CA PHE A 620 -5.67 17.60 -25.62
C PHE A 620 -5.28 16.11 -25.68
N LEU A 621 -4.32 15.69 -24.85
CA LEU A 621 -3.86 14.30 -24.80
C LEU A 621 -4.97 13.34 -24.38
N GLU A 622 -5.74 13.69 -23.34
CA GLU A 622 -6.89 12.88 -22.92
C GLU A 622 -7.98 12.84 -23.99
N LEU A 623 -8.22 13.94 -24.72
CA LEU A 623 -9.19 13.96 -25.81
C LEU A 623 -8.79 13.04 -26.97
N ILE A 624 -7.49 13.02 -27.32
CA ILE A 624 -6.92 12.11 -28.33
C ILE A 624 -7.12 10.65 -27.89
N ASP A 625 -6.79 10.35 -26.63
CA ASP A 625 -6.91 9.01 -26.06
C ASP A 625 -8.37 8.51 -26.02
N VAL A 626 -9.31 9.36 -25.62
CA VAL A 626 -10.73 9.01 -25.54
C VAL A 626 -11.33 8.82 -26.94
N HIS A 627 -11.02 9.66 -27.93
CA HIS A 627 -11.43 9.43 -29.33
C HIS A 627 -10.85 8.12 -29.89
N ARG A 628 -9.58 7.80 -29.55
CA ARG A 628 -8.97 6.52 -29.92
C ARG A 628 -9.74 5.34 -29.33
N LEU A 629 -10.10 5.39 -28.04
CA LEU A 629 -10.87 4.33 -27.38
C LEU A 629 -12.31 4.20 -27.91
N ASN A 630 -12.91 5.30 -28.37
CA ASN A 630 -14.23 5.31 -29.00
C ASN A 630 -14.23 4.77 -30.46
N GLY A 631 -13.04 4.51 -31.03
CA GLY A 631 -12.89 4.09 -32.43
C GLY A 631 -12.88 5.23 -33.46
N GLU A 632 -12.95 6.49 -33.02
CA GLU A 632 -12.97 7.69 -33.87
C GLU A 632 -11.55 8.15 -34.24
N GLN A 633 -10.80 7.30 -34.96
CA GLN A 633 -9.39 7.55 -35.28
C GLN A 633 -9.16 8.84 -36.08
N HIS A 634 -10.11 9.24 -36.93
CA HIS A 634 -9.98 10.45 -37.74
C HIS A 634 -10.02 11.73 -36.88
N GLU A 635 -10.93 11.80 -35.90
CA GLU A 635 -11.01 12.93 -34.98
C GLU A 635 -9.80 12.98 -34.04
N ALA A 636 -9.34 11.82 -33.54
CA ALA A 636 -8.10 11.74 -32.75
C ALA A 636 -6.88 12.31 -33.51
N THR A 637 -6.80 12.05 -34.82
CA THR A 637 -5.70 12.57 -35.66
C THR A 637 -5.79 14.10 -35.84
N LYS A 638 -6.99 14.66 -35.98
CA LYS A 638 -7.19 16.12 -36.06
C LYS A 638 -6.78 16.82 -34.77
N VAL A 639 -7.27 16.33 -33.63
CA VAL A 639 -6.93 16.91 -32.31
C VAL A 639 -5.43 16.82 -32.04
N LEU A 640 -4.77 15.74 -32.48
CA LEU A 640 -3.32 15.61 -32.39
C LEU A 640 -2.58 16.64 -33.28
N GLN A 641 -3.03 16.88 -34.52
CA GLN A 641 -2.44 17.91 -35.38
C GLN A 641 -2.59 19.31 -34.78
N ASP A 642 -3.76 19.60 -34.20
CA ASP A 642 -4.00 20.84 -33.46
C ASP A 642 -3.04 20.96 -32.27
N ALA A 643 -2.82 19.88 -31.50
CA ALA A 643 -1.87 19.86 -30.40
C ALA A 643 -0.42 20.08 -30.87
N ILE A 644 0.01 19.44 -31.96
CA ILE A 644 1.36 19.63 -32.52
C ILE A 644 1.57 21.11 -32.90
N HIS A 645 0.57 21.73 -33.54
CA HIS A 645 0.65 23.14 -33.92
C HIS A 645 0.65 24.08 -32.71
N GLU A 646 -0.17 23.79 -31.70
CA GLU A 646 -0.33 24.66 -30.53
C GLU A 646 0.85 24.60 -29.55
N PHE A 647 1.55 23.46 -29.47
CA PHE A 647 2.61 23.20 -28.48
C PHE A 647 4.02 23.09 -29.09
N SER A 648 4.19 23.31 -30.39
CA SER A 648 5.52 23.37 -31.02
C SER A 648 6.41 24.45 -30.39
N GLY A 649 7.65 24.10 -30.01
CA GLY A 649 8.59 25.01 -29.38
C GLY A 649 8.34 25.25 -27.89
N THR A 650 7.49 24.46 -27.25
CA THR A 650 7.26 24.49 -25.79
C THR A 650 8.00 23.35 -25.09
N SER A 651 8.23 23.47 -23.78
CA SER A 651 8.86 22.41 -22.96
C SER A 651 8.08 21.09 -22.94
N GLU A 652 6.80 21.13 -23.30
CA GLU A 652 5.88 19.99 -23.28
C GLU A 652 5.72 19.29 -24.64
N GLU A 653 6.46 19.74 -25.68
CA GLU A 653 6.38 19.19 -27.04
C GLU A 653 6.61 17.66 -27.07
N VAL A 654 7.49 17.14 -26.23
CA VAL A 654 7.80 15.70 -26.14
C VAL A 654 6.59 14.85 -25.74
N ARG A 655 5.69 15.37 -24.90
CA ARG A 655 4.48 14.62 -24.54
C ARG A 655 3.52 14.50 -25.72
N VAL A 656 3.48 15.51 -26.60
CA VAL A 656 2.73 15.44 -27.86
C VAL A 656 3.37 14.42 -28.80
N THR A 657 4.70 14.35 -28.88
CA THR A 657 5.39 13.36 -29.73
C THR A 657 5.18 11.94 -29.24
N ILE A 658 5.17 11.70 -27.92
CA ILE A 658 4.82 10.38 -27.34
C ILE A 658 3.38 9.99 -27.70
N ALA A 659 2.42 10.91 -27.56
CA ALA A 659 1.04 10.64 -27.93
C ALA A 659 0.86 10.41 -29.44
N ASN A 660 1.65 11.09 -30.28
CA ASN A 660 1.70 10.86 -31.72
C ASN A 660 2.19 9.44 -32.04
N ALA A 661 3.21 8.96 -31.34
CA ALA A 661 3.67 7.57 -31.47
C ALA A 661 2.58 6.57 -31.03
N ASP A 662 1.90 6.81 -29.91
CA ASP A 662 0.80 5.95 -29.45
C ASP A 662 -0.39 5.91 -30.44
N LEU A 663 -0.68 7.02 -31.14
CA LEU A 663 -1.71 7.05 -32.19
C LEU A 663 -1.26 6.28 -33.44
N ALA A 664 0.01 6.44 -33.85
CA ALA A 664 0.57 5.70 -34.99
C ALA A 664 0.57 4.18 -34.75
N LEU A 665 0.87 3.74 -33.52
CA LEU A 665 0.76 2.32 -33.14
C LEU A 665 -0.68 1.79 -33.25
N ALA A 666 -1.67 2.58 -32.85
CA ALA A 666 -3.08 2.19 -32.95
C ALA A 666 -3.57 2.09 -34.42
N GLN A 667 -2.93 2.83 -35.33
CA GLN A 667 -3.14 2.71 -36.78
C GLN A 667 -2.40 1.50 -37.39
N GLY A 668 -1.56 0.81 -36.61
CA GLY A 668 -0.75 -0.33 -37.06
C GLY A 668 0.60 0.07 -37.68
N ASP A 669 0.96 1.36 -37.70
CA ASP A 669 2.20 1.86 -38.29
C ASP A 669 3.34 1.91 -37.23
N ILE A 670 3.97 0.76 -37.04
CA ILE A 670 5.03 0.56 -36.03
C ILE A 670 6.30 1.36 -36.39
N GLU A 671 6.63 1.50 -37.67
CA GLU A 671 7.87 2.16 -38.11
C GLU A 671 7.80 3.67 -37.92
N ARG A 672 6.64 4.25 -38.20
CA ARG A 672 6.40 5.66 -37.92
C ARG A 672 6.42 5.97 -36.43
N ALA A 673 5.83 5.12 -35.59
CA ALA A 673 5.88 5.30 -34.14
C ALA A 673 7.32 5.29 -33.59
N LEU A 674 8.16 4.35 -34.06
CA LEU A 674 9.56 4.26 -33.66
C LEU A 674 10.39 5.46 -34.15
N SER A 675 10.19 5.92 -35.39
CA SER A 675 10.92 7.09 -35.90
C SER A 675 10.56 8.38 -35.16
N ILE A 676 9.29 8.55 -34.75
CA ILE A 676 8.86 9.68 -33.93
C ILE A 676 9.57 9.67 -32.55
N LEU A 677 9.63 8.51 -31.89
CA LEU A 677 10.26 8.38 -30.57
C LEU A 677 11.79 8.50 -30.61
N GLN A 678 12.43 8.06 -31.71
CA GLN A 678 13.89 8.20 -31.90
C GLN A 678 14.35 9.66 -32.00
N ASN A 679 13.49 10.57 -32.48
CA ASN A 679 13.81 11.99 -32.60
C ASN A 679 13.88 12.72 -31.25
N VAL A 680 13.43 12.11 -30.16
CA VAL A 680 13.49 12.69 -28.80
C VAL A 680 14.92 12.61 -28.27
N THR A 681 15.53 13.77 -27.99
CA THR A 681 16.92 13.87 -27.52
C THR A 681 17.02 13.83 -25.99
N ALA A 682 18.21 13.51 -25.46
CA ALA A 682 18.43 13.35 -24.03
C ALA A 682 18.34 14.67 -23.21
N GLU A 683 18.44 15.83 -23.87
CA GLU A 683 18.29 17.15 -23.24
C GLU A 683 16.82 17.55 -23.06
N GLN A 684 15.90 16.86 -23.74
CA GLN A 684 14.48 17.18 -23.67
C GLN A 684 13.80 16.54 -22.45
N PRO A 685 12.87 17.24 -21.78
CA PRO A 685 12.02 16.66 -20.74
C PRO A 685 11.28 15.41 -21.24
N TYR A 686 11.03 14.41 -20.38
CA TYR A 686 10.34 13.15 -20.72
C TYR A 686 11.10 12.15 -21.63
N PHE A 687 12.43 12.29 -21.77
CA PHE A 687 13.27 11.32 -22.50
C PHE A 687 13.10 9.87 -22.01
N ILE A 688 13.03 9.65 -20.69
CA ILE A 688 12.88 8.30 -20.10
C ILE A 688 11.56 7.66 -20.57
N GLU A 689 10.45 8.40 -20.51
CA GLU A 689 9.13 7.90 -20.91
C GLU A 689 9.09 7.58 -22.41
N ALA A 690 9.72 8.41 -23.25
CA ALA A 690 9.82 8.14 -24.69
C ALA A 690 10.61 6.85 -24.97
N ARG A 691 11.70 6.60 -24.23
CA ARG A 691 12.52 5.39 -24.37
C ARG A 691 11.85 4.14 -23.78
N GLU A 692 11.14 4.25 -22.66
CA GLU A 692 10.31 3.18 -22.10
C GLU A 692 9.22 2.77 -23.11
N LYS A 693 8.53 3.74 -23.71
CA LYS A 693 7.54 3.51 -24.77
C LYS A 693 8.17 2.83 -25.99
N MET A 694 9.34 3.28 -26.41
CA MET A 694 10.08 2.66 -27.52
C MET A 694 10.46 1.21 -27.21
N ALA A 695 10.91 0.93 -25.97
CA ALA A 695 11.20 -0.42 -25.51
C ALA A 695 9.95 -1.30 -25.54
N ASP A 696 8.82 -0.82 -25.01
CA ASP A 696 7.54 -1.53 -25.03
C ASP A 696 7.12 -1.95 -26.46
N ILE A 697 7.35 -1.06 -27.44
CA ILE A 697 7.10 -1.37 -28.86
C ILE A 697 8.01 -2.50 -29.35
N TYR A 698 9.31 -2.45 -29.02
CA TYR A 698 10.25 -3.51 -29.41
C TYR A 698 9.90 -4.85 -28.78
N LEU A 699 9.45 -4.88 -27.53
CA LEU A 699 9.09 -6.11 -26.83
C LEU A 699 7.76 -6.71 -27.31
N LYS A 700 6.70 -5.90 -27.41
CA LYS A 700 5.34 -6.38 -27.72
C LYS A 700 5.12 -6.61 -29.21
N HIS A 701 5.57 -5.69 -30.07
CA HIS A 701 5.27 -5.73 -31.50
C HIS A 701 6.39 -6.39 -32.31
N ARG A 702 7.66 -6.02 -32.08
CA ARG A 702 8.80 -6.61 -32.82
C ARG A 702 9.36 -7.89 -32.19
N LYS A 703 9.07 -8.13 -30.90
CA LYS A 703 9.62 -9.24 -30.09
C LYS A 703 11.16 -9.31 -30.12
N ASP A 704 11.81 -8.17 -30.30
CA ASP A 704 13.27 -8.06 -30.34
C ASP A 704 13.81 -7.69 -28.95
N LYS A 705 14.43 -8.67 -28.31
CA LYS A 705 14.99 -8.56 -26.96
C LYS A 705 16.19 -7.62 -26.90
N MET A 706 17.01 -7.58 -27.96
CA MET A 706 18.24 -6.78 -27.96
C MET A 706 17.90 -5.29 -28.04
N LEU A 707 17.01 -4.92 -28.96
CA LEU A 707 16.56 -3.53 -29.13
C LEU A 707 15.76 -3.02 -27.92
N TYR A 708 15.08 -3.90 -27.21
CA TYR A 708 14.46 -3.58 -25.93
C TYR A 708 15.51 -3.17 -24.88
N ILE A 709 16.57 -3.97 -24.71
CA ILE A 709 17.62 -3.69 -23.72
C ILE A 709 18.41 -2.44 -24.09
N THR A 710 18.71 -2.21 -25.37
CA THR A 710 19.45 -1.01 -25.80
C THR A 710 18.73 0.27 -25.39
N CYS A 711 17.40 0.29 -25.41
CA CYS A 711 16.63 1.44 -24.91
C CYS A 711 16.93 1.74 -23.45
N PHE A 712 16.90 0.72 -22.58
CA PHE A 712 17.18 0.89 -21.15
C PHE A 712 18.65 1.16 -20.84
N ARG A 713 19.57 0.58 -21.63
CA ARG A 713 21.00 0.85 -21.52
C ARG A 713 21.31 2.31 -21.85
N GLU A 714 20.71 2.85 -22.91
CA GLU A 714 20.85 4.26 -23.27
C GLU A 714 20.31 5.19 -22.17
N ILE A 715 19.22 4.82 -21.47
CA ILE A 715 18.73 5.57 -20.31
C ILE A 715 19.78 5.57 -19.19
N ALA A 716 20.36 4.40 -18.87
CA ALA A 716 21.36 4.26 -17.79
C ALA A 716 22.69 4.98 -18.10
N GLU A 717 23.15 4.96 -19.36
CA GLU A 717 24.38 5.65 -19.78
C GLU A 717 24.24 7.17 -19.78
N ARG A 718 23.09 7.69 -20.24
CA ARG A 718 22.85 9.13 -20.34
C ARG A 718 22.44 9.75 -19.00
N MET A 719 21.70 9.01 -18.19
CA MET A 719 21.22 9.44 -16.87
C MET A 719 21.59 8.39 -15.83
N ALA A 720 22.81 8.46 -15.29
CA ALA A 720 23.28 7.53 -14.26
C ALA A 720 22.64 7.83 -12.89
N ASN A 721 21.39 7.41 -12.70
CA ASN A 721 20.63 7.55 -11.47
C ASN A 721 20.14 6.17 -10.98
N PRO A 722 19.74 6.00 -9.70
CA PRO A 722 19.37 4.68 -9.19
C PRO A 722 18.22 4.05 -9.96
N ARG A 723 17.29 4.88 -10.47
CA ARG A 723 16.12 4.45 -11.24
C ARG A 723 16.50 3.89 -12.60
N SER A 724 17.42 4.49 -13.33
CA SER A 724 17.79 4.04 -14.67
C SER A 724 18.46 2.66 -14.62
N PHE A 725 19.30 2.44 -13.60
CA PHE A 725 19.87 1.13 -13.30
C PHE A 725 18.83 0.12 -12.81
N LEU A 726 17.84 0.54 -12.02
CA LEU A 726 16.72 -0.31 -11.60
C LEU A 726 15.84 -0.73 -12.80
N LEU A 727 15.50 0.22 -13.68
CA LEU A 727 14.75 -0.04 -14.92
C LEU A 727 15.52 -1.00 -15.85
N LEU A 728 16.83 -0.80 -15.97
CA LEU A 728 17.70 -1.71 -16.71
C LEU A 728 17.71 -3.11 -16.10
N GLY A 729 17.79 -3.23 -14.77
CA GLY A 729 17.70 -4.51 -14.07
C GLY A 729 16.34 -5.21 -14.25
N ASP A 730 15.23 -4.46 -14.18
CA ASP A 730 13.88 -4.97 -14.43
C ASP A 730 13.73 -5.45 -15.88
N ALA A 731 14.29 -4.69 -16.83
CA ALA A 731 14.33 -5.05 -18.24
C ALA A 731 15.06 -6.37 -18.48
N TYR A 732 16.23 -6.55 -17.87
CA TYR A 732 16.97 -7.82 -17.91
C TYR A 732 16.20 -8.98 -17.29
N MET A 733 15.52 -8.75 -16.16
CA MET A 733 14.66 -9.76 -15.52
C MET A 733 13.47 -10.17 -16.40
N ASN A 734 12.89 -9.25 -17.16
CA ASN A 734 11.79 -9.50 -18.10
C ASN A 734 12.24 -10.37 -19.29
N ILE A 735 13.48 -10.21 -19.74
CA ILE A 735 14.06 -10.99 -20.85
C ILE A 735 14.57 -12.38 -20.40
N LEU A 736 14.57 -12.62 -19.09
CA LEU A 736 15.08 -13.80 -18.41
C LEU A 736 16.62 -13.89 -18.42
N GLU A 737 17.29 -12.73 -18.34
CA GLU A 737 18.75 -12.60 -18.20
C GLU A 737 19.11 -12.06 -16.80
N PRO A 738 18.97 -12.87 -15.74
CA PRO A 738 19.13 -12.39 -14.36
C PRO A 738 20.59 -12.06 -13.97
N GLU A 739 21.60 -12.52 -14.72
CA GLU A 739 23.01 -12.22 -14.44
C GLU A 739 23.35 -10.75 -14.70
N GLU A 740 22.95 -10.22 -15.85
CA GLU A 740 23.14 -8.80 -16.17
C GLU A 740 22.25 -7.90 -15.29
N ALA A 741 21.08 -8.41 -14.88
CA ALA A 741 20.21 -7.72 -13.93
C ALA A 741 20.88 -7.49 -12.57
N ILE A 742 21.67 -8.45 -12.07
CA ILE A 742 22.41 -8.31 -10.81
C ILE A 742 23.38 -7.13 -10.90
N VAL A 743 24.15 -7.01 -11.98
CA VAL A 743 25.10 -5.91 -12.16
C VAL A 743 24.39 -4.55 -12.16
N ALA A 744 23.26 -4.45 -12.87
CA ALA A 744 22.46 -3.22 -12.89
C ALA A 744 21.87 -2.90 -11.51
N TYR A 745 21.30 -3.88 -10.81
CA TYR A 745 20.76 -3.68 -9.47
C TYR A 745 21.84 -3.34 -8.43
N GLU A 746 23.06 -3.87 -8.54
CA GLU A 746 24.18 -3.52 -7.66
C GLU A 746 24.58 -2.05 -7.81
N GLN A 747 24.62 -1.56 -9.06
CA GLN A 747 24.88 -0.15 -9.35
C GLN A 747 23.79 0.76 -8.77
N ALA A 748 22.52 0.35 -8.88
CA ALA A 748 21.41 1.08 -8.26
C ALA A 748 21.52 1.11 -6.72
N LEU A 749 21.90 -0.02 -6.11
CA LEU A 749 21.97 -0.15 -4.65
C LEU A 749 23.16 0.62 -4.05
N ASN A 750 24.30 0.66 -4.75
CA ASN A 750 25.45 1.45 -4.33
C ASN A 750 25.11 2.95 -4.21
N GLN A 751 24.17 3.43 -5.02
CA GLN A 751 23.67 4.80 -4.95
C GLN A 751 22.56 4.97 -3.90
N ASN A 752 21.77 3.93 -3.61
CA ASN A 752 20.74 3.95 -2.56
C ASN A 752 20.73 2.68 -1.68
N PRO A 753 21.58 2.62 -0.63
CA PRO A 753 21.75 1.42 0.19
C PRO A 753 20.55 1.07 1.11
N LYS A 754 19.55 1.94 1.22
CA LYS A 754 18.42 1.78 2.17
C LYS A 754 17.11 1.32 1.52
N ASP A 755 17.10 1.07 0.21
CA ASP A 755 15.90 0.65 -0.50
C ASP A 755 15.64 -0.85 -0.39
N GLY A 756 14.66 -1.24 0.43
CA GLY A 756 14.26 -2.64 0.60
C GLY A 756 13.58 -3.26 -0.61
N THR A 757 12.99 -2.45 -1.51
CA THR A 757 12.33 -2.98 -2.71
C THR A 757 13.36 -3.46 -3.71
N LEU A 758 14.43 -2.67 -3.88
CA LEU A 758 15.60 -3.05 -4.66
C LEU A 758 16.29 -4.28 -4.06
N ALA A 759 16.33 -4.38 -2.72
CA ALA A 759 16.89 -5.55 -2.07
C ALA A 759 16.09 -6.85 -2.36
N SER A 760 14.76 -6.78 -2.37
CA SER A 760 13.89 -7.91 -2.78
C SER A 760 14.12 -8.29 -4.25
N LYS A 761 14.21 -7.31 -5.16
CA LYS A 761 14.47 -7.55 -6.58
C LYS A 761 15.82 -8.22 -6.83
N MET A 762 16.86 -7.73 -6.14
CA MET A 762 18.20 -8.32 -6.17
C MET A 762 18.19 -9.78 -5.69
N GLY A 763 17.59 -10.05 -4.54
CA GLY A 763 17.50 -11.41 -4.01
C GLY A 763 16.74 -12.36 -4.93
N LYS A 764 15.66 -11.89 -5.59
CA LYS A 764 14.94 -12.68 -6.61
C LYS A 764 15.80 -12.97 -7.85
N ALA A 765 16.62 -12.01 -8.30
CA ALA A 765 17.57 -12.24 -9.38
C ALA A 765 18.63 -13.28 -8.99
N LEU A 766 19.20 -13.19 -7.78
CA LEU A 766 20.17 -14.16 -7.24
C LEU A 766 19.58 -15.57 -7.06
N ILE A 767 18.30 -15.69 -6.69
CA ILE A 767 17.60 -16.98 -6.63
C ILE A 767 17.48 -17.59 -8.02
N LYS A 768 17.15 -16.78 -9.05
CA LYS A 768 17.06 -17.26 -10.44
C LYS A 768 18.40 -17.69 -11.01
N THR A 769 19.51 -17.09 -10.59
CA THR A 769 20.88 -17.52 -10.97
C THR A 769 21.43 -18.66 -10.11
N HIS A 770 20.61 -19.24 -9.22
CA HIS A 770 21.00 -20.29 -8.28
C HIS A 770 22.10 -19.89 -7.26
N ASN A 771 22.37 -18.59 -7.11
CA ASN A 771 23.31 -18.04 -6.12
C ASN A 771 22.65 -17.84 -4.75
N TYR A 772 22.16 -18.93 -4.17
CA TYR A 772 21.35 -18.92 -2.94
C TYR A 772 22.09 -18.41 -1.71
N SER A 773 23.40 -18.67 -1.60
CA SER A 773 24.22 -18.23 -0.46
C SER A 773 24.31 -16.70 -0.41
N MET A 774 24.60 -16.07 -1.54
CA MET A 774 24.63 -14.61 -1.67
C MET A 774 23.26 -14.00 -1.39
N ALA A 775 22.18 -14.59 -1.94
CA ALA A 775 20.81 -14.13 -1.69
C ALA A 775 20.47 -14.11 -0.19
N ILE A 776 20.83 -15.16 0.57
CA ILE A 776 20.59 -15.21 2.02
C ILE A 776 21.38 -14.14 2.75
N THR A 777 22.70 -14.04 2.49
CA THR A 777 23.54 -13.03 3.17
C THR A 777 23.06 -11.61 2.90
N TYR A 778 22.55 -11.39 1.70
CA TYR A 778 22.08 -10.11 1.25
C TYR A 778 20.72 -9.74 1.86
N TYR A 779 19.76 -10.68 1.92
CA TYR A 779 18.52 -10.50 2.66
C TYR A 779 18.74 -10.27 4.16
N GLU A 780 19.67 -11.01 4.79
CA GLU A 780 20.01 -10.79 6.20
C GLU A 780 20.64 -9.41 6.45
N ALA A 781 21.48 -8.92 5.53
CA ALA A 781 22.07 -7.58 5.60
C ALA A 781 21.01 -6.48 5.43
N ALA A 782 20.11 -6.64 4.46
CA ALA A 782 18.96 -5.77 4.22
C ALA A 782 18.08 -5.64 5.48
N LEU A 783 17.74 -6.75 6.12
CA LEU A 783 16.93 -6.77 7.35
C LEU A 783 17.63 -6.04 8.52
N LYS A 784 18.95 -6.19 8.67
CA LYS A 784 19.72 -5.46 9.71
C LYS A 784 19.72 -3.94 9.53
N THR A 785 19.54 -3.44 8.31
CA THR A 785 19.48 -2.00 8.01
C THR A 785 18.11 -1.37 8.28
N GLY A 786 17.13 -2.12 8.81
CA GLY A 786 15.80 -1.63 9.17
C GLY A 786 14.76 -1.71 8.04
N GLN A 787 14.95 -2.61 7.07
CA GLN A 787 14.04 -2.78 5.93
C GLN A 787 12.83 -3.69 6.25
N LYS A 788 11.75 -3.53 5.48
CA LYS A 788 10.35 -3.96 5.73
C LYS A 788 10.13 -5.49 5.85
N ASN A 789 9.05 -5.87 6.56
CA ASN A 789 8.64 -7.25 6.88
C ASN A 789 8.47 -8.20 5.68
N TYR A 790 8.10 -7.71 4.48
CA TYR A 790 7.99 -8.57 3.29
C TYR A 790 9.31 -9.27 2.90
N LEU A 791 10.47 -8.70 3.25
CA LEU A 791 11.78 -9.35 3.01
C LEU A 791 11.95 -10.61 3.88
N CYS A 792 11.35 -10.65 5.07
CA CYS A 792 11.37 -11.83 5.94
C CYS A 792 10.62 -13.00 5.28
N TYR A 793 9.51 -12.72 4.59
CA TYR A 793 8.76 -13.74 3.86
C TYR A 793 9.60 -14.30 2.70
N ASP A 794 10.18 -13.44 1.86
CA ASP A 794 11.02 -13.85 0.72
C ASP A 794 12.23 -14.70 1.20
N LEU A 795 12.88 -14.32 2.31
CA LEU A 795 13.96 -15.07 2.93
C LEU A 795 13.49 -16.43 3.48
N ALA A 796 12.38 -16.45 4.21
CA ALA A 796 11.83 -17.69 4.78
C ALA A 796 11.41 -18.69 3.69
N GLU A 797 10.85 -18.22 2.58
CA GLU A 797 10.46 -19.08 1.45
C GLU A 797 11.70 -19.72 0.81
N LEU A 798 12.78 -18.95 0.64
CA LEU A 798 14.06 -19.44 0.16
C LEU A 798 14.65 -20.50 1.11
N LEU A 799 14.66 -20.24 2.41
CA LEU A 799 15.16 -21.17 3.43
C LEU A 799 14.35 -22.47 3.46
N LEU A 800 13.04 -22.40 3.28
CA LEU A 800 12.17 -23.58 3.18
C LEU A 800 12.50 -24.42 1.93
N LYS A 801 12.74 -23.79 0.77
CA LYS A 801 13.17 -24.48 -0.46
C LYS A 801 14.53 -25.18 -0.28
N LEU A 802 15.44 -24.57 0.48
CA LEU A 802 16.75 -25.13 0.82
C LEU A 802 16.72 -26.16 1.95
N LYS A 803 15.54 -26.45 2.52
CA LYS A 803 15.32 -27.37 3.64
C LYS A 803 16.00 -26.93 4.96
N TRP A 804 16.30 -25.65 5.12
CA TRP A 804 16.88 -25.08 6.35
C TRP A 804 15.77 -24.63 7.31
N TYR A 805 15.01 -25.61 7.81
CA TYR A 805 13.77 -25.36 8.55
C TYR A 805 13.98 -24.57 9.85
N ASP A 806 15.04 -24.84 10.62
CA ASP A 806 15.30 -24.15 11.90
C ASP A 806 15.58 -22.65 11.71
N LYS A 807 16.25 -22.27 10.62
CA LYS A 807 16.51 -20.85 10.31
C LYS A 807 15.23 -20.18 9.81
N ALA A 808 14.45 -20.87 8.98
CA ALA A 808 13.17 -20.36 8.49
C ALA A 808 12.18 -20.11 9.65
N GLU A 809 12.11 -21.02 10.63
CA GLU A 809 11.30 -20.86 11.84
C GLU A 809 11.67 -19.58 12.60
N LYS A 810 12.97 -19.35 12.86
CA LYS A 810 13.44 -18.16 13.60
C LYS A 810 13.14 -16.85 12.87
N VAL A 811 13.33 -16.82 11.55
CA VAL A 811 13.05 -15.62 10.73
C VAL A 811 11.56 -15.28 10.76
N LEU A 812 10.68 -16.29 10.63
CA LEU A 812 9.23 -16.09 10.66
C LEU A 812 8.73 -15.68 12.05
N GLN A 813 9.24 -16.30 13.12
CA GLN A 813 8.89 -15.91 14.48
C GLN A 813 9.33 -14.47 14.80
N HIS A 814 10.52 -14.06 14.31
CA HIS A 814 10.97 -12.67 14.47
C HIS A 814 10.08 -11.69 13.71
N ALA A 815 9.66 -12.02 12.49
CA ALA A 815 8.75 -11.19 11.71
C ALA A 815 7.39 -11.01 12.40
N LEU A 816 6.89 -12.06 13.06
CA LEU A 816 5.62 -12.04 13.80
C LEU A 816 5.72 -11.47 15.22
N ALA A 817 6.92 -11.13 15.71
CA ALA A 817 7.16 -10.65 17.08
C ALA A 817 6.94 -9.13 17.27
N HIS A 818 6.13 -8.49 16.42
CA HIS A 818 5.82 -7.06 16.51
C HIS A 818 4.45 -6.84 17.18
N GLU A 819 4.19 -5.61 17.68
CA GLU A 819 2.89 -5.28 18.27
C GLU A 819 1.77 -5.46 17.23
N PRO A 820 0.54 -5.85 17.64
CA PRO A 820 -0.57 -6.10 16.71
C PRO A 820 -0.99 -4.80 16.02
N VAL A 821 -0.38 -4.52 14.87
CA VAL A 821 -0.70 -3.36 14.03
C VAL A 821 -2.00 -3.65 13.29
N ASN A 822 -2.95 -2.72 13.34
CA ASN A 822 -4.28 -2.89 12.76
C ASN A 822 -4.36 -2.51 11.27
N GLU A 823 -3.22 -2.38 10.61
CA GLU A 823 -3.07 -1.94 9.23
C GLU A 823 -3.33 -3.11 8.26
N LEU A 824 -4.05 -2.86 7.16
CA LEU A 824 -4.50 -3.94 6.26
C LEU A 824 -3.33 -4.69 5.62
N SER A 825 -2.28 -3.98 5.21
CA SER A 825 -1.06 -4.54 4.61
C SER A 825 -0.32 -5.47 5.58
N ALA A 826 -0.12 -5.04 6.83
CA ALA A 826 0.51 -5.85 7.87
C ALA A 826 -0.30 -7.13 8.15
N LEU A 827 -1.62 -7.03 8.28
CA LEU A 827 -2.49 -8.21 8.47
C LEU A 827 -2.41 -9.21 7.31
N MET A 828 -2.29 -8.73 6.07
CA MET A 828 -2.08 -9.60 4.90
C MET A 828 -0.71 -10.28 4.91
N GLU A 829 0.35 -9.56 5.29
CA GLU A 829 1.70 -10.12 5.41
C GLU A 829 1.79 -11.16 6.52
N ASP A 830 1.21 -10.87 7.70
CA ASP A 830 1.16 -11.80 8.83
C ASP A 830 0.40 -13.08 8.49
N GLY A 831 -0.73 -12.96 7.79
CA GLY A 831 -1.48 -14.11 7.28
C GLY A 831 -0.61 -15.01 6.39
N ARG A 832 0.19 -14.43 5.49
CA ARG A 832 1.11 -15.18 4.61
C ARG A 832 2.26 -15.81 5.39
N CYS A 833 2.86 -15.08 6.33
CA CYS A 833 3.93 -15.57 7.19
C CYS A 833 3.49 -16.75 8.05
N GLN A 834 2.27 -16.71 8.61
CA GLN A 834 1.69 -17.80 9.41
C GLN A 834 1.44 -19.07 8.57
N VAL A 835 0.96 -18.93 7.33
CA VAL A 835 0.84 -20.07 6.40
C VAL A 835 2.20 -20.69 6.09
N LEU A 836 3.21 -19.85 5.86
CA LEU A 836 4.56 -20.34 5.58
C LEU A 836 5.17 -21.04 6.81
N LEU A 837 4.92 -20.51 8.01
CA LEU A 837 5.34 -21.11 9.27
C LEU A 837 4.69 -22.49 9.48
N ALA A 838 3.40 -22.62 9.18
CA ALA A 838 2.72 -23.92 9.21
C ALA A 838 3.34 -24.93 8.23
N LYS A 839 3.71 -24.50 7.02
CA LYS A 839 4.43 -25.34 6.05
C LYS A 839 5.79 -25.78 6.58
N VAL A 840 6.54 -24.89 7.25
CA VAL A 840 7.80 -25.23 7.93
C VAL A 840 7.55 -26.30 9.01
N TYR A 841 6.56 -26.09 9.89
CA TYR A 841 6.21 -27.04 10.94
C TYR A 841 5.77 -28.40 10.43
N SER A 842 4.99 -28.43 9.33
CA SER A 842 4.63 -29.68 8.67
C SER A 842 5.86 -30.46 8.18
N LYS A 843 6.89 -29.78 7.66
CA LYS A 843 8.13 -30.44 7.21
C LYS A 843 9.04 -30.87 8.36
N MET A 844 8.92 -30.23 9.52
CA MET A 844 9.60 -30.62 10.76
C MET A 844 8.84 -31.68 11.57
N GLU A 845 7.71 -32.19 11.06
CA GLU A 845 6.82 -33.15 11.73
C GLU A 845 6.19 -32.62 13.05
N LYS A 846 6.24 -31.30 13.29
CA LYS A 846 5.57 -30.61 14.41
C LYS A 846 4.10 -30.34 14.08
N LEU A 847 3.28 -31.39 14.03
CA LEU A 847 1.87 -31.30 13.59
C LEU A 847 0.99 -30.40 14.48
N GLY A 848 1.27 -30.33 15.79
CA GLY A 848 0.52 -29.47 16.72
C GLY A 848 0.72 -27.99 16.41
N ASP A 849 1.98 -27.57 16.29
CA ASP A 849 2.34 -26.17 16.00
C ASP A 849 1.92 -25.74 14.58
N ALA A 850 1.91 -26.67 13.62
CA ALA A 850 1.38 -26.40 12.28
C ALA A 850 -0.11 -26.04 12.33
N ILE A 851 -0.90 -26.75 13.13
CA ILE A 851 -2.35 -26.50 13.26
C ILE A 851 -2.62 -25.17 13.96
N THR A 852 -1.86 -24.84 15.01
CA THR A 852 -2.03 -23.55 15.72
C THR A 852 -1.69 -22.38 14.82
N ALA A 853 -0.60 -22.45 14.05
CA ALA A 853 -0.24 -21.44 13.05
C ALA A 853 -1.31 -21.28 11.96
N LEU A 854 -1.89 -22.38 11.46
CA LEU A 854 -2.99 -22.32 10.48
C LEU A 854 -4.28 -21.74 11.07
N GLN A 855 -4.60 -22.01 12.33
CA GLN A 855 -5.74 -21.41 13.01
C GLN A 855 -5.58 -19.90 13.15
N GLN A 856 -4.39 -19.44 13.55
CA GLN A 856 -4.05 -18.00 13.60
C GLN A 856 -4.12 -17.36 12.21
N ALA A 857 -3.59 -18.02 11.18
CA ALA A 857 -3.68 -17.55 9.79
C ALA A 857 -5.15 -17.39 9.35
N ARG A 858 -6.03 -18.33 9.70
CA ARG A 858 -7.45 -18.26 9.37
C ARG A 858 -8.16 -17.10 10.06
N GLU A 859 -7.86 -16.84 11.33
CA GLU A 859 -8.44 -15.71 12.07
C GLU A 859 -8.02 -14.36 11.49
N LEU A 860 -6.73 -14.21 11.16
CA LEU A 860 -6.21 -13.04 10.46
C LEU A 860 -6.88 -12.88 9.09
N GLN A 861 -6.98 -13.96 8.31
CA GLN A 861 -7.58 -13.93 6.98
C GLN A 861 -9.07 -13.58 7.00
N ALA A 862 -9.82 -14.03 8.02
CA ALA A 862 -11.22 -13.64 8.20
C ALA A 862 -11.38 -12.14 8.51
N ARG A 863 -10.44 -11.55 9.29
CA ARG A 863 -10.39 -10.10 9.52
C ARG A 863 -10.05 -9.34 8.25
N VAL A 864 -9.06 -9.83 7.48
CA VAL A 864 -8.66 -9.26 6.19
C VAL A 864 -9.84 -9.27 5.22
N LEU A 865 -10.50 -10.40 4.98
CA LEU A 865 -11.63 -10.48 4.03
C LEU A 865 -12.77 -9.49 4.34
N LYS A 866 -13.11 -9.30 5.63
CA LYS A 866 -14.12 -8.32 6.04
C LYS A 866 -13.75 -6.87 5.70
N ARG A 867 -12.47 -6.52 5.80
CA ARG A 867 -11.97 -5.16 5.50
C ARG A 867 -11.68 -4.96 4.02
N VAL A 868 -11.06 -5.93 3.36
CA VAL A 868 -10.75 -5.90 1.92
C VAL A 868 -12.02 -5.70 1.09
N GLN A 869 -13.14 -6.30 1.48
CA GLN A 869 -14.41 -6.09 0.78
C GLN A 869 -14.90 -4.64 0.81
N MET A 870 -14.50 -3.84 1.80
CA MET A 870 -14.83 -2.41 1.90
C MET A 870 -13.72 -1.50 1.37
N GLU A 871 -12.45 -1.83 1.61
CA GLU A 871 -11.29 -0.98 1.31
C GLU A 871 -10.66 -1.27 -0.07
N GLN A 872 -10.64 -2.53 -0.53
CA GLN A 872 -9.93 -2.99 -1.74
C GLN A 872 -10.68 -4.15 -2.44
N PRO A 873 -11.77 -3.90 -3.18
CA PRO A 873 -12.60 -4.96 -3.79
C PRO A 873 -11.82 -5.85 -4.79
N ASP A 874 -10.81 -5.30 -5.47
CA ASP A 874 -10.03 -6.02 -6.49
C ASP A 874 -9.09 -7.09 -5.90
N ALA A 875 -8.70 -6.94 -4.63
CA ALA A 875 -7.86 -7.92 -3.94
C ALA A 875 -8.68 -9.09 -3.35
N VAL A 876 -10.02 -8.99 -3.32
CA VAL A 876 -10.91 -10.02 -2.76
C VAL A 876 -10.69 -11.40 -3.38
N PRO A 877 -10.56 -11.58 -4.71
CA PRO A 877 -10.34 -12.89 -5.31
C PRO A 877 -9.04 -13.56 -4.83
N ALA A 878 -7.95 -12.79 -4.77
CA ALA A 878 -6.65 -13.30 -4.29
C ALA A 878 -6.72 -13.70 -2.80
N GLN A 879 -7.42 -12.91 -1.99
CA GLN A 879 -7.59 -13.20 -0.56
C GLN A 879 -8.56 -14.38 -0.32
N LYS A 880 -9.58 -14.56 -1.17
CA LYS A 880 -10.42 -15.76 -1.14
C LYS A 880 -9.63 -17.01 -1.50
N HIS A 881 -8.73 -16.93 -2.48
CA HIS A 881 -7.83 -18.03 -2.82
C HIS A 881 -6.91 -18.39 -1.65
N LEU A 882 -6.32 -17.39 -0.97
CA LEU A 882 -5.50 -17.64 0.21
C LEU A 882 -6.30 -18.28 1.36
N ALA A 883 -7.55 -17.84 1.58
CA ALA A 883 -8.44 -18.46 2.56
C ALA A 883 -8.77 -19.93 2.21
N ALA A 884 -9.02 -20.22 0.93
CA ALA A 884 -9.23 -21.59 0.45
C ALA A 884 -7.98 -22.46 0.66
N GLU A 885 -6.77 -21.93 0.40
CA GLU A 885 -5.50 -22.63 0.64
C GLU A 885 -5.31 -22.96 2.13
N ILE A 886 -5.58 -22.00 3.03
CA ILE A 886 -5.50 -22.21 4.49
C ILE A 886 -6.42 -23.34 4.92
N CYS A 887 -7.69 -23.31 4.50
CA CYS A 887 -8.67 -24.36 4.82
C CYS A 887 -8.26 -25.72 4.25
N ALA A 888 -7.71 -25.76 3.03
CA ALA A 888 -7.22 -26.98 2.41
C ALA A 888 -6.03 -27.59 3.16
N GLU A 889 -5.07 -26.78 3.63
CA GLU A 889 -3.94 -27.27 4.44
C GLU A 889 -4.40 -27.81 5.81
N ILE A 890 -5.34 -27.13 6.48
CA ILE A 890 -5.95 -27.65 7.72
C ILE A 890 -6.61 -29.01 7.45
N ALA A 891 -7.34 -29.13 6.34
CA ALA A 891 -7.99 -30.37 5.95
C ALA A 891 -6.96 -31.50 5.75
N LYS A 892 -5.87 -31.26 5.00
CA LYS A 892 -4.79 -32.25 4.81
C LYS A 892 -4.20 -32.75 6.14
N HIS A 893 -3.97 -31.84 7.09
CA HIS A 893 -3.48 -32.21 8.42
C HIS A 893 -4.49 -33.08 9.19
N SER A 894 -5.79 -32.77 9.11
CA SER A 894 -6.82 -33.61 9.73
C SER A 894 -6.94 -34.99 9.07
N VAL A 895 -6.73 -35.11 7.75
CA VAL A 895 -6.62 -36.42 7.06
C VAL A 895 -5.45 -37.23 7.59
N ALA A 896 -4.28 -36.61 7.79
CA ALA A 896 -3.12 -37.27 8.37
C ALA A 896 -3.39 -37.77 9.80
N GLN A 897 -4.25 -37.09 10.56
CA GLN A 897 -4.73 -37.50 11.89
C GLN A 897 -5.87 -38.53 11.84
N ARG A 898 -6.33 -38.94 10.65
CA ARG A 898 -7.50 -39.80 10.40
C ARG A 898 -8.84 -39.22 10.90
N ASP A 899 -8.91 -37.90 11.07
CA ASP A 899 -10.15 -37.18 11.40
C ASP A 899 -10.83 -36.70 10.10
N TYR A 900 -11.51 -37.62 9.42
CA TYR A 900 -12.10 -37.37 8.11
C TYR A 900 -13.30 -36.39 8.16
N GLU A 901 -14.03 -36.34 9.28
CA GLU A 901 -15.17 -35.43 9.43
C GLU A 901 -14.73 -33.97 9.46
N LYS A 902 -13.67 -33.67 10.24
CA LYS A 902 -13.07 -32.33 10.22
C LYS A 902 -12.47 -32.00 8.87
N ALA A 903 -11.82 -32.95 8.20
CA ALA A 903 -11.25 -32.74 6.88
C ALA A 903 -12.32 -32.34 5.85
N ILE A 904 -13.45 -33.05 5.83
CA ILE A 904 -14.58 -32.75 4.94
C ILE A 904 -15.14 -31.36 5.23
N LYS A 905 -15.29 -30.99 6.51
CA LYS A 905 -15.78 -29.66 6.90
C LYS A 905 -14.88 -28.55 6.33
N PHE A 906 -13.57 -28.66 6.49
CA PHE A 906 -12.63 -27.63 6.03
C PHE A 906 -12.48 -27.60 4.50
N TYR A 907 -12.53 -28.74 3.82
CA TYR A 907 -12.57 -28.75 2.35
C TYR A 907 -13.86 -28.15 1.79
N ARG A 908 -15.01 -28.35 2.43
CA ARG A 908 -16.26 -27.66 2.06
C ARG A 908 -16.15 -26.15 2.28
N GLU A 909 -15.58 -25.72 3.40
CA GLU A 909 -15.34 -24.30 3.69
C GLU A 909 -14.40 -23.67 2.63
N ALA A 910 -13.37 -24.39 2.19
CA ALA A 910 -12.48 -23.93 1.12
C ALA A 910 -13.23 -23.71 -0.21
N LEU A 911 -14.16 -24.60 -0.56
CA LEU A 911 -14.97 -24.49 -1.78
C LEU A 911 -15.98 -23.33 -1.75
N VAL A 912 -16.40 -22.88 -0.56
CA VAL A 912 -17.22 -21.64 -0.43
C VAL A 912 -16.43 -20.39 -0.83
N HIS A 913 -15.11 -20.40 -0.63
CA HIS A 913 -14.24 -19.30 -1.03
C HIS A 913 -13.83 -19.39 -2.51
N CYS A 914 -13.52 -20.59 -2.99
CA CYS A 914 -13.13 -20.87 -4.37
C CYS A 914 -13.94 -22.04 -4.94
N GLU A 915 -15.03 -21.71 -5.62
CA GLU A 915 -15.96 -22.69 -6.18
C GLU A 915 -15.38 -23.52 -7.34
N THR A 916 -14.23 -23.15 -7.89
CA THR A 916 -13.64 -23.77 -9.11
C THR A 916 -12.29 -24.44 -8.88
N ASP A 917 -11.84 -24.62 -7.62
CA ASP A 917 -10.55 -25.29 -7.39
C ASP A 917 -10.65 -26.81 -7.57
N ASN A 918 -10.26 -27.27 -8.75
CA ASN A 918 -10.30 -28.68 -9.15
C ASN A 918 -9.49 -29.60 -8.20
N LYS A 919 -8.42 -29.09 -7.58
CA LYS A 919 -7.58 -29.91 -6.68
C LYS A 919 -8.34 -30.23 -5.39
N ILE A 920 -8.97 -29.23 -4.80
CA ILE A 920 -9.73 -29.37 -3.55
C ILE A 920 -10.95 -30.27 -3.77
N MET A 921 -11.68 -30.07 -4.87
CA MET A 921 -12.81 -30.92 -5.22
C MET A 921 -12.43 -32.39 -5.37
N LEU A 922 -11.26 -32.67 -5.96
CA LEU A 922 -10.75 -34.02 -6.15
C LEU A 922 -10.32 -34.68 -4.83
N GLU A 923 -9.62 -33.95 -3.95
CA GLU A 923 -9.27 -34.48 -2.62
C GLU A 923 -10.52 -34.72 -1.75
N LEU A 924 -11.56 -33.90 -1.90
CA LEU A 924 -12.85 -34.13 -1.25
C LEU A 924 -13.55 -35.39 -1.78
N ALA A 925 -13.53 -35.62 -3.09
CA ALA A 925 -14.08 -36.83 -3.69
C ALA A 925 -13.35 -38.11 -3.20
N ARG A 926 -12.01 -38.06 -3.11
CA ARG A 926 -11.21 -39.15 -2.53
C ARG A 926 -11.57 -39.44 -1.07
N LEU A 927 -11.89 -38.40 -0.29
CA LEU A 927 -12.31 -38.59 1.10
C LEU A 927 -13.68 -39.26 1.22
N TYR A 928 -14.65 -38.88 0.39
CA TYR A 928 -15.95 -39.58 0.39
C TYR A 928 -15.82 -41.04 -0.01
N LEU A 929 -14.94 -41.36 -0.97
CA LEU A 929 -14.61 -42.76 -1.27
C LEU A 929 -14.01 -43.49 -0.08
N ALA A 930 -13.10 -42.86 0.67
CA ALA A 930 -12.47 -43.46 1.84
C ALA A 930 -13.46 -43.68 3.00
N GLN A 931 -14.52 -42.85 3.08
CA GLN A 931 -15.60 -42.97 4.06
C GLN A 931 -16.73 -43.91 3.61
N ASP A 932 -16.61 -44.51 2.42
CA ASP A 932 -17.60 -45.40 1.80
C ASP A 932 -18.98 -44.71 1.55
N ASP A 933 -18.96 -43.41 1.22
CA ASP A 933 -20.13 -42.64 0.76
C ASP A 933 -20.07 -42.43 -0.77
N PRO A 934 -20.57 -43.39 -1.57
CA PRO A 934 -20.48 -43.33 -3.02
C PRO A 934 -21.35 -42.24 -3.63
N ASP A 935 -22.46 -41.85 -2.99
CA ASP A 935 -23.41 -40.89 -3.54
C ASP A 935 -22.88 -39.46 -3.47
N SER A 936 -22.27 -39.08 -2.34
CA SER A 936 -21.60 -37.78 -2.23
C SER A 936 -20.37 -37.70 -3.14
N CYS A 937 -19.64 -38.80 -3.30
CA CYS A 937 -18.52 -38.86 -4.24
C CYS A 937 -18.97 -38.66 -5.69
N LEU A 938 -20.06 -39.32 -6.13
CA LEU A 938 -20.60 -39.16 -7.48
C LEU A 938 -21.00 -37.72 -7.77
N ARG A 939 -21.68 -37.05 -6.82
CA ARG A 939 -22.07 -35.64 -6.99
C ARG A 939 -20.83 -34.75 -7.12
N GLN A 940 -19.81 -34.98 -6.30
CA GLN A 940 -18.59 -34.18 -6.34
C GLN A 940 -17.79 -34.40 -7.62
N CYS A 941 -17.67 -35.64 -8.10
CA CYS A 941 -17.06 -35.95 -9.38
C CYS A 941 -17.85 -35.34 -10.55
N ALA A 942 -19.18 -35.34 -10.52
CA ALA A 942 -20.01 -34.72 -11.54
C ALA A 942 -19.81 -33.19 -11.58
N LEU A 943 -19.75 -32.52 -10.43
CA LEU A 943 -19.44 -31.09 -10.34
C LEU A 943 -18.03 -30.78 -10.86
N LEU A 944 -17.04 -31.59 -10.49
CA LEU A 944 -15.67 -31.43 -10.99
C LEU A 944 -15.60 -31.61 -12.51
N LEU A 945 -16.33 -32.57 -13.08
CA LEU A 945 -16.34 -32.79 -14.52
C LEU A 945 -17.12 -31.71 -15.28
N GLN A 946 -18.00 -30.94 -14.62
CA GLN A 946 -18.59 -29.74 -15.21
C GLN A 946 -17.57 -28.59 -15.33
N SER A 947 -16.69 -28.41 -14.34
CA SER A 947 -15.66 -27.37 -14.37
C SER A 947 -14.45 -27.77 -15.23
N ASP A 948 -14.02 -29.03 -15.11
CA ASP A 948 -12.86 -29.60 -15.77
C ASP A 948 -13.20 -30.96 -16.34
N GLN A 949 -13.72 -30.92 -17.57
CA GLN A 949 -14.13 -32.12 -18.28
C GLN A 949 -12.95 -33.06 -18.59
N ASP A 950 -11.69 -32.62 -18.47
CA ASP A 950 -10.49 -33.39 -18.84
C ASP A 950 -9.81 -34.07 -17.63
N ASN A 951 -10.44 -33.99 -16.46
CA ASN A 951 -9.90 -34.56 -15.23
C ASN A 951 -9.99 -36.10 -15.23
N GLU A 952 -8.84 -36.73 -15.47
CA GLU A 952 -8.70 -38.18 -15.58
C GLU A 952 -9.11 -38.89 -14.29
N ALA A 953 -8.62 -38.42 -13.15
CA ALA A 953 -8.78 -39.11 -11.89
C ALA A 953 -10.24 -39.11 -11.41
N ALA A 954 -11.02 -38.06 -11.70
CA ALA A 954 -12.44 -38.04 -11.39
C ALA A 954 -13.30 -38.86 -12.35
N THR A 955 -12.94 -38.87 -13.65
CA THR A 955 -13.62 -39.74 -14.63
C THR A 955 -13.41 -41.21 -14.28
N MET A 956 -12.19 -41.58 -13.89
CA MET A 956 -11.88 -42.93 -13.39
C MET A 956 -12.67 -43.25 -12.12
N MET A 957 -12.71 -42.32 -11.16
CA MET A 957 -13.47 -42.49 -9.92
C MET A 957 -14.97 -42.69 -10.17
N MET A 958 -15.52 -41.98 -11.16
CA MET A 958 -16.91 -42.10 -11.56
C MET A 958 -17.18 -43.44 -12.25
N ALA A 959 -16.30 -43.86 -13.15
CA ALA A 959 -16.40 -45.17 -13.80
C ALA A 959 -16.31 -46.32 -12.79
N ASP A 960 -15.39 -46.24 -11.80
CA ASP A 960 -15.25 -47.24 -10.74
C ASP A 960 -16.49 -47.32 -9.85
N LEU A 961 -17.10 -46.17 -9.52
CA LEU A 961 -18.33 -46.11 -8.73
C LEU A 961 -19.53 -46.68 -9.50
N MET A 962 -19.68 -46.35 -10.79
CA MET A 962 -20.74 -46.91 -11.63
C MET A 962 -20.54 -48.42 -11.82
N PHE A 963 -19.29 -48.88 -11.94
CA PHE A 963 -18.96 -50.29 -11.97
C PHE A 963 -19.37 -51.01 -10.68
N ARG A 964 -19.11 -50.42 -9.50
CA ARG A 964 -19.58 -50.97 -8.21
C ARG A 964 -21.11 -51.02 -8.11
N LYS A 965 -21.81 -50.06 -8.72
CA LYS A 965 -23.28 -50.02 -8.82
C LYS A 965 -23.87 -50.96 -9.88
N GLN A 966 -23.03 -51.75 -10.58
CA GLN A 966 -23.40 -52.66 -11.67
C GLN A 966 -23.93 -51.97 -12.93
N ASP A 967 -23.71 -50.67 -13.08
CA ASP A 967 -24.15 -49.88 -14.23
C ASP A 967 -23.03 -49.80 -15.28
N TYR A 968 -22.75 -50.95 -15.90
CA TYR A 968 -21.59 -51.13 -16.78
C TYR A 968 -21.63 -50.24 -18.03
N GLU A 969 -22.82 -49.94 -18.55
CA GLU A 969 -22.96 -49.13 -19.77
C GLU A 969 -22.55 -47.67 -19.53
N GLN A 970 -22.93 -47.10 -18.39
CA GLN A 970 -22.51 -45.74 -18.01
C GLN A 970 -21.01 -45.69 -17.68
N ALA A 971 -20.47 -46.71 -17.01
CA ALA A 971 -19.04 -46.80 -16.76
C ALA A 971 -18.22 -46.85 -18.07
N VAL A 972 -18.67 -47.64 -19.05
CA VAL A 972 -18.08 -47.69 -20.40
C VAL A 972 -18.16 -46.32 -21.08
N PHE A 973 -19.31 -45.65 -21.04
CA PHE A 973 -19.49 -44.33 -21.67
C PHE A 973 -18.47 -43.30 -21.16
N HIS A 974 -18.26 -43.20 -19.85
CA HIS A 974 -17.30 -42.24 -19.28
C HIS A 974 -15.84 -42.57 -19.64
N LEU A 975 -15.46 -43.84 -19.65
CA LEU A 975 -14.12 -44.27 -20.06
C LEU A 975 -13.89 -44.05 -21.56
N GLN A 976 -14.90 -44.27 -22.40
CA GLN A 976 -14.84 -43.99 -23.84
C GLN A 976 -14.64 -42.50 -24.11
N GLN A 977 -15.39 -41.62 -23.44
CA GLN A 977 -15.22 -40.16 -23.56
C GLN A 977 -13.80 -39.72 -23.20
N LEU A 978 -13.22 -40.30 -22.13
CA LEU A 978 -11.85 -39.98 -21.73
C LEU A 978 -10.83 -40.40 -22.80
N LEU A 979 -10.99 -41.60 -23.37
CA LEU A 979 -10.09 -42.13 -24.39
C LEU A 979 -10.24 -41.46 -25.76
N GLU A 980 -11.42 -40.96 -26.10
CA GLU A 980 -11.60 -40.15 -27.31
C GLU A 980 -10.78 -38.85 -27.23
N ARG A 981 -10.65 -38.27 -26.04
CA ARG A 981 -9.86 -37.05 -25.79
C ARG A 981 -8.38 -37.34 -25.56
N LYS A 982 -8.07 -38.41 -24.83
CA LYS A 982 -6.71 -38.85 -24.47
C LYS A 982 -6.53 -40.34 -24.78
N PRO A 983 -6.31 -40.71 -26.05
CA PRO A 983 -6.11 -42.10 -26.45
C PRO A 983 -4.77 -42.68 -25.99
N ASP A 984 -3.85 -41.84 -25.49
CA ASP A 984 -2.53 -42.26 -24.96
C ASP A 984 -2.62 -42.79 -23.51
N ASN A 985 -3.81 -42.76 -22.87
CA ASN A 985 -3.99 -43.26 -21.50
C ASN A 985 -4.27 -44.78 -21.49
N TYR A 986 -3.21 -45.58 -21.46
CA TYR A 986 -3.34 -47.04 -21.49
C TYR A 986 -3.90 -47.65 -20.21
N MET A 987 -3.81 -46.96 -19.05
CA MET A 987 -4.44 -47.42 -17.80
C MET A 987 -5.97 -47.41 -17.91
N THR A 988 -6.53 -46.36 -18.51
CA THR A 988 -7.96 -46.28 -18.82
C THR A 988 -8.34 -47.30 -19.88
N LEU A 989 -7.50 -47.49 -20.91
CA LEU A 989 -7.76 -48.46 -21.98
C LEU A 989 -7.79 -49.91 -21.46
N SER A 990 -6.87 -50.31 -20.58
CA SER A 990 -6.87 -51.65 -20.01
C SER A 990 -8.14 -51.94 -19.19
N ARG A 991 -8.60 -50.95 -18.40
CA ARG A 991 -9.87 -51.02 -17.67
C ARG A 991 -11.07 -51.07 -18.60
N LEU A 992 -11.08 -50.26 -19.65
CA LEU A 992 -12.14 -50.28 -20.65
C LEU A 992 -12.23 -51.65 -21.36
N ILE A 993 -11.09 -52.28 -21.69
CA ILE A 993 -11.07 -53.62 -22.31
C ILE A 993 -11.72 -54.66 -21.40
N ASP A 994 -11.42 -54.66 -20.09
CA ASP A 994 -12.06 -55.58 -19.13
C ASP A 994 -13.57 -55.31 -19.01
N LEU A 995 -14.00 -54.05 -18.94
CA LEU A 995 -15.42 -53.69 -18.92
C LEU A 995 -16.15 -54.09 -20.22
N LEU A 996 -15.55 -53.83 -21.39
CA LEU A 996 -16.14 -54.17 -22.68
C LEU A 996 -16.24 -55.68 -22.88
N ARG A 997 -15.28 -56.46 -22.37
CA ARG A 997 -15.37 -57.92 -22.26
C ARG A 997 -16.61 -58.32 -21.47
N ARG A 998 -16.77 -57.80 -20.25
CA ARG A 998 -17.92 -58.13 -19.39
C ARG A 998 -19.26 -57.76 -20.02
N CYS A 999 -19.29 -56.67 -20.80
CA CYS A 999 -20.48 -56.22 -21.54
C CYS A 999 -20.76 -57.01 -22.84
N GLY A 1000 -19.81 -57.82 -23.33
CA GLY A 1000 -19.92 -58.49 -24.64
C GLY A 1000 -19.68 -57.58 -25.85
N LYS A 1001 -19.03 -56.42 -25.66
CA LYS A 1001 -18.77 -55.40 -26.70
C LYS A 1001 -17.29 -55.28 -27.08
N LEU A 1002 -16.59 -56.41 -27.18
CA LEU A 1002 -15.16 -56.42 -27.55
C LEU A 1002 -14.88 -55.92 -28.96
N GLU A 1003 -15.90 -55.92 -29.84
CA GLU A 1003 -15.82 -55.40 -31.21
C GLU A 1003 -15.45 -53.91 -31.29
N ASP A 1004 -15.68 -53.14 -30.21
CA ASP A 1004 -15.41 -51.69 -30.18
C ASP A 1004 -13.93 -51.35 -29.86
N VAL A 1005 -13.16 -52.30 -29.32
CA VAL A 1005 -11.78 -52.08 -28.85
C VAL A 1005 -10.80 -51.66 -29.97
N PRO A 1006 -10.82 -52.26 -31.19
CA PRO A 1006 -9.90 -51.89 -32.27
C PRO A 1006 -9.94 -50.41 -32.67
N ARG A 1007 -11.10 -49.76 -32.51
CA ARG A 1007 -11.24 -48.31 -32.77
C ARG A 1007 -10.27 -47.51 -31.92
N PHE A 1008 -10.13 -47.82 -30.63
CA PHE A 1008 -9.26 -47.09 -29.70
C PHE A 1008 -7.77 -47.29 -29.98
N PHE A 1009 -7.36 -48.50 -30.39
CA PHE A 1009 -5.99 -48.73 -30.84
C PHE A 1009 -5.64 -47.89 -32.08
N SER A 1010 -6.57 -47.78 -33.04
CA SER A 1010 -6.36 -46.94 -34.22
C SER A 1010 -6.26 -45.45 -33.88
N MET A 1011 -6.97 -44.99 -32.85
CA MET A 1011 -6.91 -43.60 -32.37
C MET A 1011 -5.58 -43.30 -31.68
N ALA A 1012 -5.10 -44.20 -30.83
CA ALA A 1012 -3.78 -44.09 -30.19
C ALA A 1012 -2.65 -44.04 -31.24
N GLU A 1013 -2.69 -44.91 -32.24
CA GLU A 1013 -1.69 -44.94 -33.33
C GLU A 1013 -1.71 -43.66 -34.19
N LYS A 1014 -2.88 -43.07 -34.44
CA LYS A 1014 -3.00 -41.81 -35.19
C LYS A 1014 -2.44 -40.61 -34.44
N ARG A 1015 -2.63 -40.57 -33.12
CA ARG A 1015 -2.12 -39.48 -32.28
C ARG A 1015 -0.61 -39.58 -32.06
N ASN A 1016 -0.11 -40.79 -31.83
CA ASN A 1016 1.30 -41.05 -31.62
C ASN A 1016 1.78 -42.22 -32.47
N SER A 1017 2.60 -41.93 -33.49
CA SER A 1017 3.19 -42.95 -34.36
C SER A 1017 4.15 -43.90 -33.60
N ARG A 1018 4.65 -43.48 -32.43
CA ARG A 1018 5.48 -44.30 -31.53
C ARG A 1018 4.68 -45.09 -30.49
N ALA A 1019 3.34 -45.01 -30.48
CA ALA A 1019 2.50 -45.77 -29.56
C ALA A 1019 2.80 -47.29 -29.60
N LYS A 1020 3.17 -47.82 -30.79
CA LYS A 1020 3.59 -49.23 -30.96
C LYS A 1020 4.84 -49.61 -30.17
N LEU A 1021 5.63 -48.67 -29.68
CA LEU A 1021 6.81 -48.95 -28.86
C LEU A 1021 6.51 -48.84 -27.36
N GLU A 1022 5.36 -48.28 -26.97
CA GLU A 1022 5.01 -48.06 -25.58
C GLU A 1022 4.54 -49.36 -24.90
N PRO A 1023 5.10 -49.71 -23.72
CA PRO A 1023 4.74 -50.94 -23.01
C PRO A 1023 3.24 -51.06 -22.69
N GLY A 1024 2.58 -49.95 -22.32
CA GLY A 1024 1.15 -49.93 -22.00
C GLY A 1024 0.26 -50.28 -23.21
N PHE A 1025 0.60 -49.79 -24.40
CA PHE A 1025 -0.08 -50.16 -25.65
C PHE A 1025 0.08 -51.65 -25.94
N GLN A 1026 1.31 -52.17 -25.79
CA GLN A 1026 1.62 -53.58 -26.01
C GLN A 1026 0.88 -54.49 -25.02
N TYR A 1027 0.77 -54.08 -23.76
CA TYR A 1027 -0.01 -54.79 -22.75
C TYR A 1027 -1.51 -54.81 -23.07
N CYS A 1028 -2.11 -53.67 -23.39
CA CYS A 1028 -3.54 -53.59 -23.74
C CYS A 1028 -3.87 -54.42 -24.98
N LYS A 1029 -2.98 -54.38 -25.99
CA LYS A 1029 -3.13 -55.21 -27.19
C LYS A 1029 -3.00 -56.70 -26.90
N GLY A 1030 -2.08 -57.09 -26.01
CA GLY A 1030 -1.97 -58.46 -25.51
C GLY A 1030 -3.26 -58.94 -24.81
N LEU A 1031 -3.84 -58.10 -23.95
CA LEU A 1031 -5.11 -58.38 -23.27
C LEU A 1031 -6.27 -58.59 -24.25
N TYR A 1032 -6.42 -57.69 -25.22
CA TYR A 1032 -7.45 -57.81 -26.24
C TYR A 1032 -7.33 -59.12 -27.03
N LEU A 1033 -6.13 -59.45 -27.52
CA LEU A 1033 -5.87 -60.65 -28.30
C LEU A 1033 -6.11 -61.93 -27.49
N TRP A 1034 -5.78 -61.90 -26.20
CA TRP A 1034 -6.09 -63.01 -25.31
C TRP A 1034 -7.61 -63.22 -25.18
N TYR A 1035 -8.38 -62.15 -24.97
CA TYR A 1035 -9.83 -62.23 -24.86
C TYR A 1035 -10.55 -62.58 -26.18
N THR A 1036 -9.93 -62.35 -27.33
CA THR A 1036 -10.45 -62.79 -28.64
C THR A 1036 -10.03 -64.20 -29.03
N GLY A 1037 -9.32 -64.94 -28.17
CA GLY A 1037 -8.93 -66.33 -28.40
C GLY A 1037 -7.65 -66.52 -29.22
N GLU A 1038 -6.75 -65.54 -29.25
CA GLU A 1038 -5.45 -65.60 -29.97
C GLU A 1038 -4.25 -65.62 -28.99
N PRO A 1039 -4.00 -66.74 -28.28
CA PRO A 1039 -3.03 -66.80 -27.17
C PRO A 1039 -1.57 -66.58 -27.62
N ASN A 1040 -1.19 -67.08 -28.80
CA ASN A 1040 0.18 -66.98 -29.29
C ASN A 1040 0.61 -65.54 -29.60
N ASP A 1041 -0.29 -64.75 -30.20
CA ASP A 1041 0.00 -63.34 -30.48
C ASP A 1041 -0.13 -62.49 -29.21
N ALA A 1042 -1.04 -62.84 -28.29
CA ALA A 1042 -1.09 -62.23 -26.97
C ALA A 1042 0.26 -62.37 -26.21
N LEU A 1043 0.86 -63.56 -26.20
CA LEU A 1043 2.17 -63.80 -25.57
C LEU A 1043 3.29 -62.94 -26.19
N ARG A 1044 3.29 -62.76 -27.52
CA ARG A 1044 4.27 -61.88 -28.20
C ARG A 1044 4.14 -60.43 -27.75
N HIS A 1045 2.92 -59.95 -27.57
CA HIS A 1045 2.62 -58.59 -27.14
C HIS A 1045 2.95 -58.39 -25.64
N PHE A 1046 2.58 -59.33 -24.76
CA PHE A 1046 2.96 -59.27 -23.35
C PHE A 1046 4.47 -59.35 -23.14
N ASN A 1047 5.20 -60.15 -23.93
CA ASN A 1047 6.65 -60.23 -23.83
C ASN A 1047 7.35 -58.87 -24.09
N LYS A 1048 6.75 -58.00 -24.91
CA LYS A 1048 7.25 -56.64 -25.15
C LYS A 1048 7.00 -55.70 -23.96
N ALA A 1049 5.95 -55.93 -23.17
CA ALA A 1049 5.64 -55.15 -21.96
C ALA A 1049 6.33 -55.69 -20.68
N ARG A 1050 6.82 -56.92 -20.72
CA ARG A 1050 7.33 -57.70 -19.57
C ARG A 1050 8.35 -57.00 -18.66
N LYS A 1051 9.23 -56.16 -19.21
CA LYS A 1051 10.34 -55.51 -18.47
C LYS A 1051 9.99 -54.15 -17.86
N ASP A 1052 8.77 -53.67 -18.10
CA ASP A 1052 8.33 -52.37 -17.61
C ASP A 1052 7.99 -52.40 -16.10
N ARG A 1053 8.13 -51.26 -15.42
CA ARG A 1053 7.88 -51.16 -13.97
C ARG A 1053 6.40 -51.29 -13.63
N ASP A 1054 5.52 -50.69 -14.43
CA ASP A 1054 4.10 -50.55 -14.10
C ASP A 1054 3.28 -51.68 -14.74
N TRP A 1055 3.64 -52.08 -15.96
CA TRP A 1055 2.90 -53.11 -16.71
C TRP A 1055 3.52 -54.50 -16.67
N GLY A 1056 4.82 -54.61 -16.32
CA GLY A 1056 5.57 -55.86 -16.43
C GLY A 1056 5.04 -56.97 -15.53
N GLN A 1057 4.63 -56.66 -14.29
CA GLN A 1057 4.11 -57.65 -13.35
C GLN A 1057 2.78 -58.25 -13.85
N ASN A 1058 1.84 -57.41 -14.28
CA ASN A 1058 0.55 -57.88 -14.80
C ASN A 1058 0.71 -58.62 -16.14
N ALA A 1059 1.65 -58.21 -16.99
CA ALA A 1059 1.99 -58.92 -18.21
C ALA A 1059 2.51 -60.33 -17.91
N LEU A 1060 3.40 -60.47 -16.92
CA LEU A 1060 3.93 -61.76 -16.48
C LEU A 1060 2.84 -62.69 -15.93
N TYR A 1061 1.91 -62.17 -15.12
CA TYR A 1061 0.77 -62.96 -14.62
C TYR A 1061 -0.09 -63.50 -15.78
N ASN A 1062 -0.51 -62.64 -16.71
CA ASN A 1062 -1.30 -63.07 -17.88
C ASN A 1062 -0.53 -64.06 -18.77
N MET A 1063 0.79 -63.88 -18.95
CA MET A 1063 1.61 -64.83 -19.70
C MET A 1063 1.66 -66.22 -19.04
N ILE A 1064 1.78 -66.26 -17.71
CA ILE A 1064 1.77 -67.51 -16.95
C ILE A 1064 0.42 -68.21 -17.12
N GLU A 1065 -0.68 -67.48 -16.97
CA GLU A 1065 -2.03 -68.04 -17.18
C GLU A 1065 -2.22 -68.61 -18.59
N ILE A 1066 -1.80 -67.88 -19.63
CA ILE A 1066 -1.86 -68.37 -21.02
C ILE A 1066 -1.00 -69.62 -21.21
N CYS A 1067 0.19 -69.71 -20.59
CA CYS A 1067 1.03 -70.90 -20.68
C CYS A 1067 0.41 -72.11 -19.97
N LEU A 1068 -0.30 -71.90 -18.86
CA LEU A 1068 -0.92 -72.99 -18.09
C LEU A 1068 -2.24 -73.46 -18.70
N ASN A 1069 -2.97 -72.59 -19.38
CA ASN A 1069 -4.25 -72.89 -20.00
C ASN A 1069 -4.49 -72.07 -21.29
N PRO A 1070 -3.85 -72.44 -22.42
CA PRO A 1070 -3.92 -71.67 -23.66
C PRO A 1070 -5.32 -71.58 -24.27
N ASP A 1071 -6.09 -72.67 -24.21
CA ASP A 1071 -7.44 -72.79 -24.79
C ASP A 1071 -8.54 -72.34 -23.81
N ASN A 1072 -8.15 -71.79 -22.66
CA ASN A 1072 -9.02 -71.39 -21.56
C ASN A 1072 -9.99 -72.50 -21.14
N GLU A 1073 -9.56 -73.77 -21.16
CA GLU A 1073 -10.30 -74.98 -20.80
C GLU A 1073 -10.68 -75.02 -19.30
N THR A 1074 -11.75 -75.72 -18.94
CA THR A 1074 -12.31 -75.69 -17.57
C THR A 1074 -11.53 -76.76 -16.84
N VAL A 1075 -10.38 -76.37 -16.27
CA VAL A 1075 -9.42 -77.31 -15.70
C VAL A 1075 -10.10 -78.17 -14.61
N GLY A 1076 -10.26 -79.46 -14.91
CA GLY A 1076 -10.96 -80.43 -14.05
C GLY A 1076 -12.44 -80.66 -14.38
N GLY A 1077 -12.96 -80.12 -15.48
CA GLY A 1077 -14.27 -80.47 -16.03
C GLY A 1077 -14.19 -81.61 -17.05
N GLU A 1078 -15.10 -82.57 -16.98
CA GLU A 1078 -15.06 -83.82 -17.77
C GLU A 1078 -16.23 -83.93 -18.79
N VAL A 1079 -17.12 -82.93 -18.87
CA VAL A 1079 -18.36 -83.02 -19.69
C VAL A 1079 -18.06 -83.26 -21.17
N PHE A 1080 -17.01 -82.63 -21.71
CA PHE A 1080 -16.61 -82.76 -23.10
C PHE A 1080 -15.33 -83.59 -23.32
N GLU A 1081 -14.59 -83.94 -22.25
CA GLU A 1081 -13.35 -84.77 -22.35
C GLU A 1081 -13.64 -86.19 -22.87
N ASN A 1082 -14.89 -86.69 -22.73
CA ASN A 1082 -15.29 -88.03 -23.20
C ASN A 1082 -15.51 -88.14 -24.72
N LEU A 1083 -15.52 -87.03 -25.47
CA LEU A 1083 -15.63 -87.04 -26.94
C LEU A 1083 -14.28 -87.30 -27.64
N ASP A 1084 -13.16 -87.06 -26.94
CA ASP A 1084 -11.78 -87.16 -27.44
C ASP A 1084 -11.06 -88.46 -27.02
N GLY A 1085 -11.84 -89.51 -26.76
CA GLY A 1085 -11.43 -90.77 -26.13
C GLY A 1085 -10.30 -91.59 -26.77
N ASP A 1086 -9.71 -91.15 -27.89
CA ASP A 1086 -8.62 -91.86 -28.58
C ASP A 1086 -7.39 -90.99 -28.96
N LEU A 1087 -7.35 -89.69 -28.61
CA LEU A 1087 -6.23 -88.79 -28.97
C LEU A 1087 -5.35 -88.34 -27.79
N GLY A 1088 -5.65 -88.79 -26.57
CA GLY A 1088 -4.98 -88.35 -25.33
C GLY A 1088 -3.57 -88.91 -25.06
N ASN A 1089 -3.04 -89.78 -25.92
CA ASN A 1089 -1.75 -90.45 -25.74
C ASN A 1089 -0.69 -90.08 -26.81
N SER A 1090 -0.81 -88.93 -27.48
CA SER A 1090 0.31 -88.44 -28.29
C SER A 1090 1.40 -87.89 -27.37
N THR A 1091 2.61 -88.44 -27.46
CA THR A 1091 3.81 -87.95 -26.74
C THR A 1091 4.04 -86.47 -26.96
N GLU A 1092 3.67 -85.95 -28.14
CA GLU A 1092 3.77 -84.53 -28.51
C GLU A 1092 2.90 -83.60 -27.65
N LYS A 1093 1.66 -84.00 -27.30
CA LYS A 1093 0.79 -83.18 -26.42
C LYS A 1093 1.29 -83.17 -24.97
N GLN A 1094 1.88 -84.28 -24.49
CA GLN A 1094 2.47 -84.30 -23.13
C GLN A 1094 3.77 -83.50 -23.06
N GLU A 1095 4.60 -83.55 -24.11
CA GLU A 1095 5.81 -82.75 -24.22
C GLU A 1095 5.51 -81.25 -24.34
N SER A 1096 4.45 -80.86 -25.07
CA SER A 1096 4.03 -79.46 -25.19
C SER A 1096 3.56 -78.89 -23.85
N VAL A 1097 2.77 -79.65 -23.08
CA VAL A 1097 2.31 -79.25 -21.74
C VAL A 1097 3.49 -79.13 -20.77
N GLN A 1098 4.43 -80.08 -20.79
CA GLN A 1098 5.64 -80.00 -19.96
C GLN A 1098 6.54 -78.81 -20.34
N LEU A 1099 6.66 -78.50 -21.63
CA LEU A 1099 7.39 -77.33 -22.10
C LEU A 1099 6.70 -76.05 -21.59
N ALA A 1100 5.38 -75.97 -21.69
CA ALA A 1100 4.57 -74.84 -21.24
C ALA A 1100 4.74 -74.57 -19.74
N VAL A 1101 4.69 -75.61 -18.90
CA VAL A 1101 4.94 -75.52 -17.45
C VAL A 1101 6.37 -75.04 -17.14
N ARG A 1102 7.39 -75.55 -17.84
CA ARG A 1102 8.78 -75.08 -17.66
C ARG A 1102 8.96 -73.61 -18.04
N THR A 1103 8.24 -73.11 -19.06
CA THR A 1103 8.21 -71.68 -19.37
C THR A 1103 7.52 -70.87 -18.28
N ALA A 1104 6.39 -71.33 -17.76
CA ALA A 1104 5.68 -70.67 -16.66
C ALA A 1104 6.56 -70.58 -15.38
N GLU A 1105 7.27 -71.66 -15.02
CA GLU A 1105 8.23 -71.65 -13.90
C GLU A 1105 9.38 -70.65 -14.08
N LYS A 1106 9.86 -70.45 -15.32
CA LYS A 1106 10.88 -69.43 -15.61
C LYS A 1106 10.33 -68.03 -15.43
N LEU A 1107 9.10 -67.77 -15.87
CA LEU A 1107 8.44 -66.47 -15.73
C LEU A 1107 8.14 -66.14 -14.26
N LEU A 1108 7.76 -67.14 -13.45
CA LEU A 1108 7.55 -66.98 -12.01
C LEU A 1108 8.79 -66.47 -11.28
N LYS A 1109 9.98 -66.94 -11.65
CA LYS A 1109 11.26 -66.47 -11.07
C LYS A 1109 11.59 -65.02 -11.37
N GLU A 1110 10.96 -64.42 -12.39
CA GLU A 1110 11.14 -63.00 -12.72
C GLU A 1110 10.21 -62.08 -11.93
N LEU A 1111 9.15 -62.62 -11.31
CA LEU A 1111 8.23 -61.83 -10.48
C LEU A 1111 8.88 -61.46 -9.15
N LYS A 1112 8.96 -60.15 -8.87
CA LYS A 1112 9.42 -59.59 -7.60
C LYS A 1112 8.34 -58.69 -7.00
N PRO A 1113 7.31 -59.25 -6.33
CA PRO A 1113 6.24 -58.46 -5.76
C PRO A 1113 6.76 -57.55 -4.63
N GLN A 1114 6.29 -56.30 -4.57
CA GLN A 1114 6.63 -55.35 -3.49
C GLN A 1114 5.56 -55.29 -2.39
N THR A 1115 4.37 -55.84 -2.64
CA THR A 1115 3.22 -55.81 -1.74
C THR A 1115 2.94 -57.18 -1.13
N VAL A 1116 2.38 -57.21 0.08
CA VAL A 1116 2.03 -58.46 0.78
C VAL A 1116 1.05 -59.31 -0.06
N GLN A 1117 0.06 -58.67 -0.69
CA GLN A 1117 -0.89 -59.34 -1.60
C GLN A 1117 -0.20 -59.92 -2.84
N GLY A 1118 0.79 -59.22 -3.41
CA GLY A 1118 1.57 -59.73 -4.55
C GLY A 1118 2.38 -60.99 -4.21
N HIS A 1119 2.83 -61.12 -2.95
CA HIS A 1119 3.51 -62.34 -2.49
C HIS A 1119 2.54 -63.52 -2.36
N VAL A 1120 1.29 -63.27 -1.92
CA VAL A 1120 0.23 -64.29 -1.88
C VAL A 1120 -0.15 -64.74 -3.29
N GLN A 1121 -0.32 -63.80 -4.22
CA GLN A 1121 -0.62 -64.11 -5.63
C GLN A 1121 0.50 -64.92 -6.31
N LEU A 1122 1.77 -64.63 -6.02
CA LEU A 1122 2.90 -65.42 -6.50
C LEU A 1122 2.81 -66.88 -6.02
N ARG A 1123 2.56 -67.10 -4.72
CA ARG A 1123 2.39 -68.45 -4.16
C ARG A 1123 1.24 -69.20 -4.82
N ILE A 1124 0.14 -68.52 -5.13
CA ILE A 1124 -1.01 -69.15 -5.80
C ILE A 1124 -0.63 -69.61 -7.21
N MET A 1125 0.08 -68.77 -7.97
CA MET A 1125 0.54 -69.10 -9.33
C MET A 1125 1.57 -70.25 -9.35
N GLU A 1126 2.47 -70.31 -8.37
CA GLU A 1126 3.40 -71.45 -8.20
C GLU A 1126 2.64 -72.78 -8.02
N ASN A 1127 1.56 -72.77 -7.24
CA ASN A 1127 0.74 -73.95 -7.01
C ASN A 1127 -0.13 -74.31 -8.23
N TYR A 1128 -0.58 -73.33 -9.02
CA TYR A 1128 -1.23 -73.59 -10.32
C TYR A 1128 -0.28 -74.29 -11.30
N CYS A 1129 1.01 -73.92 -11.35
CA CYS A 1129 2.02 -74.63 -12.14
C CYS A 1129 2.18 -76.09 -11.70
N LEU A 1130 2.21 -76.36 -10.38
CA LEU A 1130 2.27 -77.72 -9.85
C LEU A 1130 1.06 -78.55 -10.26
N MET A 1131 -0.15 -77.97 -10.22
CA MET A 1131 -1.38 -78.65 -10.64
C MET A 1131 -1.40 -78.96 -12.14
N ALA A 1132 -0.88 -78.08 -13.00
CA ALA A 1132 -0.83 -78.29 -14.44
C ALA A 1132 -0.01 -79.52 -14.86
N THR A 1133 0.92 -80.00 -14.02
CA THR A 1133 1.68 -81.24 -14.28
C THR A 1133 0.83 -82.51 -14.25
N LYS A 1134 -0.40 -82.45 -13.72
CA LYS A 1134 -1.32 -83.58 -13.49
C LYS A 1134 -0.70 -84.77 -12.73
N GLN A 1135 0.48 -84.60 -12.13
CA GLN A 1135 1.15 -85.61 -11.31
C GLN A 1135 0.57 -85.62 -9.90
N LYS A 1136 0.19 -86.80 -9.41
CA LYS A 1136 -0.48 -86.94 -8.11
C LYS A 1136 0.30 -86.33 -6.94
N SER A 1137 1.63 -86.49 -6.89
CA SER A 1137 2.48 -85.92 -5.83
C SER A 1137 2.46 -84.39 -5.80
N ASN A 1138 2.54 -83.77 -6.97
CA ASN A 1138 2.61 -82.31 -7.10
C ASN A 1138 1.24 -81.67 -6.82
N VAL A 1139 0.15 -82.36 -7.21
CA VAL A 1139 -1.23 -81.94 -6.92
C VAL A 1139 -1.53 -82.04 -5.42
N GLU A 1140 -1.06 -83.08 -4.72
CA GLU A 1140 -1.19 -83.19 -3.26
C GLU A 1140 -0.38 -82.11 -2.53
N GLN A 1141 0.81 -81.77 -3.03
CA GLN A 1141 1.61 -80.66 -2.50
C GLN A 1141 0.91 -79.31 -2.67
N ALA A 1142 0.37 -79.04 -3.86
CA ALA A 1142 -0.41 -77.83 -4.15
C ALA A 1142 -1.69 -77.75 -3.30
N LEU A 1143 -2.34 -78.89 -3.05
CA LEU A 1143 -3.52 -78.94 -2.18
C LEU A 1143 -3.18 -78.51 -0.74
N ASN A 1144 -2.06 -78.98 -0.19
CA ASN A 1144 -1.63 -78.62 1.17
C ASN A 1144 -1.36 -77.11 1.30
N THR A 1145 -0.64 -76.51 0.34
CA THR A 1145 -0.35 -75.08 0.35
C THR A 1145 -1.61 -74.23 0.20
N PHE A 1146 -2.57 -74.63 -0.65
CA PHE A 1146 -3.87 -73.93 -0.71
C PHE A 1146 -4.66 -74.04 0.59
N THR A 1147 -4.61 -75.19 1.29
CA THR A 1147 -5.27 -75.32 2.60
C THR A 1147 -4.64 -74.42 3.67
N GLU A 1148 -3.33 -74.21 3.63
CA GLU A 1148 -2.64 -73.27 4.54
C GLU A 1148 -3.08 -71.82 4.28
N ILE A 1149 -3.13 -71.41 3.00
CA ILE A 1149 -3.56 -70.06 2.62
C ILE A 1149 -5.02 -69.82 3.01
N ALA A 1150 -5.91 -70.79 2.75
CA ALA A 1150 -7.32 -70.72 3.12
C ALA A 1150 -7.55 -70.78 4.64
N ALA A 1151 -6.59 -71.29 5.43
CA ALA A 1151 -6.62 -71.25 6.89
C ALA A 1151 -6.19 -69.89 7.45
N SER A 1152 -5.21 -69.23 6.84
CA SER A 1152 -4.79 -67.86 7.20
C SER A 1152 -5.83 -66.81 6.81
N GLU A 1153 -6.43 -66.94 5.63
CA GLU A 1153 -7.45 -66.04 5.11
C GLU A 1153 -8.72 -66.85 4.82
N LYS A 1154 -9.65 -66.85 5.77
CA LYS A 1154 -10.85 -67.71 5.72
C LYS A 1154 -11.69 -67.54 4.46
N GLU A 1155 -11.59 -66.42 3.74
CA GLU A 1155 -12.42 -66.08 2.57
C GLU A 1155 -11.60 -65.78 1.32
N HIS A 1156 -10.40 -66.36 1.20
CA HIS A 1156 -9.55 -66.17 0.01
C HIS A 1156 -10.02 -67.02 -1.18
N ILE A 1157 -10.70 -66.39 -2.14
CA ILE A 1157 -11.38 -67.05 -3.28
C ILE A 1157 -10.43 -67.84 -4.19
N PRO A 1158 -9.28 -67.30 -4.65
CA PRO A 1158 -8.37 -68.04 -5.53
C PRO A 1158 -7.85 -69.34 -4.91
N ALA A 1159 -7.56 -69.36 -3.61
CA ALA A 1159 -7.09 -70.56 -2.92
C ALA A 1159 -8.20 -71.61 -2.78
N LEU A 1160 -9.45 -71.19 -2.53
CA LEU A 1160 -10.60 -72.09 -2.49
C LEU A 1160 -10.89 -72.72 -3.86
N LEU A 1161 -10.72 -71.95 -4.95
CA LEU A 1161 -10.81 -72.47 -6.31
C LEU A 1161 -9.68 -73.48 -6.59
N GLY A 1162 -8.43 -73.13 -6.26
CA GLY A 1162 -7.27 -74.02 -6.37
C GLY A 1162 -7.44 -75.34 -5.63
N MET A 1163 -8.05 -75.33 -4.44
CA MET A 1163 -8.42 -76.56 -3.71
C MET A 1163 -9.47 -77.38 -4.46
N ALA A 1164 -10.51 -76.73 -5.00
CA ALA A 1164 -11.55 -77.41 -5.74
C ALA A 1164 -11.01 -78.07 -7.01
N THR A 1165 -10.17 -77.38 -7.77
CA THR A 1165 -9.52 -77.92 -8.98
C THR A 1165 -8.58 -79.08 -8.64
N ALA A 1166 -7.78 -78.97 -7.56
CA ALA A 1166 -6.93 -80.07 -7.10
C ALA A 1166 -7.76 -81.32 -6.72
N TYR A 1167 -8.89 -81.14 -6.02
CA TYR A 1167 -9.78 -82.25 -5.70
C TYR A 1167 -10.44 -82.88 -6.93
N MET A 1168 -10.76 -82.09 -7.96
CA MET A 1168 -11.27 -82.62 -9.24
C MET A 1168 -10.21 -83.47 -9.95
N ILE A 1169 -8.96 -82.98 -10.06
CA ILE A 1169 -7.83 -83.74 -10.66
C ILE A 1169 -7.56 -85.05 -9.91
N LEU A 1170 -7.71 -85.05 -8.58
CA LEU A 1170 -7.59 -86.24 -7.73
C LEU A 1170 -8.85 -87.14 -7.72
N LYS A 1171 -9.87 -86.84 -8.54
CA LYS A 1171 -11.16 -87.54 -8.64
C LYS A 1171 -11.98 -87.57 -7.33
N GLN A 1172 -11.81 -86.57 -6.46
CA GLN A 1172 -12.57 -86.39 -5.21
C GLN A 1172 -13.72 -85.38 -5.37
N THR A 1173 -14.65 -85.66 -6.28
CA THR A 1173 -15.73 -84.73 -6.68
C THR A 1173 -16.62 -84.21 -5.53
N PRO A 1174 -16.96 -84.98 -4.46
CA PRO A 1174 -17.81 -84.45 -3.39
C PRO A 1174 -17.13 -83.35 -2.56
N ARG A 1175 -15.80 -83.43 -2.40
CA ARG A 1175 -15.01 -82.44 -1.65
C ARG A 1175 -14.82 -81.16 -2.46
N ALA A 1176 -14.55 -81.29 -3.76
CA ALA A 1176 -14.50 -80.17 -4.70
C ALA A 1176 -15.82 -79.37 -4.68
N ARG A 1177 -16.95 -80.07 -4.81
CA ARG A 1177 -18.30 -79.46 -4.79
C ARG A 1177 -18.58 -78.67 -3.51
N ASN A 1178 -18.10 -79.14 -2.35
CA ASN A 1178 -18.32 -78.42 -1.08
C ASN A 1178 -17.56 -77.08 -1.04
N GLN A 1179 -16.33 -77.03 -1.57
CA GLN A 1179 -15.57 -75.78 -1.65
C GLN A 1179 -16.19 -74.82 -2.68
N LEU A 1180 -16.61 -75.32 -3.84
CA LEU A 1180 -17.29 -74.50 -4.86
C LEU A 1180 -18.63 -73.93 -4.37
N LYS A 1181 -19.41 -74.70 -3.60
CA LYS A 1181 -20.63 -74.21 -2.94
C LYS A 1181 -20.35 -73.10 -1.92
N ARG A 1182 -19.18 -73.12 -1.28
CA ARG A 1182 -18.75 -72.08 -0.36
C ARG A 1182 -18.50 -70.77 -1.13
N ILE A 1183 -17.79 -70.85 -2.26
CA ILE A 1183 -17.54 -69.70 -3.14
C ILE A 1183 -18.86 -69.14 -3.71
N ALA A 1184 -19.78 -70.00 -4.15
CA ALA A 1184 -21.07 -69.57 -4.69
C ALA A 1184 -21.95 -68.77 -3.70
N LYS A 1185 -21.74 -68.92 -2.39
CA LYS A 1185 -22.45 -68.16 -1.34
C LYS A 1185 -21.81 -66.81 -1.00
N MET A 1186 -20.58 -66.55 -1.46
CA MET A 1186 -19.87 -65.29 -1.19
C MET A 1186 -20.40 -64.15 -2.07
N ASN A 1187 -20.17 -62.92 -1.62
CA ASN A 1187 -20.48 -61.72 -2.39
C ASN A 1187 -19.48 -61.58 -3.54
N TRP A 1188 -19.99 -61.34 -4.74
CA TRP A 1188 -19.15 -61.10 -5.91
C TRP A 1188 -18.32 -59.82 -5.70
N ASN A 1189 -17.04 -59.88 -6.06
CA ASN A 1189 -16.13 -58.75 -6.04
C ASN A 1189 -15.49 -58.55 -7.42
N ALA A 1190 -15.00 -57.34 -7.68
CA ALA A 1190 -14.39 -56.99 -8.97
C ALA A 1190 -13.00 -57.60 -9.16
N ILE A 1191 -12.25 -57.75 -8.06
CA ILE A 1191 -10.84 -58.13 -8.08
C ILE A 1191 -10.68 -59.61 -8.39
N ASP A 1192 -11.52 -60.47 -7.80
CA ASP A 1192 -11.49 -61.93 -7.99
C ASP A 1192 -12.59 -62.40 -8.95
N ALA A 1193 -13.10 -61.49 -9.80
CA ALA A 1193 -14.24 -61.76 -10.65
C ALA A 1193 -14.02 -62.95 -11.60
N GLU A 1194 -12.81 -63.09 -12.17
CA GLU A 1194 -12.47 -64.24 -13.03
C GLU A 1194 -12.48 -65.56 -12.27
N GLU A 1195 -12.03 -65.57 -11.01
CA GLU A 1195 -12.01 -66.76 -10.17
C GLU A 1195 -13.43 -67.17 -9.74
N PHE A 1196 -14.32 -66.20 -9.51
CA PHE A 1196 -15.75 -66.47 -9.34
C PHE A 1196 -16.36 -67.13 -10.57
N GLU A 1197 -16.10 -66.57 -11.76
CA GLU A 1197 -16.60 -67.09 -13.03
C GLU A 1197 -16.12 -68.54 -13.27
N LYS A 1198 -14.82 -68.81 -13.10
CA LYS A 1198 -14.22 -70.15 -13.19
C LYS A 1198 -14.86 -71.12 -12.16
N SER A 1199 -15.11 -70.66 -10.94
CA SER A 1199 -15.75 -71.48 -9.90
C SER A 1199 -17.19 -71.87 -10.24
N TRP A 1200 -17.97 -70.95 -10.83
CA TRP A 1200 -19.36 -71.20 -11.20
C TRP A 1200 -19.44 -72.14 -12.40
N LEU A 1201 -18.55 -71.99 -13.38
CA LEU A 1201 -18.45 -72.90 -14.51
C LEU A 1201 -18.08 -74.33 -14.06
N LEU A 1202 -17.09 -74.47 -13.18
CA LEU A 1202 -16.69 -75.80 -12.68
C LEU A 1202 -17.79 -76.45 -11.83
N LEU A 1203 -18.55 -75.66 -11.06
CA LEU A 1203 -19.69 -76.19 -10.30
C LEU A 1203 -20.87 -76.55 -11.22
N ALA A 1204 -21.10 -75.78 -12.28
CA ALA A 1204 -22.10 -76.09 -13.30
C ALA A 1204 -21.73 -77.40 -14.03
N ASP A 1205 -20.46 -77.61 -14.39
CA ASP A 1205 -19.96 -78.85 -14.99
C ASP A 1205 -20.29 -80.08 -14.12
N ILE A 1206 -20.03 -80.02 -12.81
CA ILE A 1206 -20.39 -81.09 -11.86
C ILE A 1206 -21.91 -81.34 -11.82
N TYR A 1207 -22.74 -80.30 -11.96
CA TYR A 1207 -24.20 -80.45 -11.98
C TYR A 1207 -24.71 -81.02 -13.31
N ILE A 1208 -24.12 -80.64 -14.44
CA ILE A 1208 -24.42 -81.20 -15.75
C ILE A 1208 -24.12 -82.71 -15.75
N GLN A 1209 -22.96 -83.13 -15.24
CA GLN A 1209 -22.59 -84.54 -15.11
C GLN A 1209 -23.55 -85.34 -14.21
N SER A 1210 -24.12 -84.68 -13.18
CA SER A 1210 -25.09 -85.31 -12.28
C SER A 1210 -26.56 -85.14 -12.72
N ALA A 1211 -26.78 -84.73 -13.97
CA ALA A 1211 -28.10 -84.50 -14.60
C ALA A 1211 -29.00 -83.53 -13.82
N LYS A 1212 -28.40 -82.55 -13.14
CA LYS A 1212 -29.09 -81.51 -12.35
C LYS A 1212 -29.09 -80.18 -13.09
N TYR A 1213 -29.82 -80.14 -14.20
CA TYR A 1213 -29.78 -79.03 -15.16
C TYR A 1213 -30.25 -77.69 -14.58
N ASP A 1214 -31.33 -77.65 -13.79
CA ASP A 1214 -31.83 -76.41 -13.16
C ASP A 1214 -30.74 -75.67 -12.34
N MET A 1215 -29.99 -76.41 -11.52
CA MET A 1215 -28.93 -75.83 -10.68
C MET A 1215 -27.70 -75.41 -11.48
N ALA A 1216 -27.43 -76.06 -12.61
CA ALA A 1216 -26.39 -75.65 -13.54
C ALA A 1216 -26.82 -74.36 -14.27
N GLU A 1217 -28.06 -74.31 -14.75
CA GLU A 1217 -28.64 -73.16 -15.46
C GLU A 1217 -28.59 -71.88 -14.61
N ASP A 1218 -28.94 -71.96 -13.33
CA ASP A 1218 -28.87 -70.82 -12.39
C ASP A 1218 -27.44 -70.26 -12.25
N LEU A 1219 -26.43 -71.14 -12.17
CA LEU A 1219 -25.02 -70.74 -12.07
C LEU A 1219 -24.50 -70.15 -13.37
N LEU A 1220 -24.91 -70.72 -14.51
CA LEU A 1220 -24.54 -70.20 -15.84
C LEU A 1220 -25.19 -68.84 -16.10
N LYS A 1221 -26.48 -68.66 -15.77
CA LYS A 1221 -27.17 -67.35 -15.80
C LYS A 1221 -26.47 -66.34 -14.90
N ARG A 1222 -26.01 -66.74 -13.72
CA ARG A 1222 -25.24 -65.86 -12.81
C ARG A 1222 -23.89 -65.47 -13.41
N CYS A 1223 -23.20 -66.39 -14.06
CA CYS A 1223 -21.96 -66.11 -14.79
C CYS A 1223 -22.21 -65.09 -15.92
N LEU A 1224 -23.22 -65.33 -16.77
CA LEU A 1224 -23.58 -64.45 -17.89
C LEU A 1224 -24.06 -63.06 -17.48
N ARG A 1225 -24.61 -62.89 -16.27
CA ARG A 1225 -24.95 -61.56 -15.73
C ARG A 1225 -23.72 -60.69 -15.50
N HIS A 1226 -22.60 -61.27 -15.07
CA HIS A 1226 -21.36 -60.54 -14.78
C HIS A 1226 -20.35 -60.56 -15.93
N ASN A 1227 -20.42 -61.57 -16.80
CA ASN A 1227 -19.61 -61.69 -18.00
C ASN A 1227 -20.43 -62.23 -19.19
N ARG A 1228 -20.95 -61.32 -20.00
CA ARG A 1228 -21.72 -61.65 -21.21
C ARG A 1228 -20.88 -62.20 -22.36
N SER A 1229 -19.56 -62.17 -22.26
CA SER A 1229 -18.64 -62.70 -23.29
C SER A 1229 -18.17 -64.13 -23.00
N CYS A 1230 -18.65 -64.76 -21.92
CA CYS A 1230 -18.19 -66.09 -21.53
C CYS A 1230 -18.68 -67.16 -22.52
N CYS A 1231 -17.81 -67.56 -23.46
CA CYS A 1231 -18.11 -68.55 -24.50
C CYS A 1231 -18.61 -69.89 -23.91
N LYS A 1232 -17.95 -70.37 -22.86
CA LYS A 1232 -18.30 -71.65 -22.23
C LYS A 1232 -19.61 -71.66 -21.48
N ALA A 1233 -19.99 -70.53 -20.91
CA ALA A 1233 -21.29 -70.45 -20.25
C ALA A 1233 -22.41 -70.67 -21.28
N TYR A 1234 -22.25 -70.11 -22.48
CA TYR A 1234 -23.15 -70.35 -23.61
C TYR A 1234 -23.05 -71.77 -24.17
N GLU A 1235 -21.86 -72.36 -24.25
CA GLU A 1235 -21.66 -73.76 -24.68
C GLU A 1235 -22.34 -74.75 -23.73
N TYR A 1236 -22.15 -74.62 -22.42
CA TYR A 1236 -22.86 -75.42 -21.43
C TYR A 1236 -24.38 -75.17 -21.45
N MET A 1237 -24.81 -73.94 -21.69
CA MET A 1237 -26.24 -73.61 -21.85
C MET A 1237 -26.83 -74.29 -23.08
N GLY A 1238 -26.14 -74.24 -24.23
CA GLY A 1238 -26.51 -74.93 -25.46
C GLY A 1238 -26.65 -76.43 -25.25
N TYR A 1239 -25.68 -77.04 -24.57
CA TYR A 1239 -25.71 -78.47 -24.24
C TYR A 1239 -26.89 -78.85 -23.33
N ILE A 1240 -27.19 -78.05 -22.31
CA ILE A 1240 -28.35 -78.28 -21.43
C ILE A 1240 -29.64 -78.22 -22.26
N MET A 1241 -29.81 -77.18 -23.07
CA MET A 1241 -30.99 -76.98 -23.90
C MET A 1241 -31.17 -78.09 -24.95
N GLU A 1242 -30.06 -78.61 -25.50
CA GLU A 1242 -30.06 -79.77 -26.38
C GLU A 1242 -30.55 -81.04 -25.65
N LYS A 1243 -30.08 -81.29 -24.43
CA LYS A 1243 -30.54 -82.41 -23.59
C LYS A 1243 -32.00 -82.27 -23.15
N GLU A 1244 -32.48 -81.04 -23.00
CA GLU A 1244 -33.88 -80.71 -22.70
C GLU A 1244 -34.78 -80.64 -23.94
N GLN A 1245 -34.25 -80.90 -25.15
CA GLN A 1245 -34.95 -80.87 -26.44
C GLN A 1245 -35.44 -79.47 -26.88
N ALA A 1246 -34.89 -78.40 -26.31
CA ALA A 1246 -35.13 -77.00 -26.70
C ALA A 1246 -34.17 -76.54 -27.80
N TYR A 1247 -34.25 -77.15 -28.98
CA TYR A 1247 -33.25 -76.99 -30.05
C TYR A 1247 -33.09 -75.55 -30.58
N THR A 1248 -34.15 -74.74 -30.58
CA THR A 1248 -34.06 -73.33 -31.02
C THR A 1248 -33.21 -72.50 -30.07
N ASP A 1249 -33.37 -72.73 -28.76
CA ASP A 1249 -32.63 -72.04 -27.73
C ASP A 1249 -31.20 -72.59 -27.65
N ALA A 1250 -31.01 -73.88 -27.90
CA ALA A 1250 -29.68 -74.49 -28.03
C ALA A 1250 -28.88 -73.84 -29.18
N ALA A 1251 -29.47 -73.72 -30.37
CA ALA A 1251 -28.84 -73.09 -31.53
C ALA A 1251 -28.46 -71.62 -31.26
N LEU A 1252 -29.34 -70.85 -30.62
CA LEU A 1252 -29.03 -69.45 -30.24
C LEU A 1252 -27.85 -69.37 -29.26
N ASN A 1253 -27.78 -70.28 -28.27
CA ASN A 1253 -26.67 -70.29 -27.32
C ASN A 1253 -25.36 -70.73 -27.99
N TYR A 1254 -25.37 -71.74 -28.86
CA TYR A 1254 -24.19 -72.14 -29.63
C TYR A 1254 -23.74 -71.05 -30.62
N GLU A 1255 -24.66 -70.31 -31.23
CA GLU A 1255 -24.33 -69.14 -32.08
C GLU A 1255 -23.61 -68.05 -31.27
N MET A 1256 -24.09 -67.77 -30.06
CA MET A 1256 -23.43 -66.80 -29.16
C MET A 1256 -22.07 -67.30 -28.69
N ALA A 1257 -21.92 -68.60 -28.38
CA ALA A 1257 -20.64 -69.21 -28.06
C ALA A 1257 -19.65 -69.13 -29.25
N TRP A 1258 -20.12 -69.37 -30.47
CA TRP A 1258 -19.35 -69.25 -31.70
C TRP A 1258 -18.90 -67.82 -32.00
N LYS A 1259 -19.80 -66.85 -31.73
CA LYS A 1259 -19.49 -65.43 -31.87
C LYS A 1259 -18.39 -64.99 -30.90
N TYR A 1260 -18.53 -65.31 -29.61
CA TYR A 1260 -17.58 -64.86 -28.59
C TYR A 1260 -16.27 -65.65 -28.55
N SER A 1261 -16.22 -66.85 -29.13
CA SER A 1261 -14.97 -67.57 -29.40
C SER A 1261 -14.23 -67.05 -30.65
N ASN A 1262 -14.70 -65.94 -31.25
CA ASN A 1262 -14.14 -65.35 -32.47
C ASN A 1262 -14.01 -66.37 -33.62
N ARG A 1263 -14.92 -67.35 -33.66
CA ARG A 1263 -14.95 -68.42 -34.67
C ARG A 1263 -13.72 -69.33 -34.69
N THR A 1264 -13.08 -69.51 -33.53
CA THR A 1264 -11.84 -70.30 -33.43
C THR A 1264 -12.07 -71.77 -33.13
N ASN A 1265 -13.18 -72.16 -32.48
CA ASN A 1265 -13.48 -73.55 -32.09
C ASN A 1265 -14.46 -74.25 -33.06
N PRO A 1266 -14.00 -75.05 -34.04
CA PRO A 1266 -14.86 -75.63 -35.07
C PRO A 1266 -15.94 -76.58 -34.54
N ALA A 1267 -15.76 -77.15 -33.34
CA ALA A 1267 -16.75 -78.03 -32.72
C ALA A 1267 -18.05 -77.29 -32.39
N VAL A 1268 -17.96 -76.12 -31.75
CA VAL A 1268 -19.11 -75.26 -31.44
C VAL A 1268 -19.78 -74.74 -32.71
N GLY A 1269 -19.00 -74.44 -33.74
CA GLY A 1269 -19.53 -74.04 -35.04
C GLY A 1269 -20.28 -75.17 -35.77
N PHE A 1270 -19.87 -76.42 -35.58
CA PHE A 1270 -20.56 -77.60 -36.08
C PHE A 1270 -21.87 -77.85 -35.31
N ASP A 1271 -21.85 -77.76 -33.99
CA ASP A 1271 -23.03 -77.94 -33.12
C ASP A 1271 -24.09 -76.84 -33.32
N CYS A 1272 -23.69 -75.66 -33.78
CA CYS A 1272 -24.61 -74.59 -34.19
C CYS A 1272 -25.31 -74.85 -35.53
N LEU A 1273 -24.67 -75.61 -36.44
CA LEU A 1273 -25.18 -75.90 -37.79
C LEU A 1273 -26.08 -77.15 -37.82
N MET A 1274 -25.90 -78.06 -36.86
CA MET A 1274 -26.70 -79.26 -36.63
C MET A 1274 -28.00 -78.94 -35.91
#